data_AF-A0A662A578-F1
#
_entry.id   AF-A0A662A578-F1
#
_cell.length_a   1.000
_cell.length_b   1.000
_cell.length_c   1.000
_cell.angle_alpha   90.00
_cell.angle_beta   90.00
_cell.angle_gamma   90.00
#
_symmetry.space_group_name_H-M   'P 1'
#
loop_
_entity.id
_entity.type
_entity.pdbx_description
1 polymer ?
#
loop_
_entity_poly.entity_id
_entity_poly.type
_entity_poly.pdbx_seq_one_letter_code
_entity_poly.pdbx_strand_id
1 'polypeptide(L)'
;TIDNGIDLGNNEGVIINDITPRVLYWVGGTGNWSETEHWSTVEGQTPGTECPPNIRDDIFFSDQSGLGDGNKVTIDVKYACSNDQTWSLTSSAALEGSDTNNIRIWGSMEYSADMESVFGGNYYFESEHDFLPDGETPDPEMINFAGKEVFKQCHFYGNEGAWTLLGDVTNMIDTLFFTMGNLNTNGQTVTSFNFFSGDTLNRILSLGTSLVEVHQKKADAWTLCDLNLDFFCGTSTIRSMADKPFLAPGEMPNEGHVRSTYAEDLTYWNIEINGERSILKSEGLCHYNLVDFLQIAKEGEIIGPGSINILTFHEGADFCVLKGTYDVNLVNAFALDDGIEGEPTHNVVEAHFFQRGYVKGYNWFGQLFFHDEGDILLENTIDYAIYEHDGYIHGENTFGTLIFTPSYKYFLEHGKTQTITGLFDVNGTCLEPIWVKSDLIGSQANIEIQYSGPSIDYTSIRDINAIDYNGNTPYTAYHSIDLGNNTNWNFEDQPTETLYWIGGQGNWGDPLHWSLESGGPPFNCIPRELNNVVFDDNSFQTVGDSVLVELPNISCKDMLWYNSEAFSPIFHSELDSTDIYIYGDLYLSPYMGSAFNNPIHFEYLNTGSKEESKITSNGIELQHNIIFNGIGGEWRLMDNLQLITQETTPDTIGAIVLENGKFVSDGHQIMCSSLWSDFDNERDLDINGSEVFINIKADEKKGWMVDASNLLLDAENSTITVSEGGITMINKNGEYLKFNDIILNGTNDILQNSNNITEYNIVEINEGGGSVNGNYIADTIYLNGAGSGMLNTSQTNVVIVNGAWSYVGYGDSHHQIKRCFANEKAYIYGINEIEYCIFQLDGKFLGENIFDTLVLLPAFSNTFTFEAQKTQTVLDVLQMRGNNCYPLNIKSSSPSKSALIKVDNRIVHCYRLNLGNVSVTGENSEFYAGITSVYDEEQATPTGWIMESEQGYVFGLADEASFCEGEEYVISATNFNGDQNALYYWDYSSLPGNKYYTVSSPGTYHVRVEYSLSDCVLEGDIVVTVDYPPDLNIVPGPYCEGDKIPVEVSPPGEFYLYEWSDGTYGSYATASPDHEELSLIVTNTTSGCDSDTELSLVVHETPKPEDYIADDVILHFGETLDLDAGPGDTYLWQTDNTSYTIPNPNEQYITGFGSVDTATYTVLVTNLVAGFTDGCTAEAEVKIAMYERPGIGIPTAFSPNGDAINDKLEIKHQAISQLNFVVYDRYGKIVFETNDPEISWDGNISGHRQNKEVYTYYLKASFIDGADEIEQTGNITLLR
;
A
#
# COMPACT_ATOMS: atom_id res chain seq x y z
N THR A 1 -36.69 -40.65 -72.47
CA THR A 1 -35.53 -41.37 -73.01
C THR A 1 -34.41 -40.40 -73.19
N ILE A 2 -33.23 -40.69 -72.65
CA ILE A 2 -31.99 -39.94 -72.86
C ILE A 2 -31.12 -40.85 -73.75
N ASP A 3 -30.82 -40.41 -74.96
CA ASP A 3 -29.94 -41.13 -75.88
C ASP A 3 -28.49 -40.69 -75.64
N ASN A 4 -27.55 -41.64 -75.60
CA ASN A 4 -26.13 -41.40 -75.24
C ASN A 4 -25.98 -40.77 -73.83
N GLY A 5 -26.84 -41.15 -72.90
CA GLY A 5 -26.68 -40.80 -71.48
C GLY A 5 -25.84 -41.86 -70.76
N ILE A 6 -25.57 -41.64 -69.48
CA ILE A 6 -25.00 -42.66 -68.60
C ILE A 6 -25.92 -42.81 -67.40
N ASP A 7 -26.32 -44.04 -67.08
CA ASP A 7 -27.15 -44.32 -65.92
C ASP A 7 -26.26 -44.50 -64.70
N LEU A 8 -26.39 -43.59 -63.74
CA LEU A 8 -25.68 -43.60 -62.45
C LEU A 8 -26.54 -44.24 -61.34
N GLY A 9 -27.58 -44.99 -61.73
CA GLY A 9 -28.52 -45.65 -60.84
C GLY A 9 -29.69 -44.78 -60.37
N ASN A 10 -30.70 -45.43 -59.80
CA ASN A 10 -31.90 -44.83 -59.20
C ASN A 10 -32.75 -43.89 -60.10
N ASN A 11 -32.66 -44.02 -61.42
CA ASN A 11 -33.37 -43.18 -62.39
C ASN A 11 -34.76 -43.74 -62.78
N GLU A 12 -35.65 -43.96 -61.80
CA GLU A 12 -36.98 -44.57 -62.04
C GLU A 12 -37.84 -43.72 -63.01
N GLY A 13 -38.38 -44.35 -64.06
CA GLY A 13 -39.23 -43.70 -65.06
C GLY A 13 -38.48 -42.96 -66.17
N VAL A 14 -37.14 -42.92 -66.15
CA VAL A 14 -36.29 -42.41 -67.23
C VAL A 14 -35.61 -43.59 -67.94
N ILE A 15 -35.81 -43.71 -69.26
CA ILE A 15 -35.05 -44.68 -70.06
C ILE A 15 -33.74 -44.01 -70.48
N ILE A 16 -32.60 -44.47 -69.98
CA ILE A 16 -31.27 -44.00 -70.40
C ILE A 16 -30.68 -45.06 -71.32
N ASN A 17 -30.42 -44.69 -72.57
CA ASN A 17 -29.65 -45.54 -73.47
C ASN A 17 -28.18 -45.25 -73.19
N ASP A 18 -27.55 -46.13 -72.40
CA ASP A 18 -26.18 -45.98 -71.93
C ASP A 18 -25.19 -45.90 -73.10
N ILE A 19 -24.16 -45.06 -72.95
CA ILE A 19 -23.09 -44.95 -73.94
C ILE A 19 -22.27 -46.24 -73.94
N THR A 20 -21.86 -46.70 -75.12
CA THR A 20 -20.99 -47.89 -75.20
C THR A 20 -19.62 -47.57 -74.60
N PRO A 21 -19.11 -48.36 -73.64
CA PRO A 21 -17.74 -48.26 -73.13
C PRO A 21 -16.71 -48.30 -74.26
N ARG A 22 -15.65 -47.49 -74.15
CA ARG A 22 -14.54 -47.46 -75.12
C ARG A 22 -13.23 -47.76 -74.42
N VAL A 23 -12.33 -48.42 -75.14
CA VAL A 23 -10.91 -48.49 -74.79
C VAL A 23 -10.19 -47.40 -75.56
N LEU A 24 -9.57 -46.45 -74.86
CA LEU A 24 -8.93 -45.28 -75.44
C LEU A 24 -7.43 -45.24 -75.10
N TYR A 25 -6.62 -44.95 -76.09
CA TYR A 25 -5.18 -44.80 -75.98
C TYR A 25 -4.82 -43.33 -76.22
N TRP A 26 -3.99 -42.76 -75.34
CA TRP A 26 -3.39 -41.45 -75.60
C TRP A 26 -2.43 -41.55 -76.78
N VAL A 27 -2.42 -40.58 -77.69
CA VAL A 27 -1.54 -40.53 -78.86
C VAL A 27 -1.07 -39.10 -79.15
N GLY A 28 0.03 -38.94 -79.89
CA GLY A 28 0.46 -37.62 -80.38
C GLY A 28 1.37 -36.82 -79.43
N GLY A 29 1.82 -37.40 -78.31
CA GLY A 29 2.75 -36.74 -77.38
C GLY A 29 2.06 -35.72 -76.48
N THR A 30 2.64 -34.52 -76.34
CA THR A 30 2.11 -33.49 -75.42
C THR A 30 0.78 -32.92 -75.90
N GLY A 31 -0.20 -32.77 -75.00
CA GLY A 31 -1.53 -32.25 -75.33
C GLY A 31 -2.45 -32.05 -74.13
N ASN A 32 -3.63 -31.47 -74.39
CA ASN A 32 -4.67 -31.25 -73.37
C ASN A 32 -5.67 -32.42 -73.33
N TRP A 33 -6.17 -32.77 -72.15
CA TRP A 33 -7.14 -33.86 -71.98
C TRP A 33 -8.40 -33.69 -72.85
N SER A 34 -8.88 -32.45 -73.02
CA SER A 34 -10.08 -32.15 -73.82
C SER A 34 -9.90 -32.30 -75.34
N GLU A 35 -8.67 -32.41 -75.82
CA GLU A 35 -8.37 -32.49 -77.26
C GLU A 35 -8.65 -33.92 -77.75
N THR A 36 -9.74 -34.09 -78.49
CA THR A 36 -10.13 -35.40 -79.06
C THR A 36 -9.13 -35.95 -80.07
N GLU A 37 -8.20 -35.11 -80.54
CA GLU A 37 -7.05 -35.49 -81.36
C GLU A 37 -5.96 -36.22 -80.55
N HIS A 38 -6.05 -36.30 -79.23
CA HIS A 38 -5.13 -37.09 -78.41
C HIS A 38 -5.70 -38.46 -78.00
N TRP A 39 -6.93 -38.79 -78.38
CA TRP A 39 -7.59 -40.05 -78.02
C TRP A 39 -7.88 -40.95 -79.24
N SER A 40 -7.44 -42.21 -79.16
CA SER A 40 -7.61 -43.23 -80.21
C SER A 40 -8.20 -44.51 -79.66
N THR A 41 -9.06 -45.20 -80.41
CA THR A 41 -9.54 -46.55 -80.05
C THR A 41 -8.56 -47.67 -80.42
N VAL A 42 -7.45 -47.31 -81.07
CA VAL A 42 -6.38 -48.23 -81.48
C VAL A 42 -5.04 -47.65 -81.03
N GLU A 43 -4.28 -48.41 -80.27
CA GLU A 43 -2.98 -48.02 -79.75
C GLU A 43 -2.02 -47.55 -80.87
N GLY A 44 -1.35 -46.41 -80.65
CA GLY A 44 -0.31 -45.88 -81.55
C GLY A 44 -0.77 -45.35 -82.92
N GLN A 45 -2.08 -45.25 -83.19
CA GLN A 45 -2.62 -44.71 -84.46
C GLN A 45 -3.19 -43.29 -84.35
N THR A 46 -3.19 -42.54 -85.45
CA THR A 46 -3.73 -41.17 -85.55
C THR A 46 -5.24 -41.10 -85.25
N PRO A 47 -5.72 -39.94 -84.75
CA PRO A 47 -6.88 -39.82 -83.85
C PRO A 47 -8.23 -39.90 -84.57
N GLY A 48 -9.31 -40.17 -83.81
CA GLY A 48 -10.65 -40.23 -84.40
C GLY A 48 -11.83 -40.45 -83.46
N THR A 49 -11.74 -40.10 -82.17
CA THR A 49 -12.91 -40.13 -81.29
C THR A 49 -13.73 -38.83 -81.38
N GLU A 50 -15.06 -38.92 -81.26
CA GLU A 50 -15.95 -37.74 -81.31
C GLU A 50 -15.92 -36.90 -80.02
N CYS A 51 -15.55 -37.48 -78.87
CA CYS A 51 -15.55 -36.84 -77.55
C CYS A 51 -14.41 -37.37 -76.66
N PRO A 52 -13.90 -36.57 -75.70
CA PRO A 52 -12.94 -37.01 -74.69
C PRO A 52 -13.45 -38.20 -73.84
N PRO A 53 -12.59 -38.83 -73.03
CA PRO A 53 -12.98 -39.90 -72.12
C PRO A 53 -14.10 -39.48 -71.16
N ASN A 54 -15.02 -40.41 -70.91
CA ASN A 54 -16.06 -40.32 -69.90
C ASN A 54 -15.92 -41.48 -68.90
N ILE A 55 -16.81 -41.54 -67.93
CA ILE A 55 -16.76 -42.48 -66.79
C ILE A 55 -16.88 -43.97 -67.17
N ARG A 56 -17.26 -44.31 -68.42
CA ARG A 56 -17.33 -45.68 -68.94
C ARG A 56 -16.11 -46.07 -69.79
N ASP A 57 -15.15 -45.17 -69.99
CA ASP A 57 -14.02 -45.43 -70.87
C ASP A 57 -12.77 -45.85 -70.11
N ASP A 58 -12.14 -46.93 -70.55
CA ASP A 58 -10.84 -47.38 -70.05
C ASP A 58 -9.74 -46.68 -70.84
N ILE A 59 -8.81 -46.04 -70.15
CA ILE A 59 -7.77 -45.22 -70.78
C ILE A 59 -6.36 -45.75 -70.52
N PHE A 60 -5.52 -45.68 -71.56
CA PHE A 60 -4.19 -46.23 -71.57
C PHE A 60 -3.15 -45.20 -72.07
N PHE A 61 -2.08 -45.04 -71.29
CA PHE A 61 -0.89 -44.28 -71.65
C PHE A 61 0.28 -45.27 -71.75
N SER A 62 0.80 -45.49 -72.95
CA SER A 62 1.89 -46.44 -73.19
C SER A 62 3.06 -45.78 -73.92
N ASP A 63 4.18 -46.48 -74.09
CA ASP A 63 5.29 -45.98 -74.90
C ASP A 63 4.88 -45.65 -76.35
N GLN A 64 3.74 -46.16 -76.83
CA GLN A 64 3.16 -45.82 -78.15
C GLN A 64 2.36 -44.51 -78.15
N SER A 65 2.14 -43.90 -76.99
CA SER A 65 1.45 -42.61 -76.85
C SER A 65 2.25 -41.42 -77.37
N GLY A 66 3.54 -41.62 -77.67
CA GLY A 66 4.45 -40.55 -78.11
C GLY A 66 4.89 -39.63 -76.97
N LEU A 67 4.68 -40.04 -75.71
CA LEU A 67 5.08 -39.35 -74.50
C LEU A 67 6.51 -39.75 -74.12
N GLY A 68 7.50 -38.93 -74.47
CA GLY A 68 8.88 -39.05 -74.00
C GLY A 68 9.17 -38.15 -72.79
N ASP A 69 10.44 -38.12 -72.36
CA ASP A 69 10.89 -37.33 -71.22
C ASP A 69 10.53 -35.85 -71.35
N GLY A 70 9.83 -35.30 -70.35
CA GLY A 70 9.37 -33.91 -70.32
C GLY A 70 8.14 -33.60 -71.18
N ASN A 71 7.55 -34.59 -71.86
CA ASN A 71 6.21 -34.43 -72.45
C ASN A 71 5.13 -34.38 -71.38
N LYS A 72 3.99 -33.79 -71.70
CA LYS A 72 2.94 -33.49 -70.71
C LYS A 72 1.55 -33.88 -71.18
N VAL A 73 0.77 -34.44 -70.27
CA VAL A 73 -0.69 -34.57 -70.40
C VAL A 73 -1.29 -33.55 -69.43
N THR A 74 -1.93 -32.52 -69.97
CA THR A 74 -2.49 -31.42 -69.17
C THR A 74 -3.99 -31.64 -68.96
N ILE A 75 -4.43 -31.75 -67.71
CA ILE A 75 -5.86 -31.76 -67.34
C ILE A 75 -6.40 -30.33 -67.40
N ASP A 76 -7.01 -29.98 -68.53
CA ASP A 76 -7.59 -28.66 -68.79
C ASP A 76 -9.09 -28.56 -68.49
N VAL A 77 -9.71 -29.68 -68.10
CA VAL A 77 -11.14 -29.79 -67.75
C VAL A 77 -11.36 -29.81 -66.24
N LYS A 78 -12.54 -29.36 -65.78
CA LYS A 78 -12.90 -29.40 -64.35
C LYS A 78 -12.88 -30.83 -63.78
N TYR A 79 -13.36 -31.80 -64.58
CA TYR A 79 -13.38 -33.22 -64.24
C TYR A 79 -12.85 -34.01 -65.44
N ALA A 80 -11.68 -34.62 -65.28
CA ALA A 80 -11.18 -35.66 -66.18
C ALA A 80 -11.69 -37.00 -65.67
N CYS A 81 -12.49 -37.69 -66.50
CA CYS A 81 -13.22 -38.88 -66.10
C CYS A 81 -12.71 -40.11 -66.86
N SER A 82 -12.61 -41.25 -66.17
CA SER A 82 -12.35 -42.56 -66.75
C SER A 82 -13.01 -43.66 -65.92
N ASN A 83 -13.20 -44.83 -66.53
CA ASN A 83 -13.43 -46.07 -65.82
C ASN A 83 -12.07 -46.54 -65.28
N ASP A 84 -11.25 -47.24 -66.08
CA ASP A 84 -9.86 -47.56 -65.72
C ASP A 84 -8.87 -46.52 -66.25
N GLN A 85 -7.79 -46.27 -65.50
CA GLN A 85 -6.65 -45.46 -65.94
C GLN A 85 -5.31 -46.20 -65.75
N THR A 86 -4.69 -46.60 -66.86
CA THR A 86 -3.40 -47.33 -66.84
C THR A 86 -2.29 -46.52 -67.50
N TRP A 87 -1.17 -46.33 -66.80
CA TRP A 87 0.06 -45.75 -67.30
C TRP A 87 1.17 -46.81 -67.30
N SER A 88 1.63 -47.16 -68.49
CA SER A 88 2.74 -48.10 -68.72
C SER A 88 3.78 -47.40 -69.58
N LEU A 89 4.43 -46.39 -69.00
CA LEU A 89 5.49 -45.60 -69.63
C LEU A 89 6.86 -45.97 -69.09
N THR A 90 7.87 -45.93 -69.96
CA THR A 90 9.29 -46.00 -69.60
C THR A 90 9.98 -44.63 -69.60
N SER A 91 9.20 -43.55 -69.75
CA SER A 91 9.65 -42.17 -69.87
C SER A 91 9.17 -41.30 -68.72
N SER A 92 9.84 -40.16 -68.49
CA SER A 92 9.48 -39.18 -67.46
C SER A 92 8.39 -38.19 -67.91
N ALA A 93 7.36 -38.67 -68.60
CA ALA A 93 6.25 -37.82 -69.01
C ALA A 93 5.42 -37.38 -67.79
N ALA A 94 4.97 -36.12 -67.80
CA ALA A 94 4.28 -35.51 -66.67
C ALA A 94 2.75 -35.47 -66.85
N LEU A 95 2.01 -35.83 -65.80
CA LEU A 95 0.61 -35.46 -65.63
C LEU A 95 0.51 -34.15 -64.85
N GLU A 96 -0.11 -33.12 -65.42
CA GLU A 96 -0.25 -31.81 -64.78
C GLU A 96 -1.69 -31.26 -64.83
N GLY A 97 -2.02 -30.34 -63.93
CA GLY A 97 -3.32 -29.67 -63.85
C GLY A 97 -3.35 -28.69 -62.67
N SER A 98 -4.24 -27.70 -62.72
CA SER A 98 -4.40 -26.72 -61.64
C SER A 98 -5.16 -27.30 -60.44
N ASP A 99 -5.19 -26.57 -59.33
CA ASP A 99 -5.90 -26.95 -58.12
C ASP A 99 -7.43 -26.89 -58.20
N THR A 100 -7.96 -26.38 -59.31
CA THR A 100 -9.39 -26.39 -59.62
C THR A 100 -9.80 -27.55 -60.52
N ASN A 101 -8.83 -28.26 -61.10
CA ASN A 101 -9.05 -29.47 -61.90
C ASN A 101 -9.19 -30.69 -60.98
N ASN A 102 -9.88 -31.73 -61.44
CA ASN A 102 -10.07 -32.96 -60.67
C ASN A 102 -10.01 -34.17 -61.60
N ILE A 103 -9.49 -35.28 -61.09
CA ILE A 103 -9.50 -36.59 -61.75
C ILE A 103 -10.56 -37.44 -61.04
N ARG A 104 -11.43 -38.08 -61.82
CA ARG A 104 -12.47 -38.99 -61.31
C ARG A 104 -12.37 -40.35 -62.01
N ILE A 105 -12.27 -41.41 -61.22
CA ILE A 105 -11.96 -42.76 -61.69
C ILE A 105 -13.01 -43.70 -61.09
N TRP A 106 -13.72 -44.44 -61.95
CA TRP A 106 -14.76 -45.40 -61.53
C TRP A 106 -14.25 -46.84 -61.40
N GLY A 107 -13.09 -47.14 -61.98
CA GLY A 107 -12.43 -48.43 -61.95
C GLY A 107 -11.02 -48.35 -61.37
N SER A 108 -10.11 -49.13 -61.93
CA SER A 108 -8.74 -49.30 -61.44
C SER A 108 -7.80 -48.19 -61.94
N MET A 109 -6.81 -47.83 -61.12
CA MET A 109 -5.78 -46.85 -61.48
C MET A 109 -4.37 -47.41 -61.25
N GLU A 110 -3.56 -47.45 -62.29
CA GLU A 110 -2.16 -47.87 -62.23
C GLU A 110 -1.25 -46.80 -62.85
N TYR A 111 -0.43 -46.14 -62.04
CA TYR A 111 0.61 -45.22 -62.50
C TYR A 111 1.92 -45.95 -62.80
N SER A 112 2.75 -45.38 -63.68
CA SER A 112 4.11 -45.86 -63.90
C SER A 112 5.08 -45.23 -62.89
N ALA A 113 6.04 -46.01 -62.39
CA ALA A 113 7.10 -45.48 -61.54
C ALA A 113 7.99 -44.45 -62.26
N ASP A 114 8.09 -44.52 -63.59
CA ASP A 114 8.94 -43.62 -64.39
C ASP A 114 8.27 -42.26 -64.68
N MET A 115 6.94 -42.15 -64.59
CA MET A 115 6.21 -40.91 -64.92
C MET A 115 6.46 -39.81 -63.88
N GLU A 116 6.26 -38.55 -64.24
CA GLU A 116 6.16 -37.45 -63.28
C GLU A 116 4.67 -37.13 -63.02
N SER A 117 4.30 -36.81 -61.78
CA SER A 117 2.97 -36.27 -61.47
C SER A 117 3.16 -34.96 -60.72
N VAL A 118 2.62 -33.89 -61.27
CA VAL A 118 2.55 -32.55 -60.65
C VAL A 118 1.10 -32.05 -60.65
N PHE A 119 0.15 -32.98 -60.68
CA PHE A 119 -1.27 -32.65 -60.72
C PHE A 119 -1.70 -32.03 -59.39
N GLY A 120 -2.06 -30.75 -59.43
CA GLY A 120 -2.37 -29.97 -58.25
C GLY A 120 -3.82 -30.09 -57.76
N GLY A 121 -4.64 -30.96 -58.34
CA GLY A 121 -6.09 -31.07 -58.12
C GLY A 121 -6.53 -32.32 -57.34
N ASN A 122 -7.83 -32.46 -57.06
CA ASN A 122 -8.34 -33.58 -56.25
C ASN A 122 -8.50 -34.87 -57.08
N TYR A 123 -8.34 -36.00 -56.39
CA TYR A 123 -8.63 -37.34 -56.90
C TYR A 123 -9.94 -37.85 -56.28
N TYR A 124 -10.84 -38.38 -57.12
CA TYR A 124 -12.06 -39.05 -56.69
C TYR A 124 -12.07 -40.47 -57.25
N PHE A 125 -12.02 -41.45 -56.36
CA PHE A 125 -12.29 -42.85 -56.65
C PHE A 125 -13.76 -43.09 -56.34
N GLU A 126 -14.55 -43.20 -57.41
CA GLU A 126 -15.99 -43.35 -57.36
C GLU A 126 -16.36 -44.79 -57.73
N SER A 127 -17.52 -45.28 -57.30
CA SER A 127 -18.04 -46.57 -57.74
C SER A 127 -19.56 -46.55 -57.68
N GLU A 128 -20.19 -47.13 -58.70
CA GLU A 128 -21.63 -47.21 -58.84
C GLU A 128 -22.00 -48.59 -59.37
N HIS A 129 -22.11 -49.54 -58.46
CA HIS A 129 -22.74 -50.82 -58.78
C HIS A 129 -24.25 -50.72 -58.51
N ASP A 130 -25.05 -50.81 -59.57
CA ASP A 130 -26.42 -51.28 -59.44
C ASP A 130 -26.34 -52.72 -58.93
N PHE A 131 -27.01 -53.00 -57.80
CA PHE A 131 -27.16 -54.33 -57.18
C PHE A 131 -26.83 -55.47 -58.14
N LEU A 132 -25.64 -56.09 -57.99
CA LEU A 132 -25.31 -57.28 -58.76
C LEU A 132 -26.45 -58.30 -58.54
N PRO A 133 -27.03 -58.90 -59.60
CA PRO A 133 -28.30 -59.65 -59.49
C PRO A 133 -28.32 -60.86 -58.54
N ASP A 134 -27.20 -61.24 -57.94
CA ASP A 134 -27.06 -62.46 -57.14
C ASP A 134 -26.31 -62.27 -55.81
N GLY A 135 -26.07 -61.04 -55.35
CA GLY A 135 -25.36 -60.79 -54.08
C GLY A 135 -23.87 -61.18 -54.10
N GLU A 136 -23.26 -61.24 -55.29
CA GLU A 136 -21.81 -61.31 -55.44
C GLU A 136 -21.20 -59.94 -55.11
N THR A 137 -20.09 -59.92 -54.39
CA THR A 137 -19.29 -58.70 -54.17
C THR A 137 -18.53 -58.38 -55.46
N PRO A 138 -18.57 -57.13 -55.97
CA PRO A 138 -17.76 -56.74 -57.13
C PRO A 138 -16.27 -56.96 -56.86
N ASP A 139 -15.50 -57.30 -57.90
CA ASP A 139 -14.04 -57.41 -57.80
C ASP A 139 -13.47 -56.04 -57.34
N PRO A 140 -12.46 -56.02 -56.45
CA PRO A 140 -11.91 -54.77 -55.94
C PRO A 140 -11.14 -54.03 -57.03
N GLU A 141 -11.34 -52.73 -57.09
CA GLU A 141 -10.58 -51.82 -57.93
C GLU A 141 -9.18 -51.59 -57.35
N MET A 142 -8.18 -51.70 -58.21
CA MET A 142 -6.78 -51.69 -57.80
C MET A 142 -6.19 -50.30 -57.99
N ILE A 143 -5.70 -49.70 -56.91
CA ILE A 143 -5.16 -48.33 -56.91
C ILE A 143 -3.65 -48.36 -56.62
N ASN A 144 -2.86 -47.89 -57.57
CA ASN A 144 -1.42 -47.79 -57.46
C ASN A 144 -0.93 -46.43 -57.97
N PHE A 145 -0.47 -45.57 -57.04
CA PHE A 145 0.17 -44.30 -57.38
C PHE A 145 1.64 -44.47 -57.80
N ALA A 146 2.23 -45.66 -57.66
CA ALA A 146 3.62 -45.95 -58.02
C ALA A 146 4.64 -44.94 -57.44
N GLY A 147 4.44 -44.55 -56.17
CA GLY A 147 5.30 -43.60 -55.45
C GLY A 147 5.12 -42.13 -55.85
N LYS A 148 4.08 -41.78 -56.62
CA LYS A 148 3.75 -40.38 -56.94
C LYS A 148 2.94 -39.75 -55.82
N GLU A 149 3.26 -38.50 -55.49
CA GLU A 149 2.56 -37.74 -54.46
C GLU A 149 1.19 -37.23 -54.96
N VAL A 150 0.23 -37.19 -54.04
CA VAL A 150 -1.07 -36.55 -54.22
C VAL A 150 -1.02 -35.16 -53.58
N PHE A 151 -1.21 -34.12 -54.39
CA PHE A 151 -1.04 -32.72 -53.95
C PHE A 151 -2.30 -32.06 -53.34
N LYS A 152 -3.45 -32.76 -53.30
CA LYS A 152 -4.75 -32.27 -52.79
C LYS A 152 -5.56 -33.42 -52.18
N GLN A 153 -6.88 -33.29 -52.09
CA GLN A 153 -7.73 -34.28 -51.45
C GLN A 153 -7.86 -35.55 -52.30
N CYS A 154 -7.93 -36.69 -51.62
CA CYS A 154 -8.24 -37.98 -52.21
C CYS A 154 -9.56 -38.47 -51.61
N HIS A 155 -10.57 -38.71 -52.44
CA HIS A 155 -11.90 -39.12 -52.02
C HIS A 155 -12.19 -40.55 -52.47
N PHE A 156 -12.62 -41.40 -51.55
CA PHE A 156 -13.16 -42.73 -51.81
C PHE A 156 -14.65 -42.71 -51.47
N TYR A 157 -15.50 -42.86 -52.49
CA TYR A 157 -16.95 -42.73 -52.33
C TYR A 157 -17.70 -43.56 -53.38
N GLY A 158 -18.43 -44.58 -52.95
CA GLY A 158 -19.22 -45.41 -53.87
C GLY A 158 -19.99 -46.49 -53.13
N ASN A 159 -21.24 -46.72 -53.55
CA ASN A 159 -22.09 -47.72 -52.91
C ASN A 159 -21.64 -49.09 -53.37
N GLU A 160 -21.29 -49.98 -52.44
CA GLU A 160 -20.66 -51.28 -52.73
C GLU A 160 -19.32 -51.20 -53.49
N GLY A 161 -18.72 -50.01 -53.59
CA GLY A 161 -17.39 -49.83 -54.16
C GLY A 161 -16.34 -50.53 -53.32
N ALA A 162 -15.33 -51.13 -53.95
CA ALA A 162 -14.23 -51.79 -53.27
C ALA A 162 -12.90 -51.32 -53.88
N TRP A 163 -11.99 -50.80 -53.05
CA TRP A 163 -10.67 -50.31 -53.47
C TRP A 163 -9.58 -51.02 -52.68
N THR A 164 -8.55 -51.50 -53.38
CA THR A 164 -7.35 -52.11 -52.79
C THR A 164 -6.11 -51.34 -53.21
N LEU A 165 -5.34 -50.85 -52.23
CA LEU A 165 -4.06 -50.20 -52.49
C LEU A 165 -3.00 -51.25 -52.87
N LEU A 166 -2.23 -50.98 -53.92
CA LEU A 166 -1.12 -51.84 -54.36
C LEU A 166 0.28 -51.25 -54.11
N GLY A 167 0.33 -49.98 -53.71
CA GLY A 167 1.55 -49.29 -53.31
C GLY A 167 1.25 -48.22 -52.28
N ASP A 168 2.30 -47.64 -51.72
CA ASP A 168 2.18 -46.54 -50.74
C ASP A 168 1.43 -45.34 -51.33
N VAL A 169 0.63 -44.70 -50.49
CA VAL A 169 -0.09 -43.47 -50.81
C VAL A 169 0.51 -42.33 -49.99
N THR A 170 1.07 -41.34 -50.67
CA THR A 170 1.70 -40.18 -50.06
C THR A 170 0.93 -38.91 -50.45
N ASN A 171 -0.04 -38.51 -49.62
CA ASN A 171 -0.84 -37.31 -49.77
C ASN A 171 -0.28 -36.18 -48.90
N MET A 172 0.79 -35.55 -49.38
CA MET A 172 1.63 -34.65 -48.57
C MET A 172 1.08 -33.22 -48.45
N ILE A 173 -0.20 -32.95 -48.75
CA ILE A 173 -0.74 -31.57 -48.76
C ILE A 173 -2.17 -31.42 -48.17
N ASP A 174 -3.01 -32.46 -48.15
CA ASP A 174 -4.38 -32.33 -47.61
C ASP A 174 -4.98 -33.66 -47.07
N THR A 175 -6.31 -33.79 -47.13
CA THR A 175 -7.09 -34.83 -46.45
C THR A 175 -7.41 -36.00 -47.38
N LEU A 176 -7.30 -37.23 -46.86
CA LEU A 176 -7.89 -38.43 -47.45
C LEU A 176 -9.28 -38.65 -46.85
N PHE A 177 -10.31 -38.62 -47.68
CA PHE A 177 -11.70 -38.86 -47.30
C PHE A 177 -12.11 -40.27 -47.68
N PHE A 178 -12.58 -41.04 -46.69
CA PHE A 178 -13.26 -42.31 -46.91
C PHE A 178 -14.71 -42.19 -46.47
N THR A 179 -15.60 -42.02 -47.44
CA THR A 179 -16.98 -41.59 -47.19
C THR A 179 -17.97 -42.75 -47.31
N MET A 180 -17.75 -43.69 -48.23
CA MET A 180 -18.65 -44.84 -48.47
C MET A 180 -17.94 -45.93 -49.28
N GLY A 181 -18.20 -47.21 -49.01
CA GLY A 181 -17.65 -48.38 -49.74
C GLY A 181 -16.68 -49.22 -48.91
N ASN A 182 -15.73 -49.91 -49.54
CA ASN A 182 -14.72 -50.77 -48.90
C ASN A 182 -13.31 -50.32 -49.29
N LEU A 183 -12.52 -49.80 -48.34
CA LEU A 183 -11.13 -49.42 -48.55
C LEU A 183 -10.21 -50.41 -47.85
N ASN A 184 -9.43 -51.16 -48.64
CA ASN A 184 -8.39 -52.05 -48.17
C ASN A 184 -7.00 -51.46 -48.47
N THR A 185 -6.28 -51.08 -47.43
CA THR A 185 -4.92 -50.53 -47.54
C THR A 185 -3.87 -51.59 -47.85
N ASN A 186 -4.19 -52.88 -47.69
CA ASN A 186 -3.37 -54.01 -48.12
C ASN A 186 -1.91 -53.98 -47.60
N GLY A 187 -1.72 -53.50 -46.36
CA GLY A 187 -0.40 -53.43 -45.72
C GLY A 187 0.51 -52.33 -46.26
N GLN A 188 0.02 -51.47 -47.17
CA GLN A 188 0.78 -50.33 -47.70
C GLN A 188 0.77 -49.15 -46.71
N THR A 189 1.77 -48.27 -46.83
CA THR A 189 1.84 -47.03 -46.04
C THR A 189 0.87 -46.01 -46.59
N VAL A 190 0.10 -45.37 -45.70
CA VAL A 190 -0.80 -44.27 -46.05
C VAL A 190 -0.35 -43.04 -45.27
N THR A 191 0.27 -42.09 -45.96
CA THR A 191 0.68 -40.80 -45.40
C THR A 191 -0.28 -39.71 -45.86
N SER A 192 -0.87 -38.95 -44.95
CA SER A 192 -1.71 -37.78 -45.29
C SER A 192 -1.58 -36.66 -44.26
N PHE A 193 -2.14 -35.47 -44.52
CA PHE A 193 -2.28 -34.47 -43.45
C PHE A 193 -3.41 -34.86 -42.49
N ASN A 194 -4.55 -35.29 -43.03
CA ASN A 194 -5.68 -35.79 -42.26
C ASN A 194 -6.24 -37.06 -42.95
N PHE A 195 -6.71 -38.02 -42.16
CA PHE A 195 -7.53 -39.15 -42.62
C PHE A 195 -8.92 -39.01 -41.99
N PHE A 196 -9.93 -38.81 -42.83
CA PHE A 196 -11.29 -38.54 -42.38
C PHE A 196 -12.28 -39.59 -42.90
N SER A 197 -12.85 -40.33 -41.97
CA SER A 197 -14.01 -41.20 -42.20
C SER A 197 -15.09 -40.93 -41.16
N GLY A 198 -15.52 -39.67 -41.09
CA GLY A 198 -16.52 -39.19 -40.12
C GLY A 198 -17.98 -39.22 -40.60
N ASP A 199 -18.27 -39.70 -41.82
CA ASP A 199 -19.64 -39.84 -42.33
C ASP A 199 -20.44 -40.92 -41.56
N THR A 200 -21.66 -41.23 -41.98
CA THR A 200 -22.55 -42.25 -41.37
C THR A 200 -23.02 -43.28 -42.39
N LEU A 201 -22.43 -43.30 -43.59
CA LEU A 201 -22.72 -44.25 -44.66
C LEU A 201 -22.01 -45.59 -44.44
N ASN A 202 -22.45 -46.63 -45.17
CA ASN A 202 -21.87 -47.97 -45.10
C ASN A 202 -20.41 -47.97 -45.57
N ARG A 203 -19.52 -48.37 -44.67
CA ARG A 203 -18.07 -48.35 -44.89
C ARG A 203 -17.41 -49.62 -44.34
N ILE A 204 -16.44 -50.14 -45.06
CA ILE A 204 -15.52 -51.18 -44.60
C ILE A 204 -14.10 -50.65 -44.73
N LEU A 205 -13.35 -50.53 -43.62
CA LEU A 205 -11.96 -50.06 -43.64
C LEU A 205 -11.03 -51.17 -43.14
N SER A 206 -10.15 -51.66 -44.00
CA SER A 206 -9.18 -52.71 -43.68
C SER A 206 -7.75 -52.16 -43.69
N LEU A 207 -7.09 -52.19 -42.54
CA LEU A 207 -5.72 -51.69 -42.36
C LEU A 207 -4.63 -52.78 -42.43
N GLY A 208 -4.95 -54.05 -42.13
CA GLY A 208 -3.96 -55.13 -42.20
C GLY A 208 -2.69 -54.84 -41.36
N THR A 209 -1.53 -54.76 -42.00
CA THR A 209 -0.24 -54.41 -41.37
C THR A 209 0.22 -52.98 -41.69
N SER A 210 -0.68 -52.14 -42.19
CA SER A 210 -0.34 -50.80 -42.69
C SER A 210 0.15 -49.86 -41.58
N LEU A 211 1.06 -48.96 -41.97
CA LEU A 211 1.34 -47.74 -41.24
C LEU A 211 0.48 -46.62 -41.84
N VAL A 212 -0.37 -45.99 -41.01
CA VAL A 212 -1.06 -44.77 -41.38
C VAL A 212 -0.43 -43.61 -40.63
N GLU A 213 0.20 -42.68 -41.35
CA GLU A 213 0.89 -41.52 -40.78
C GLU A 213 0.12 -40.24 -41.13
N VAL A 214 -0.27 -39.46 -40.11
CA VAL A 214 -1.04 -38.22 -40.27
C VAL A 214 -0.27 -37.00 -39.71
N HIS A 215 -0.04 -35.97 -40.53
CA HIS A 215 0.87 -34.83 -40.23
C HIS A 215 0.19 -33.47 -39.91
N GLN A 216 -1.14 -33.41 -39.90
CA GLN A 216 -1.97 -32.34 -39.35
C GLN A 216 -1.98 -30.95 -40.01
N LYS A 217 -3.12 -30.60 -40.62
CA LYS A 217 -3.43 -29.24 -41.12
C LYS A 217 -4.65 -28.60 -40.45
N LYS A 218 -5.48 -29.40 -39.78
CA LYS A 218 -6.74 -29.04 -39.09
C LYS A 218 -6.89 -29.88 -37.82
N ALA A 219 -7.73 -29.42 -36.89
CA ALA A 219 -8.16 -30.21 -35.72
C ALA A 219 -8.69 -31.59 -36.18
N ASP A 220 -8.30 -32.65 -35.46
CA ASP A 220 -8.63 -34.07 -35.71
C ASP A 220 -7.93 -34.65 -36.96
N ALA A 221 -6.68 -35.08 -36.80
CA ALA A 221 -5.84 -35.63 -37.88
C ALA A 221 -6.26 -37.04 -38.30
N TRP A 222 -6.72 -37.85 -37.35
CA TRP A 222 -7.37 -39.12 -37.62
C TRP A 222 -8.78 -39.06 -37.05
N THR A 223 -9.80 -39.19 -37.91
CA THR A 223 -11.21 -39.19 -37.48
C THR A 223 -11.93 -40.43 -38.01
N LEU A 224 -12.49 -41.23 -37.10
CA LEU A 224 -13.41 -42.33 -37.42
C LEU A 224 -14.75 -42.14 -36.72
N CYS A 225 -15.83 -42.30 -37.50
CA CYS A 225 -17.18 -42.48 -36.98
C CYS A 225 -17.56 -43.96 -37.14
N ASP A 226 -17.96 -44.61 -36.05
CA ASP A 226 -18.26 -46.05 -36.02
C ASP A 226 -19.62 -46.40 -36.65
N LEU A 227 -20.51 -45.41 -36.80
CA LEU A 227 -21.84 -45.64 -37.33
C LEU A 227 -21.77 -46.16 -38.76
N ASN A 228 -22.26 -47.38 -38.97
CA ASN A 228 -22.19 -48.12 -40.24
C ASN A 228 -20.75 -48.34 -40.77
N LEU A 229 -19.77 -48.51 -39.86
CA LEU A 229 -18.38 -48.83 -40.19
C LEU A 229 -18.00 -50.23 -39.71
N ASP A 230 -17.59 -51.10 -40.62
CA ASP A 230 -16.84 -52.33 -40.30
C ASP A 230 -15.33 -52.01 -40.34
N PHE A 231 -14.70 -51.84 -39.17
CA PHE A 231 -13.29 -51.50 -39.05
C PHE A 231 -12.43 -52.72 -38.72
N PHE A 232 -11.50 -53.07 -39.62
CA PHE A 232 -10.54 -54.16 -39.47
C PHE A 232 -9.11 -53.60 -39.34
N CYS A 233 -8.69 -53.32 -38.10
CA CYS A 233 -7.38 -52.72 -37.83
C CYS A 233 -6.19 -53.67 -38.06
N GLY A 234 -6.38 -55.00 -38.01
CA GLY A 234 -5.28 -55.97 -38.14
C GLY A 234 -4.18 -55.76 -37.09
N THR A 235 -2.93 -55.67 -37.53
CA THR A 235 -1.77 -55.27 -36.69
C THR A 235 -1.20 -53.93 -37.16
N SER A 236 -2.07 -53.01 -37.59
CA SER A 236 -1.67 -51.70 -38.12
C SER A 236 -1.12 -50.78 -37.04
N THR A 237 -0.42 -49.74 -37.48
CA THR A 237 0.01 -48.63 -36.64
C THR A 237 -0.57 -47.33 -37.20
N ILE A 238 -1.28 -46.58 -36.38
CA ILE A 238 -1.73 -45.23 -36.70
C ILE A 238 -0.83 -44.28 -35.93
N ARG A 239 -0.05 -43.48 -36.66
CA ARG A 239 0.90 -42.52 -36.11
C ARG A 239 0.44 -41.10 -36.39
N SER A 240 0.29 -40.30 -35.34
CA SER A 240 0.05 -38.87 -35.43
C SER A 240 1.37 -38.11 -35.25
N MET A 241 1.73 -37.27 -36.21
CA MET A 241 2.99 -36.50 -36.28
C MET A 241 2.69 -35.00 -36.19
N ALA A 242 3.48 -34.23 -35.43
CA ALA A 242 3.39 -32.76 -35.38
C ALA A 242 4.50 -32.03 -36.16
N ASP A 243 5.04 -32.66 -37.20
CA ASP A 243 6.24 -32.19 -37.88
C ASP A 243 6.15 -30.72 -38.38
N LYS A 244 7.22 -29.95 -38.13
CA LYS A 244 7.45 -28.55 -38.59
C LYS A 244 7.73 -28.29 -40.08
N PRO A 245 7.98 -29.24 -41.02
CA PRO A 245 8.52 -28.91 -42.33
C PRO A 245 7.59 -28.06 -43.21
N PHE A 246 6.34 -27.80 -42.78
CA PHE A 246 5.33 -27.14 -43.61
C PHE A 246 4.58 -25.97 -42.94
N LEU A 247 4.95 -25.56 -41.72
CA LEU A 247 4.41 -24.36 -41.08
C LEU A 247 5.25 -23.13 -41.42
N ALA A 248 4.61 -22.00 -41.68
CA ALA A 248 5.34 -20.74 -41.86
C ALA A 248 6.05 -20.35 -40.55
N PRO A 249 7.20 -19.64 -40.60
CA PRO A 249 7.85 -19.18 -39.37
C PRO A 249 6.89 -18.34 -38.52
N GLY A 250 6.54 -18.83 -37.33
CA GLY A 250 5.65 -18.15 -36.38
C GLY A 250 4.27 -18.78 -36.18
N GLU A 251 3.93 -19.87 -36.88
CA GLU A 251 2.72 -20.67 -36.58
C GLU A 251 3.02 -21.72 -35.50
N MET A 252 2.18 -21.82 -34.47
CA MET A 252 2.24 -22.89 -33.48
C MET A 252 1.77 -24.22 -34.13
N PRO A 253 2.40 -25.37 -33.85
CA PRO A 253 1.84 -26.65 -34.23
C PRO A 253 0.46 -26.84 -33.60
N ASN A 254 -0.52 -27.27 -34.40
CA ASN A 254 -1.87 -27.58 -33.91
C ASN A 254 -1.88 -28.94 -33.19
N GLU A 255 -2.90 -29.15 -32.36
CA GLU A 255 -3.03 -30.29 -31.45
C GLU A 255 -3.20 -31.65 -32.15
N GLY A 256 -2.34 -32.60 -31.77
CA GLY A 256 -2.18 -33.99 -32.16
C GLY A 256 -3.41 -34.90 -32.00
N HIS A 257 -4.54 -34.68 -32.68
CA HIS A 257 -5.79 -35.40 -32.34
C HIS A 257 -6.07 -36.69 -33.11
N VAL A 258 -6.19 -37.80 -32.38
CA VAL A 258 -6.81 -39.06 -32.84
C VAL A 258 -8.20 -39.14 -32.21
N ARG A 259 -9.25 -39.10 -33.04
CA ARG A 259 -10.63 -39.00 -32.58
C ARG A 259 -11.52 -40.11 -33.10
N SER A 260 -12.25 -40.73 -32.18
CA SER A 260 -13.30 -41.71 -32.46
C SER A 260 -14.64 -41.19 -31.97
N THR A 261 -15.59 -40.97 -32.88
CA THR A 261 -16.94 -40.45 -32.56
C THR A 261 -17.96 -41.58 -32.60
N TYR A 262 -18.94 -41.55 -31.70
CA TYR A 262 -20.02 -42.53 -31.56
C TYR A 262 -19.63 -43.99 -31.27
N ALA A 263 -18.33 -44.28 -31.11
CA ALA A 263 -17.77 -45.62 -30.90
C ALA A 263 -18.52 -46.49 -29.87
N GLU A 264 -19.27 -47.50 -30.30
CA GLU A 264 -19.83 -48.52 -29.41
C GLU A 264 -18.81 -49.63 -29.11
N ASP A 265 -17.92 -49.97 -30.05
CA ASP A 265 -16.88 -51.00 -29.91
C ASP A 265 -15.83 -50.92 -31.06
N LEU A 266 -14.86 -50.00 -30.98
CA LEU A 266 -13.76 -49.91 -31.95
C LEU A 266 -12.46 -50.47 -31.39
N THR A 267 -11.80 -51.36 -32.14
CA THR A 267 -10.49 -51.90 -31.78
C THR A 267 -9.38 -51.28 -32.63
N TYR A 268 -8.36 -50.75 -31.97
CA TYR A 268 -7.10 -50.28 -32.55
C TYR A 268 -5.96 -51.19 -32.11
N TRP A 269 -5.00 -51.42 -33.01
CA TRP A 269 -3.80 -52.18 -32.66
C TRP A 269 -2.76 -51.26 -32.00
N ASN A 270 -2.00 -50.50 -32.79
CA ASN A 270 -1.04 -49.53 -32.25
C ASN A 270 -1.46 -48.10 -32.59
N ILE A 271 -1.50 -47.23 -31.58
CA ILE A 271 -1.59 -45.78 -31.72
C ILE A 271 -0.26 -45.18 -31.24
N GLU A 272 0.45 -44.49 -32.12
CA GLU A 272 1.66 -43.75 -31.80
C GLU A 272 1.39 -42.25 -31.90
N ILE A 273 1.80 -41.50 -30.88
CA ILE A 273 1.56 -40.07 -30.78
C ILE A 273 2.89 -39.36 -30.66
N ASN A 274 3.20 -38.50 -31.63
CA ASN A 274 4.49 -37.84 -31.77
C ASN A 274 4.31 -36.35 -32.06
N GLY A 275 3.81 -35.59 -31.08
CA GLY A 275 3.58 -34.16 -31.24
C GLY A 275 3.46 -33.37 -29.95
N GLU A 276 3.96 -32.11 -29.95
CA GLU A 276 4.13 -31.25 -28.77
C GLU A 276 2.88 -31.16 -27.87
N ARG A 277 1.67 -31.20 -28.45
CA ARG A 277 0.41 -31.30 -27.71
C ARG A 277 -0.52 -32.25 -28.41
N SER A 278 -0.93 -33.35 -27.79
CA SER A 278 -1.66 -34.42 -28.49
C SER A 278 -2.80 -34.99 -27.66
N ILE A 279 -3.90 -35.36 -28.33
CA ILE A 279 -5.10 -35.89 -27.67
C ILE A 279 -5.58 -37.17 -28.37
N LEU A 280 -5.66 -38.26 -27.63
CA LEU A 280 -6.41 -39.46 -28.02
C LEU A 280 -7.80 -39.38 -27.40
N LYS A 281 -8.82 -39.13 -28.21
CA LYS A 281 -10.19 -38.93 -27.73
C LYS A 281 -11.15 -39.97 -28.28
N SER A 282 -11.92 -40.58 -27.38
CA SER A 282 -13.05 -41.43 -27.71
C SER A 282 -14.35 -40.92 -27.08
N GLU A 283 -15.41 -40.81 -27.88
CA GLU A 283 -16.76 -40.49 -27.40
C GLU A 283 -17.54 -41.73 -26.92
N GLY A 284 -17.00 -42.94 -27.11
CA GLY A 284 -17.56 -44.20 -26.61
C GLY A 284 -16.48 -45.28 -26.42
N LEU A 285 -16.83 -46.57 -26.39
CA LEU A 285 -15.89 -47.64 -26.04
C LEU A 285 -14.89 -47.91 -27.15
N CYS A 286 -13.60 -47.72 -26.85
CA CYS A 286 -12.49 -48.09 -27.72
C CYS A 286 -11.49 -49.02 -27.01
N HIS A 287 -10.97 -49.98 -27.74
CA HIS A 287 -9.99 -50.96 -27.26
C HIS A 287 -8.65 -50.74 -27.99
N TYR A 288 -7.57 -50.54 -27.25
CA TYR A 288 -6.25 -50.29 -27.79
C TYR A 288 -5.28 -51.38 -27.34
N ASN A 289 -4.55 -51.99 -28.27
CA ASN A 289 -3.48 -52.92 -27.88
C ASN A 289 -2.23 -52.17 -27.37
N LEU A 290 -1.85 -51.08 -28.04
CA LEU A 290 -0.76 -50.20 -27.62
C LEU A 290 -1.14 -48.74 -27.86
N VAL A 291 -0.94 -47.90 -26.85
CA VAL A 291 -0.90 -46.44 -26.97
C VAL A 291 0.47 -45.97 -26.52
N ASP A 292 1.21 -45.32 -27.43
CA ASP A 292 2.61 -44.96 -27.22
C ASP A 292 2.83 -43.46 -27.48
N PHE A 293 3.16 -42.71 -26.43
CA PHE A 293 3.53 -41.28 -26.50
C PHE A 293 5.04 -41.15 -26.65
N LEU A 294 5.50 -40.78 -27.84
CA LEU A 294 6.92 -40.70 -28.21
C LEU A 294 7.56 -39.39 -27.71
N GLN A 295 8.91 -39.36 -27.64
CA GLN A 295 9.76 -38.35 -26.98
C GLN A 295 9.49 -36.85 -27.27
N ILE A 296 8.68 -36.50 -28.28
CA ILE A 296 8.39 -35.10 -28.66
C ILE A 296 7.05 -34.63 -28.04
N ALA A 297 6.30 -35.52 -27.39
CA ALA A 297 4.97 -35.24 -26.87
C ALA A 297 4.96 -34.50 -25.53
N LYS A 298 5.23 -33.18 -25.54
CA LYS A 298 5.33 -32.36 -24.31
C LYS A 298 4.06 -32.21 -23.48
N GLU A 299 2.89 -32.52 -24.04
CA GLU A 299 1.59 -32.56 -23.34
C GLU A 299 0.71 -33.59 -24.05
N GLY A 300 0.22 -34.59 -23.32
CA GLY A 300 -0.59 -35.68 -23.87
C GLY A 300 -1.85 -35.94 -23.07
N GLU A 301 -3.01 -36.06 -23.71
CA GLU A 301 -4.26 -36.47 -23.04
C GLU A 301 -4.90 -37.68 -23.72
N ILE A 302 -5.25 -38.70 -22.92
CA ILE A 302 -6.18 -39.75 -23.35
C ILE A 302 -7.52 -39.47 -22.69
N ILE A 303 -8.60 -39.40 -23.47
CA ILE A 303 -9.94 -39.04 -22.97
C ILE A 303 -10.98 -40.03 -23.50
N GLY A 304 -11.77 -40.61 -22.61
CA GLY A 304 -12.96 -41.40 -22.98
C GLY A 304 -13.10 -42.69 -22.16
N PRO A 305 -14.01 -43.59 -22.56
CA PRO A 305 -14.09 -44.92 -21.99
C PRO A 305 -13.45 -45.99 -22.89
N GLY A 306 -12.93 -47.07 -22.30
CA GLY A 306 -12.35 -48.15 -23.11
C GLY A 306 -11.44 -49.12 -22.36
N SER A 307 -10.59 -49.82 -23.11
CA SER A 307 -9.48 -50.58 -22.53
C SER A 307 -8.17 -50.35 -23.28
N ILE A 308 -7.06 -50.39 -22.54
CA ILE A 308 -5.71 -50.25 -23.09
C ILE A 308 -4.87 -51.43 -22.58
N ASN A 309 -4.28 -52.22 -23.47
CA ASN A 309 -3.41 -53.31 -23.04
C ASN A 309 -2.04 -52.78 -22.59
N ILE A 310 -1.40 -51.89 -23.35
CA ILE A 310 -0.13 -51.25 -22.95
C ILE A 310 -0.23 -49.75 -23.22
N LEU A 311 0.06 -48.95 -22.19
CA LEU A 311 0.22 -47.51 -22.25
C LEU A 311 1.66 -47.14 -21.91
N THR A 312 2.33 -46.40 -22.78
CA THR A 312 3.70 -45.96 -22.57
C THR A 312 3.82 -44.44 -22.77
N PHE A 313 4.50 -43.78 -21.84
CA PHE A 313 4.95 -42.39 -21.93
C PHE A 313 6.49 -42.39 -21.93
N HIS A 314 7.13 -41.97 -23.02
CA HIS A 314 8.61 -41.98 -23.13
C HIS A 314 9.26 -40.71 -22.57
N GLU A 315 10.53 -40.80 -22.20
CA GLU A 315 11.37 -39.67 -21.75
C GLU A 315 11.29 -38.47 -22.72
N GLY A 316 10.95 -37.29 -22.20
CA GLY A 316 10.70 -36.05 -22.97
C GLY A 316 9.22 -35.76 -23.28
N ALA A 317 8.33 -36.70 -22.96
CA ALA A 317 6.89 -36.48 -23.02
C ALA A 317 6.37 -35.90 -21.69
N ASP A 318 6.58 -34.61 -21.43
CA ASP A 318 6.21 -34.04 -20.14
C ASP A 318 4.67 -34.03 -19.95
N PHE A 319 4.19 -34.24 -18.72
CA PHE A 319 2.79 -34.03 -18.34
C PHE A 319 1.75 -34.80 -19.19
N CYS A 320 1.97 -36.09 -19.48
CA CYS A 320 0.98 -36.92 -20.15
C CYS A 320 -0.02 -37.53 -19.15
N VAL A 321 -1.32 -37.44 -19.46
CA VAL A 321 -2.39 -37.78 -18.53
C VAL A 321 -3.45 -38.71 -19.15
N LEU A 322 -3.73 -39.81 -18.46
CA LEU A 322 -4.91 -40.64 -18.71
C LEU A 322 -6.13 -40.05 -18.00
N LYS A 323 -7.18 -39.67 -18.75
CA LYS A 323 -8.45 -39.11 -18.23
C LYS A 323 -9.65 -39.95 -18.71
N GLY A 324 -10.64 -40.19 -17.86
CA GLY A 324 -11.88 -40.89 -18.23
C GLY A 324 -12.09 -42.23 -17.51
N THR A 325 -12.50 -43.29 -18.21
CA THR A 325 -12.78 -44.61 -17.59
C THR A 325 -12.18 -45.73 -18.42
N TYR A 326 -10.97 -46.18 -18.04
CA TYR A 326 -10.26 -47.22 -18.76
C TYR A 326 -9.95 -48.44 -17.87
N ASP A 327 -10.09 -49.63 -18.46
CA ASP A 327 -9.41 -50.84 -17.99
C ASP A 327 -8.01 -50.88 -18.64
N VAL A 328 -6.94 -50.74 -17.86
CA VAL A 328 -5.56 -50.71 -18.35
C VAL A 328 -4.76 -51.89 -17.79
N ASN A 329 -4.12 -52.68 -18.66
CA ASN A 329 -3.32 -53.82 -18.17
C ASN A 329 -1.92 -53.39 -17.69
N LEU A 330 -1.25 -52.49 -18.42
CA LEU A 330 0.10 -52.03 -18.06
C LEU A 330 0.30 -50.55 -18.43
N VAL A 331 0.79 -49.76 -17.48
CA VAL A 331 1.29 -48.39 -17.69
C VAL A 331 2.78 -48.33 -17.42
N ASN A 332 3.56 -47.77 -18.37
CA ASN A 332 4.96 -47.42 -18.16
C ASN A 332 5.16 -45.93 -18.42
N ALA A 333 5.48 -45.17 -17.38
CA ALA A 333 5.74 -43.73 -17.43
C ALA A 333 7.23 -43.45 -17.22
N PHE A 334 7.91 -42.92 -18.23
CA PHE A 334 9.33 -42.59 -18.20
C PHE A 334 9.61 -41.08 -18.21
N ALA A 335 8.59 -40.22 -18.27
CA ALA A 335 8.77 -38.77 -18.25
C ALA A 335 8.39 -38.17 -16.89
N LEU A 336 8.89 -36.95 -16.67
CA LEU A 336 8.64 -36.19 -15.45
C LEU A 336 7.18 -35.70 -15.41
N ASP A 337 6.58 -35.84 -14.23
CA ASP A 337 5.22 -35.41 -13.89
C ASP A 337 4.12 -36.04 -14.76
N ASP A 338 4.35 -37.24 -15.28
CA ASP A 338 3.31 -38.06 -15.90
C ASP A 338 2.31 -38.56 -14.85
N GLY A 339 1.04 -38.72 -15.25
CA GLY A 339 0.02 -39.13 -14.29
C GLY A 339 -1.23 -39.81 -14.81
N ILE A 340 -1.98 -40.36 -13.85
CA ILE A 340 -3.26 -41.04 -14.06
C ILE A 340 -4.35 -40.28 -13.27
N GLU A 341 -5.32 -39.69 -13.97
CA GLU A 341 -6.40 -38.89 -13.37
C GLU A 341 -7.78 -39.55 -13.55
N GLY A 342 -8.31 -40.12 -12.45
CA GLY A 342 -9.59 -40.82 -12.38
C GLY A 342 -10.77 -39.92 -12.07
N GLU A 343 -11.47 -39.47 -13.11
CA GLU A 343 -12.79 -38.81 -13.03
C GLU A 343 -13.67 -39.26 -14.22
N PRO A 344 -14.31 -40.46 -14.25
CA PRO A 344 -14.54 -41.47 -13.19
C PRO A 344 -13.38 -42.47 -12.95
N THR A 345 -13.62 -43.54 -12.19
CA THR A 345 -12.63 -44.56 -11.78
C THR A 345 -11.89 -45.25 -12.95
N HIS A 346 -10.56 -45.34 -12.92
CA HIS A 346 -9.80 -46.31 -13.73
C HIS A 346 -9.62 -47.64 -13.00
N ASN A 347 -9.38 -48.70 -13.78
CA ASN A 347 -8.99 -50.01 -13.28
C ASN A 347 -7.67 -50.39 -13.95
N VAL A 348 -6.57 -50.23 -13.23
CA VAL A 348 -5.21 -50.43 -13.74
C VAL A 348 -4.61 -51.66 -13.08
N VAL A 349 -4.24 -52.67 -13.86
CA VAL A 349 -3.67 -53.90 -13.31
C VAL A 349 -2.26 -53.64 -12.77
N GLU A 350 -1.42 -52.92 -13.50
CA GLU A 350 -0.02 -52.63 -13.14
C GLU A 350 0.42 -51.26 -13.70
N ALA A 351 1.07 -50.43 -12.88
CA ALA A 351 1.61 -49.13 -13.28
C ALA A 351 3.01 -48.91 -12.72
N HIS A 352 3.93 -48.44 -13.57
CA HIS A 352 5.30 -48.08 -13.23
C HIS A 352 5.59 -46.62 -13.58
N PHE A 353 6.10 -45.86 -12.61
CA PHE A 353 6.60 -44.50 -12.79
C PHE A 353 8.13 -44.52 -12.56
N PHE A 354 8.91 -44.27 -13.61
CA PHE A 354 10.38 -44.30 -13.60
C PHE A 354 11.03 -42.93 -13.36
N GLN A 355 10.21 -41.89 -13.34
CA GLN A 355 10.53 -40.51 -12.98
C GLN A 355 9.43 -40.02 -12.04
N ARG A 356 9.54 -38.80 -11.51
CA ARG A 356 8.49 -38.21 -10.67
C ARG A 356 7.13 -38.33 -11.36
N GLY A 357 6.13 -38.89 -10.67
CA GLY A 357 4.82 -39.14 -11.27
C GLY A 357 3.69 -39.14 -10.25
N TYR A 358 2.45 -39.06 -10.73
CA TYR A 358 1.29 -38.96 -9.84
C TYR A 358 0.09 -39.82 -10.25
N VAL A 359 -0.69 -40.24 -9.25
CA VAL A 359 -2.02 -40.83 -9.44
C VAL A 359 -3.03 -40.00 -8.65
N LYS A 360 -4.18 -39.72 -9.27
CA LYS A 360 -5.17 -38.81 -8.71
C LYS A 360 -6.60 -39.25 -9.01
N GLY A 361 -7.48 -39.14 -8.03
CA GLY A 361 -8.91 -39.45 -8.20
C GLY A 361 -9.26 -40.88 -7.82
N TYR A 362 -10.42 -41.37 -8.24
CA TYR A 362 -11.06 -42.59 -7.69
C TYR A 362 -10.59 -43.91 -8.33
N ASN A 363 -9.29 -44.16 -8.43
CA ASN A 363 -8.76 -45.29 -9.21
C ASN A 363 -8.65 -46.60 -8.41
N TRP A 364 -8.72 -47.73 -9.11
CA TRP A 364 -8.29 -49.03 -8.60
C TRP A 364 -6.97 -49.44 -9.28
N PHE A 365 -5.98 -49.83 -8.47
CA PHE A 365 -4.71 -50.38 -8.93
C PHE A 365 -4.50 -51.80 -8.39
N GLY A 366 -4.13 -52.74 -9.25
CA GLY A 366 -3.61 -54.05 -8.83
C GLY A 366 -2.21 -53.92 -8.24
N GLN A 367 -1.31 -53.29 -8.98
CA GLN A 367 0.07 -53.01 -8.57
C GLN A 367 0.49 -51.60 -9.01
N LEU A 368 1.11 -50.85 -8.09
CA LEU A 368 1.59 -49.49 -8.31
C LEU A 368 3.03 -49.37 -7.83
N PHE A 369 3.93 -49.00 -8.74
CA PHE A 369 5.36 -48.86 -8.49
C PHE A 369 5.80 -47.42 -8.78
N PHE A 370 6.28 -46.72 -7.76
CA PHE A 370 7.01 -45.47 -7.92
C PHE A 370 8.50 -45.76 -7.75
N HIS A 371 9.25 -45.75 -8.86
CA HIS A 371 10.70 -45.95 -8.88
C HIS A 371 11.49 -44.66 -8.59
N ASP A 372 10.78 -43.53 -8.56
CA ASP A 372 11.25 -42.18 -8.23
C ASP A 372 10.16 -41.51 -7.34
N GLU A 373 10.23 -40.20 -7.10
CA GLU A 373 9.23 -39.47 -6.31
C GLU A 373 7.79 -39.74 -6.77
N GLY A 374 6.89 -40.06 -5.84
CA GLY A 374 5.52 -40.44 -6.17
C GLY A 374 4.46 -39.66 -5.40
N ASP A 375 3.44 -39.19 -6.10
CA ASP A 375 2.29 -38.49 -5.51
C ASP A 375 1.01 -39.32 -5.68
N ILE A 376 0.39 -39.74 -4.57
CA ILE A 376 -1.00 -40.24 -4.56
C ILE A 376 -1.90 -39.10 -4.08
N LEU A 377 -2.90 -38.74 -4.86
CA LEU A 377 -3.81 -37.63 -4.59
C LEU A 377 -5.27 -38.10 -4.59
N LEU A 378 -6.07 -37.55 -3.68
CA LEU A 378 -7.49 -37.92 -3.50
C LEU A 378 -7.66 -39.41 -3.14
N GLU A 379 -8.85 -39.99 -3.35
CA GLU A 379 -9.20 -41.32 -2.84
C GLU A 379 -8.89 -42.44 -3.84
N ASN A 380 -7.89 -43.30 -3.60
CA ASN A 380 -7.58 -44.46 -4.45
C ASN A 380 -7.69 -45.79 -3.68
N THR A 381 -7.92 -46.89 -4.41
CA THR A 381 -7.85 -48.27 -3.88
C THR A 381 -6.71 -49.02 -4.57
N ILE A 382 -5.71 -49.47 -3.82
CA ILE A 382 -4.49 -50.04 -4.38
C ILE A 382 -4.19 -51.38 -3.69
N ASP A 383 -4.23 -52.50 -4.42
CA ASP A 383 -3.98 -53.82 -3.84
C ASP A 383 -2.51 -54.00 -3.42
N TYR A 384 -1.56 -53.42 -4.16
CA TYR A 384 -0.12 -53.47 -3.86
C TYR A 384 0.58 -52.18 -4.31
N ALA A 385 1.13 -51.41 -3.38
CA ALA A 385 1.91 -50.22 -3.64
C ALA A 385 3.33 -50.37 -3.09
N ILE A 386 4.33 -49.95 -3.87
CA ILE A 386 5.71 -49.76 -3.41
C ILE A 386 6.22 -48.40 -3.85
N TYR A 387 6.83 -47.72 -2.89
CA TYR A 387 7.63 -46.54 -3.14
C TYR A 387 9.11 -46.91 -3.01
N GLU A 388 9.88 -46.69 -4.05
CA GLU A 388 11.34 -46.88 -4.08
C GLU A 388 12.11 -45.56 -3.90
N HIS A 389 11.39 -44.44 -3.73
CA HIS A 389 11.90 -43.11 -3.39
C HIS A 389 10.97 -42.40 -2.39
N ASP A 390 11.18 -41.11 -2.14
CA ASP A 390 10.28 -40.24 -1.36
C ASP A 390 8.84 -40.27 -1.92
N GLY A 391 7.83 -40.16 -1.05
CA GLY A 391 6.43 -40.28 -1.46
C GLY A 391 5.45 -39.42 -0.68
N TYR A 392 4.44 -38.90 -1.37
CA TYR A 392 3.35 -38.11 -0.79
C TYR A 392 2.02 -38.84 -1.01
N ILE A 393 1.27 -39.04 0.07
CA ILE A 393 -0.01 -39.75 0.06
C ILE A 393 -1.09 -38.83 0.63
N HIS A 394 -1.85 -38.23 -0.26
CA HIS A 394 -2.98 -37.34 0.04
C HIS A 394 -4.31 -38.01 -0.26
N GLY A 395 -5.37 -37.53 0.37
CA GLY A 395 -6.72 -38.10 0.35
C GLY A 395 -6.88 -39.31 1.26
N GLU A 396 -8.06 -39.94 1.21
CA GLU A 396 -8.34 -41.17 1.95
C GLU A 396 -8.14 -42.37 1.02
N ASN A 397 -7.02 -43.08 1.17
CA ASN A 397 -6.69 -44.22 0.31
C ASN A 397 -6.83 -45.55 1.06
N THR A 398 -7.11 -46.61 0.31
CA THR A 398 -7.12 -47.99 0.82
C THR A 398 -6.04 -48.80 0.14
N PHE A 399 -5.15 -49.41 0.93
CA PHE A 399 -4.08 -50.27 0.46
C PHE A 399 -4.30 -51.73 0.89
N GLY A 400 -4.07 -52.67 -0.02
CA GLY A 400 -3.83 -54.07 0.30
C GLY A 400 -2.45 -54.20 0.96
N THR A 401 -1.39 -53.96 0.19
CA THR A 401 -0.02 -53.89 0.69
C THR A 401 0.57 -52.52 0.40
N LEU A 402 1.25 -51.93 1.37
CA LEU A 402 2.00 -50.68 1.22
C LEU A 402 3.43 -50.89 1.74
N ILE A 403 4.41 -50.69 0.87
CA ILE A 403 5.83 -50.86 1.17
C ILE A 403 6.55 -49.52 0.97
N PHE A 404 7.27 -49.12 2.02
CA PHE A 404 8.14 -47.97 2.05
C PHE A 404 9.60 -48.44 2.06
N THR A 405 10.39 -47.97 1.10
CA THR A 405 11.78 -48.37 0.95
C THR A 405 12.67 -47.62 1.97
N PRO A 406 13.65 -48.30 2.60
CA PRO A 406 14.64 -47.68 3.48
C PRO A 406 15.36 -46.45 2.87
N SER A 407 15.75 -45.49 3.72
CA SER A 407 16.43 -44.22 3.39
C SER A 407 15.58 -43.05 2.86
N TYR A 408 14.27 -43.26 2.67
CA TYR A 408 13.37 -42.27 2.08
C TYR A 408 12.30 -41.76 3.06
N LYS A 409 11.64 -40.67 2.65
CA LYS A 409 10.60 -39.95 3.42
C LYS A 409 9.22 -40.14 2.82
N TYR A 410 8.24 -40.32 3.69
CA TYR A 410 6.85 -40.52 3.32
C TYR A 410 5.96 -39.53 4.08
N PHE A 411 5.24 -38.70 3.32
CA PHE A 411 4.34 -37.69 3.85
C PHE A 411 2.89 -38.10 3.65
N LEU A 412 2.10 -38.02 4.72
CA LEU A 412 0.67 -38.36 4.71
C LEU A 412 -0.16 -37.11 4.96
N GLU A 413 -1.26 -36.90 4.22
CA GLU A 413 -2.11 -35.72 4.42
C GLU A 413 -2.74 -35.70 5.83
N HIS A 414 -2.54 -34.59 6.53
CA HIS A 414 -3.06 -34.34 7.86
C HIS A 414 -4.58 -34.47 7.90
N GLY A 415 -5.10 -35.07 8.98
CA GLY A 415 -6.53 -35.31 9.15
C GLY A 415 -7.14 -36.38 8.23
N LYS A 416 -6.40 -36.92 7.25
CA LYS A 416 -6.84 -38.03 6.40
C LYS A 416 -6.46 -39.38 6.96
N THR A 417 -7.11 -40.43 6.47
CA THR A 417 -6.87 -41.80 6.90
C THR A 417 -6.39 -42.67 5.74
N GLN A 418 -5.22 -43.27 5.90
CA GLN A 418 -4.72 -44.33 5.01
C GLN A 418 -5.09 -45.69 5.61
N THR A 419 -5.93 -46.45 4.93
CA THR A 419 -6.43 -47.74 5.41
C THR A 419 -5.60 -48.88 4.84
N ILE A 420 -4.91 -49.64 5.69
CA ILE A 420 -4.10 -50.80 5.27
C ILE A 420 -4.79 -52.11 5.67
N THR A 421 -5.18 -52.89 4.67
CA THR A 421 -5.97 -54.13 4.83
C THR A 421 -5.11 -55.40 4.85
N GLY A 422 -3.91 -55.35 4.26
CA GLY A 422 -2.88 -56.40 4.23
C GLY A 422 -1.55 -55.87 4.77
N LEU A 423 -0.39 -56.17 4.18
CA LEU A 423 0.91 -55.82 4.78
C LEU A 423 1.20 -54.31 4.77
N PHE A 424 1.67 -53.76 5.89
CA PHE A 424 2.31 -52.45 5.95
C PHE A 424 3.78 -52.67 6.29
N ASP A 425 4.68 -52.51 5.31
CA ASP A 425 6.12 -52.69 5.49
C ASP A 425 6.83 -51.34 5.51
N VAL A 426 7.28 -50.97 6.70
CA VAL A 426 7.97 -49.71 7.00
C VAL A 426 9.16 -49.98 7.93
N ASN A 427 9.82 -51.10 7.71
CA ASN A 427 10.97 -51.53 8.51
C ASN A 427 12.28 -51.04 7.86
N GLY A 428 12.92 -50.07 8.50
CA GLY A 428 14.26 -49.63 8.15
C GLY A 428 15.34 -50.52 8.76
N THR A 429 16.58 -50.05 8.65
CA THR A 429 17.71 -50.58 9.41
C THR A 429 18.47 -49.44 10.07
N CYS A 430 19.42 -49.74 10.95
CA CYS A 430 20.26 -48.69 11.53
C CYS A 430 21.19 -48.00 10.52
N LEU A 431 21.28 -48.51 9.28
CA LEU A 431 22.03 -47.91 8.18
C LEU A 431 21.12 -47.15 7.19
N GLU A 432 19.85 -47.55 7.13
CA GLU A 432 18.86 -47.04 6.18
C GLU A 432 17.53 -46.86 6.93
N PRO A 433 17.37 -45.81 7.75
CA PRO A 433 16.13 -45.54 8.46
C PRO A 433 15.03 -45.05 7.51
N ILE A 434 13.76 -45.11 7.93
CA ILE A 434 12.61 -44.59 7.18
C ILE A 434 11.97 -43.43 7.94
N TRP A 435 11.55 -42.37 7.24
CA TRP A 435 10.77 -41.28 7.84
C TRP A 435 9.31 -41.34 7.42
N VAL A 436 8.40 -41.32 8.39
CA VAL A 436 6.95 -41.19 8.13
C VAL A 436 6.41 -39.99 8.89
N LYS A 437 5.91 -38.99 8.17
CA LYS A 437 5.49 -37.71 8.73
C LYS A 437 4.10 -37.34 8.21
N SER A 438 3.34 -36.55 8.96
CA SER A 438 2.26 -35.78 8.34
C SER A 438 2.83 -34.72 7.41
N ASP A 439 2.09 -34.35 6.37
CA ASP A 439 2.39 -33.22 5.48
C ASP A 439 2.34 -31.85 6.18
N LEU A 440 1.67 -31.75 7.33
CA LEU A 440 1.52 -30.53 8.12
C LEU A 440 1.96 -30.76 9.57
N ILE A 441 3.02 -30.07 9.99
CA ILE A 441 3.55 -30.18 11.36
C ILE A 441 2.50 -29.80 12.40
N GLY A 442 2.42 -30.57 13.48
CA GLY A 442 1.48 -30.36 14.58
C GLY A 442 0.06 -30.88 14.33
N SER A 443 -0.25 -31.31 13.12
CA SER A 443 -1.54 -31.89 12.74
C SER A 443 -1.37 -33.35 12.37
N GLN A 444 -2.09 -34.26 13.04
CA GLN A 444 -1.86 -35.68 12.83
C GLN A 444 -2.49 -36.20 11.52
N ALA A 445 -1.77 -37.01 10.75
CA ALA A 445 -2.33 -37.92 9.77
C ALA A 445 -2.67 -39.28 10.42
N ASN A 446 -3.59 -40.03 9.84
CA ASN A 446 -4.05 -41.31 10.40
C ASN A 446 -3.63 -42.50 9.52
N ILE A 447 -3.13 -43.55 10.16
CA ILE A 447 -2.90 -44.86 9.53
C ILE A 447 -3.80 -45.87 10.24
N GLU A 448 -4.78 -46.43 9.53
CA GLU A 448 -5.66 -47.48 10.05
C GLU A 448 -5.18 -48.85 9.57
N ILE A 449 -4.72 -49.69 10.50
CA ILE A 449 -4.23 -51.03 10.15
C ILE A 449 -5.27 -52.08 10.56
N GLN A 450 -5.82 -52.82 9.59
CA GLN A 450 -6.97 -53.72 9.76
C GLN A 450 -6.59 -55.20 10.02
N TYR A 451 -5.33 -55.49 10.37
CA TYR A 451 -4.86 -56.82 10.73
C TYR A 451 -3.99 -56.78 11.99
N SER A 452 -3.84 -57.93 12.66
CA SER A 452 -3.08 -58.00 13.92
C SER A 452 -1.57 -58.08 13.68
N GLY A 453 -0.80 -57.16 14.28
CA GLY A 453 0.63 -57.33 14.53
C GLY A 453 1.64 -56.59 13.65
N PRO A 454 1.42 -55.35 13.18
CA PRO A 454 2.53 -54.56 12.67
C PRO A 454 3.37 -54.08 13.86
N SER A 455 4.62 -54.52 13.90
CA SER A 455 5.69 -53.76 14.54
C SER A 455 6.49 -53.12 13.43
N ILE A 456 6.98 -51.93 13.71
CA ILE A 456 7.89 -51.22 12.82
C ILE A 456 9.26 -51.16 13.51
N ASP A 457 10.32 -51.08 12.72
CA ASP A 457 11.69 -51.04 13.22
C ASP A 457 12.49 -49.95 12.49
N TYR A 458 13.36 -49.24 13.20
CA TYR A 458 14.21 -48.17 12.65
C TYR A 458 13.46 -47.10 11.84
N THR A 459 12.26 -46.74 12.27
CA THR A 459 11.41 -45.71 11.66
C THR A 459 11.40 -44.44 12.51
N SER A 460 11.52 -43.27 11.89
CA SER A 460 11.35 -41.97 12.55
C SER A 460 9.98 -41.42 12.21
N ILE A 461 9.14 -41.18 13.23
CA ILE A 461 7.73 -40.85 13.04
C ILE A 461 7.41 -39.49 13.63
N ARG A 462 6.63 -38.66 12.92
CA ARG A 462 6.09 -37.39 13.42
C ARG A 462 4.64 -37.21 13.03
N ASP A 463 3.82 -36.69 13.95
CA ASP A 463 2.44 -36.31 13.65
C ASP A 463 1.60 -37.48 13.07
N ILE A 464 1.82 -38.73 13.51
CA ILE A 464 1.06 -39.89 13.06
C ILE A 464 0.21 -40.48 14.19
N ASN A 465 -1.08 -40.63 13.93
CA ASN A 465 -1.99 -41.43 14.73
C ASN A 465 -2.17 -42.82 14.11
N ALA A 466 -1.80 -43.88 14.83
CA ALA A 466 -2.06 -45.24 14.37
C ALA A 466 -3.39 -45.77 14.93
N ILE A 467 -4.40 -45.93 14.08
CA ILE A 467 -5.71 -46.43 14.46
C ILE A 467 -5.67 -47.96 14.53
N ASP A 468 -5.94 -48.52 15.71
CA ASP A 468 -6.16 -49.96 15.89
C ASP A 468 -7.63 -50.30 15.61
N TYR A 469 -7.88 -50.99 14.48
CA TYR A 469 -9.21 -51.49 14.10
C TYR A 469 -9.86 -52.36 15.18
N ASN A 470 -9.06 -53.05 16.01
CA ASN A 470 -9.51 -53.95 17.06
C ASN A 470 -9.51 -53.31 18.47
N GLY A 471 -9.00 -52.09 18.62
CA GLY A 471 -9.12 -51.23 19.80
C GLY A 471 -8.50 -51.75 21.11
N ASN A 472 -7.42 -52.53 21.09
CA ASN A 472 -6.91 -53.18 22.30
C ASN A 472 -5.44 -52.88 22.68
N THR A 473 -4.56 -52.40 21.78
CA THR A 473 -3.16 -52.06 22.13
C THR A 473 -2.50 -51.10 21.14
N PRO A 474 -1.73 -50.08 21.59
CA PRO A 474 -0.84 -49.30 20.73
C PRO A 474 0.15 -50.17 19.95
N TYR A 475 0.54 -49.72 18.74
CA TYR A 475 1.53 -50.41 17.92
C TYR A 475 2.95 -50.17 18.44
N THR A 476 3.81 -51.18 18.38
CA THR A 476 5.18 -51.07 18.92
C THR A 476 6.16 -50.66 17.83
N ALA A 477 6.98 -49.67 18.13
CA ALA A 477 8.03 -49.15 17.27
C ALA A 477 9.40 -49.43 17.91
N TYR A 478 10.10 -50.44 17.38
CA TYR A 478 11.41 -50.91 17.85
C TYR A 478 12.53 -50.07 17.26
N HIS A 479 13.55 -49.71 18.05
CA HIS A 479 14.66 -48.84 17.60
C HIS A 479 14.23 -47.59 16.80
N SER A 480 12.99 -47.17 16.99
CA SER A 480 12.32 -46.11 16.23
C SER A 480 12.33 -44.84 17.05
N ILE A 481 12.25 -43.69 16.37
CA ILE A 481 12.36 -42.39 17.01
C ILE A 481 11.01 -41.68 16.94
N ASP A 482 10.57 -41.23 18.11
CA ASP A 482 9.41 -40.35 18.27
C ASP A 482 9.86 -38.89 18.05
N LEU A 483 9.52 -38.33 16.89
CA LEU A 483 9.79 -36.92 16.57
C LEU A 483 8.71 -35.97 17.12
N GLY A 484 7.65 -36.51 17.73
CA GLY A 484 6.60 -35.75 18.41
C GLY A 484 5.21 -35.90 17.82
N ASN A 485 4.21 -35.59 18.67
CA ASN A 485 2.77 -35.60 18.35
C ASN A 485 2.29 -36.92 17.70
N ASN A 486 2.81 -38.05 18.18
CA ASN A 486 2.39 -39.37 17.75
C ASN A 486 1.38 -39.95 18.77
N THR A 487 0.31 -40.56 18.29
CA THR A 487 -0.71 -41.19 19.15
C THR A 487 -0.90 -42.65 18.78
N ASN A 488 -1.21 -43.48 19.78
CA ASN A 488 -1.37 -44.94 19.63
C ASN A 488 -0.11 -45.69 19.12
N TRP A 489 1.06 -45.10 19.33
CA TRP A 489 2.36 -45.74 19.19
C TRP A 489 3.00 -45.98 20.56
N ASN A 490 3.78 -47.04 20.68
CA ASN A 490 4.63 -47.36 21.82
C ASN A 490 6.08 -47.46 21.34
N PHE A 491 6.87 -46.42 21.62
CA PHE A 491 8.29 -46.36 21.31
C PHE A 491 9.13 -46.95 22.44
N GLU A 492 10.22 -47.63 22.10
CA GLU A 492 11.25 -48.00 23.09
C GLU A 492 12.15 -46.81 23.41
N ASP A 493 12.50 -46.60 24.68
CA ASP A 493 13.43 -45.55 25.10
C ASP A 493 14.78 -45.70 24.38
N GLN A 494 15.15 -44.72 23.55
CA GLN A 494 16.45 -44.64 22.89
C GLN A 494 17.33 -43.60 23.61
N PRO A 495 18.57 -43.94 24.01
CA PRO A 495 19.46 -42.97 24.62
C PRO A 495 19.99 -41.97 23.59
N THR A 496 20.16 -40.71 24.00
CA THR A 496 20.99 -39.74 23.26
C THR A 496 22.46 -40.16 23.39
N GLU A 497 23.05 -40.68 22.31
CA GLU A 497 24.46 -41.05 22.26
C GLU A 497 25.29 -40.02 21.49
N THR A 498 26.57 -39.91 21.81
CA THR A 498 27.53 -39.10 21.05
C THR A 498 28.40 -40.01 20.20
N LEU A 499 28.37 -39.79 18.89
CA LEU A 499 29.13 -40.53 17.89
C LEU A 499 30.25 -39.65 17.33
N TYR A 500 31.44 -40.21 17.28
CA TYR A 500 32.65 -39.56 16.78
C TYR A 500 32.99 -40.12 15.41
N TRP A 501 33.31 -39.24 14.47
CA TRP A 501 33.93 -39.64 13.21
C TRP A 501 35.34 -40.19 13.48
N ILE A 502 35.70 -41.30 12.84
CA ILE A 502 37.01 -41.96 12.95
C ILE A 502 37.50 -42.40 11.58
N GLY A 503 38.81 -42.64 11.44
CA GLY A 503 39.37 -43.33 10.27
C GLY A 503 39.84 -42.42 9.12
N GLY A 504 39.76 -41.09 9.24
CA GLY A 504 40.17 -40.16 8.19
C GLY A 504 39.07 -39.92 7.16
N GLN A 505 39.44 -39.81 5.88
CA GLN A 505 38.47 -39.67 4.78
C GLN A 505 37.52 -40.87 4.68
N GLY A 506 36.24 -40.63 4.45
CA GLY A 506 35.22 -41.68 4.32
C GLY A 506 33.83 -41.16 3.95
N ASN A 507 32.88 -42.10 3.81
CA ASN A 507 31.47 -41.80 3.55
C ASN A 507 30.66 -41.87 4.86
N TRP A 508 29.80 -40.86 5.12
CA TRP A 508 28.86 -40.80 6.24
C TRP A 508 28.06 -42.09 6.41
N GLY A 509 27.64 -42.69 5.30
CA GLY A 509 26.89 -43.96 5.26
C GLY A 509 27.70 -45.20 5.65
N ASP A 510 29.04 -45.11 5.76
CA ASP A 510 29.86 -46.25 6.19
C ASP A 510 29.89 -46.34 7.72
N PRO A 511 29.25 -47.38 8.31
CA PRO A 511 29.18 -47.53 9.75
C PRO A 511 30.53 -47.82 10.42
N LEU A 512 31.59 -48.07 9.65
CA LEU A 512 32.96 -48.22 10.17
C LEU A 512 33.63 -46.89 10.53
N HIS A 513 33.08 -45.77 10.08
CA HIS A 513 33.58 -44.42 10.37
C HIS A 513 32.97 -43.79 11.63
N TRP A 514 32.04 -44.45 12.31
CA TRP A 514 31.38 -43.95 13.52
C TRP A 514 31.83 -44.71 14.77
N SER A 515 32.07 -44.02 15.88
CA SER A 515 32.46 -44.62 17.17
C SER A 515 31.78 -43.94 18.36
N LEU A 516 31.54 -44.66 19.46
CA LEU A 516 31.07 -44.07 20.72
C LEU A 516 32.18 -43.33 21.49
N GLU A 517 33.43 -43.47 21.08
CA GLU A 517 34.59 -42.83 21.71
C GLU A 517 35.47 -42.18 20.63
N SER A 518 36.00 -40.98 20.89
CA SER A 518 36.95 -40.30 20.00
C SER A 518 38.18 -41.18 19.71
N GLY A 519 38.40 -41.52 18.43
CA GLY A 519 39.45 -42.44 17.99
C GLY A 519 39.26 -43.91 18.41
N GLY A 520 38.05 -44.28 18.87
CA GLY A 520 37.69 -45.61 19.35
C GLY A 520 37.41 -46.65 18.26
N PRO A 521 36.89 -47.83 18.62
CA PRO A 521 36.47 -48.85 17.65
C PRO A 521 35.13 -48.48 16.98
N PRO A 522 34.82 -49.02 15.78
CA PRO A 522 33.56 -48.79 15.10
C PRO A 522 32.30 -49.19 15.90
N PHE A 523 31.27 -48.35 15.84
CA PHE A 523 29.92 -48.54 16.42
C PHE A 523 29.06 -49.49 15.58
N ASN A 524 29.29 -49.56 14.26
CA ASN A 524 28.57 -50.38 13.28
C ASN A 524 27.13 -49.94 12.93
N CYS A 525 26.76 -48.69 13.23
CA CYS A 525 25.57 -48.02 12.73
C CYS A 525 25.91 -46.56 12.39
N ILE A 526 25.02 -45.86 11.66
CA ILE A 526 25.19 -44.43 11.36
C ILE A 526 24.42 -43.57 12.38
N PRO A 527 24.80 -42.29 12.56
CA PRO A 527 24.07 -41.36 13.40
C PRO A 527 22.64 -41.13 12.92
N ARG A 528 21.76 -40.86 13.89
CA ARG A 528 20.33 -40.56 13.72
C ARG A 528 19.92 -39.32 14.51
N GLU A 529 18.64 -38.97 14.48
CA GLU A 529 18.03 -37.74 15.00
C GLU A 529 18.24 -37.48 16.50
N LEU A 530 18.54 -38.53 17.28
CA LEU A 530 18.83 -38.43 18.70
C LEU A 530 20.34 -38.47 19.02
N ASN A 531 21.20 -38.65 18.02
CA ASN A 531 22.64 -38.78 18.21
C ASN A 531 23.36 -37.46 17.96
N ASN A 532 24.28 -37.11 18.85
CA ASN A 532 25.22 -36.02 18.61
C ASN A 532 26.36 -36.54 17.76
N VAL A 533 26.78 -35.81 16.74
CA VAL A 533 27.96 -36.14 15.93
C VAL A 533 29.10 -35.18 16.23
N VAL A 534 30.29 -35.74 16.41
CA VAL A 534 31.50 -34.98 16.76
C VAL A 534 32.62 -35.30 15.77
N PHE A 535 33.19 -34.24 15.21
CA PHE A 535 34.38 -34.27 14.35
C PHE A 535 35.52 -33.55 15.06
N ASP A 536 36.46 -34.29 15.62
CA ASP A 536 37.60 -33.72 16.36
C ASP A 536 38.94 -34.04 15.69
N ASP A 537 40.06 -33.71 16.34
CA ASP A 537 41.40 -33.97 15.79
C ASP A 537 41.70 -35.47 15.57
N ASN A 538 41.03 -36.39 16.28
CA ASN A 538 41.20 -37.84 16.08
C ASN A 538 40.32 -38.37 14.93
N SER A 539 39.41 -37.55 14.41
CA SER A 539 38.57 -37.89 13.26
C SER A 539 39.37 -37.95 11.95
N PHE A 540 40.42 -37.14 11.86
CA PHE A 540 41.19 -36.93 10.62
C PHE A 540 42.64 -37.41 10.75
N GLN A 541 43.23 -37.81 9.62
CA GLN A 541 44.61 -38.31 9.54
C GLN A 541 45.51 -37.39 8.74
N THR A 542 44.99 -36.76 7.68
CA THR A 542 45.73 -35.83 6.84
C THR A 542 44.96 -34.53 6.56
N VAL A 543 45.66 -33.53 6.02
CA VAL A 543 45.06 -32.25 5.62
C VAL A 543 44.13 -32.48 4.43
N GLY A 544 42.90 -31.98 4.52
CA GLY A 544 41.87 -32.08 3.49
C GLY A 544 41.08 -33.38 3.49
N ASP A 545 41.22 -34.22 4.53
CA ASP A 545 40.37 -35.41 4.69
C ASP A 545 38.89 -34.99 4.62
N SER A 546 38.11 -35.72 3.81
CA SER A 546 36.71 -35.39 3.57
C SER A 546 35.74 -36.39 4.20
N VAL A 547 34.61 -35.86 4.64
CA VAL A 547 33.41 -36.61 4.99
C VAL A 547 32.44 -36.45 3.82
N LEU A 548 32.28 -37.52 3.06
CA LEU A 548 31.39 -37.58 1.89
C LEU A 548 30.00 -38.08 2.30
N VAL A 549 28.93 -37.55 1.71
CA VAL A 549 27.57 -38.08 1.88
C VAL A 549 27.10 -38.67 0.55
N GLU A 550 26.78 -39.97 0.50
CA GLU A 550 26.17 -40.63 -0.67
C GLU A 550 24.77 -41.17 -0.34
N LEU A 551 24.15 -40.65 0.72
CA LEU A 551 22.78 -40.97 1.10
C LEU A 551 21.86 -39.82 0.69
N PRO A 552 20.60 -40.11 0.30
CA PRO A 552 19.63 -39.06 0.00
C PRO A 552 19.30 -38.22 1.24
N ASN A 553 19.40 -38.80 2.43
CA ASN A 553 19.05 -38.13 3.68
C ASN A 553 20.01 -38.54 4.80
N ILE A 554 20.50 -37.56 5.56
CA ILE A 554 21.22 -37.82 6.81
C ILE A 554 20.64 -36.99 7.95
N SER A 555 20.75 -37.49 9.18
CA SER A 555 20.26 -36.79 10.35
C SER A 555 21.17 -36.91 11.55
N CYS A 556 21.17 -35.88 12.39
CA CYS A 556 21.78 -35.89 13.71
C CYS A 556 21.02 -34.95 14.65
N LYS A 557 21.22 -35.11 15.96
CA LYS A 557 20.81 -34.10 16.94
C LYS A 557 21.73 -32.89 16.84
N ASP A 558 22.91 -32.97 17.44
CA ASP A 558 23.92 -31.90 17.39
C ASP A 558 25.01 -32.24 16.35
N MET A 559 25.43 -31.28 15.54
CA MET A 559 26.57 -31.40 14.61
C MET A 559 27.74 -30.53 15.05
N LEU A 560 28.79 -31.15 15.57
CA LEU A 560 29.86 -30.46 16.29
C LEU A 560 31.24 -30.70 15.67
N TRP A 561 31.80 -29.67 15.01
CA TRP A 561 33.13 -29.70 14.41
C TRP A 561 34.16 -29.00 15.29
N TYR A 562 34.99 -29.78 15.98
CA TYR A 562 36.05 -29.33 16.89
C TYR A 562 37.48 -29.60 16.38
N ASN A 563 37.66 -29.81 15.07
CA ASN A 563 38.96 -30.02 14.47
C ASN A 563 39.85 -28.76 14.52
N SER A 564 41.16 -28.97 14.51
CA SER A 564 42.18 -27.92 14.41
C SER A 564 42.58 -27.60 12.95
N GLU A 565 43.36 -26.52 12.79
CA GLU A 565 43.98 -26.09 11.51
C GLU A 565 44.85 -27.17 10.86
N ALA A 566 45.32 -28.16 11.63
CA ALA A 566 46.20 -29.20 11.13
C ALA A 566 45.52 -30.16 10.12
N PHE A 567 44.19 -30.13 10.01
CA PHE A 567 43.42 -31.07 9.20
C PHE A 567 42.56 -30.42 8.13
N SER A 568 42.00 -29.23 8.36
CA SER A 568 41.11 -28.54 7.41
C SER A 568 40.16 -29.45 6.61
N PRO A 569 39.24 -30.15 7.29
CA PRO A 569 38.38 -31.14 6.66
C PRO A 569 37.34 -30.51 5.74
N ILE A 570 36.79 -31.33 4.85
CA ILE A 570 35.77 -30.97 3.85
C ILE A 570 34.53 -31.82 4.09
N PHE A 571 33.34 -31.22 4.04
CA PHE A 571 32.07 -31.95 4.16
C PHE A 571 31.18 -31.64 2.95
N HIS A 572 30.82 -32.65 2.16
CA HIS A 572 30.12 -32.47 0.89
C HIS A 572 29.32 -33.71 0.50
N SER A 573 28.32 -33.54 -0.37
CA SER A 573 27.65 -34.63 -1.09
C SER A 573 28.05 -34.64 -2.57
N GLU A 574 28.05 -35.83 -3.17
CA GLU A 574 28.07 -36.01 -4.63
C GLU A 574 26.66 -36.09 -5.25
N LEU A 575 25.61 -36.15 -4.41
CA LEU A 575 24.20 -36.16 -4.84
C LEU A 575 23.59 -34.77 -4.64
N ASP A 576 23.00 -34.22 -5.70
CA ASP A 576 22.30 -32.93 -5.63
C ASP A 576 21.02 -33.00 -4.77
N SER A 577 20.46 -34.20 -4.58
CA SER A 577 19.24 -34.46 -3.80
C SER A 577 19.46 -34.77 -2.32
N THR A 578 20.70 -34.67 -1.80
CA THR A 578 20.95 -34.94 -0.38
C THR A 578 20.37 -33.83 0.51
N ASP A 579 19.60 -34.19 1.53
CA ASP A 579 19.19 -33.29 2.61
C ASP A 579 19.89 -33.60 3.94
N ILE A 580 20.19 -32.56 4.72
CA ILE A 580 20.89 -32.66 6.01
C ILE A 580 19.99 -32.17 7.14
N TYR A 581 19.56 -33.06 8.04
CA TYR A 581 18.65 -32.73 9.14
C TYR A 581 19.39 -32.61 10.48
N ILE A 582 19.29 -31.44 11.11
CA ILE A 582 19.89 -31.13 12.41
C ILE A 582 18.78 -30.79 13.39
N TYR A 583 18.66 -31.55 14.48
CA TYR A 583 17.60 -31.37 15.48
C TYR A 583 18.04 -30.55 16.70
N GLY A 584 19.30 -30.15 16.76
CA GLY A 584 19.95 -29.46 17.86
C GLY A 584 20.98 -28.43 17.38
N ASP A 585 22.15 -28.41 18.01
CA ASP A 585 23.18 -27.39 17.76
C ASP A 585 23.97 -27.67 16.47
N LEU A 586 24.33 -26.61 15.74
CA LEU A 586 25.36 -26.61 14.71
C LEU A 586 26.56 -25.79 15.19
N TYR A 587 27.73 -26.43 15.26
CA TYR A 587 29.01 -25.75 15.49
C TYR A 587 30.01 -26.15 14.42
N LEU A 588 30.44 -25.19 13.61
CA LEU A 588 31.49 -25.37 12.60
C LEU A 588 32.85 -24.94 13.14
N SER A 589 33.92 -25.63 12.76
CA SER A 589 35.28 -25.17 13.06
C SER A 589 35.69 -24.07 12.08
N PRO A 590 36.35 -22.96 12.51
CA PRO A 590 36.88 -21.94 11.60
C PRO A 590 37.96 -22.47 10.65
N TYR A 591 38.41 -23.70 10.86
CA TYR A 591 39.44 -24.34 10.05
C TYR A 591 38.89 -25.26 8.97
N MET A 592 37.57 -25.42 8.86
CA MET A 592 36.96 -26.18 7.77
C MET A 592 37.31 -25.56 6.41
N GLY A 593 37.51 -26.40 5.39
CA GLY A 593 37.90 -25.94 4.05
C GLY A 593 36.75 -25.29 3.29
N SER A 594 36.00 -26.12 2.56
CA SER A 594 34.75 -25.75 1.88
C SER A 594 33.72 -26.82 2.21
N ALA A 595 32.48 -26.46 2.54
CA ALA A 595 31.51 -27.44 2.99
C ALA A 595 30.06 -27.03 2.73
N PHE A 596 29.16 -28.03 2.74
CA PHE A 596 27.70 -27.89 2.67
C PHE A 596 27.18 -27.29 1.36
N ASN A 597 27.21 -28.11 0.30
CA ASN A 597 26.63 -27.83 -1.02
C ASN A 597 25.15 -28.22 -1.15
N ASN A 598 24.50 -28.61 -0.05
CA ASN A 598 23.15 -29.17 -0.03
C ASN A 598 22.29 -28.51 1.05
N PRO A 599 20.94 -28.57 0.95
CA PRO A 599 20.03 -28.03 1.95
C PRO A 599 20.32 -28.50 3.38
N ILE A 600 20.30 -27.56 4.33
CA ILE A 600 20.36 -27.85 5.76
C ILE A 600 19.00 -27.55 6.38
N HIS A 601 18.37 -28.58 6.94
CA HIS A 601 17.10 -28.51 7.63
C HIS A 601 17.33 -28.53 9.13
N PHE A 602 16.97 -27.44 9.79
CA PHE A 602 16.86 -27.37 11.24
C PHE A 602 15.45 -27.75 11.67
N GLU A 603 15.34 -28.85 12.40
CA GLU A 603 14.09 -29.44 12.85
C GLU A 603 13.98 -29.40 14.38
N TYR A 604 12.76 -29.49 14.92
CA TYR A 604 12.54 -29.51 16.38
C TYR A 604 11.97 -30.85 16.85
N LEU A 605 12.60 -31.43 17.88
CA LEU A 605 12.10 -32.60 18.60
C LEU A 605 11.11 -32.14 19.69
N ASN A 606 9.81 -32.42 19.51
CA ASN A 606 8.79 -32.05 20.49
C ASN A 606 8.78 -33.00 21.71
N THR A 607 9.91 -33.08 22.43
CA THR A 607 10.15 -33.98 23.57
C THR A 607 9.82 -33.34 24.93
N GLY A 608 9.25 -32.14 24.93
CA GLY A 608 8.73 -31.47 26.14
C GLY A 608 9.73 -30.58 26.90
N SER A 609 11.01 -30.58 26.56
CA SER A 609 11.98 -29.55 26.98
C SER A 609 12.25 -28.61 25.80
N LYS A 610 11.77 -27.36 25.90
CA LYS A 610 12.18 -26.28 24.99
C LYS A 610 13.66 -25.99 25.23
N GLU A 611 14.53 -26.68 24.50
CA GLU A 611 15.94 -26.32 24.40
C GLU A 611 16.12 -25.53 23.10
N GLU A 612 16.73 -24.36 23.22
CA GLU A 612 17.12 -23.49 22.13
C GLU A 612 18.32 -24.09 21.40
N SER A 613 18.23 -24.23 20.08
CA SER A 613 19.31 -24.70 19.21
C SER A 613 20.22 -23.55 18.79
N LYS A 614 21.53 -23.76 18.85
CA LYS A 614 22.55 -22.75 18.54
C LYS A 614 23.22 -23.03 17.22
N ILE A 615 23.41 -21.97 16.43
CA ILE A 615 24.12 -22.03 15.15
C ILE A 615 25.37 -21.17 15.25
N THR A 616 26.53 -21.80 15.12
CA THR A 616 27.84 -21.14 15.09
C THR A 616 28.57 -21.52 13.80
N SER A 617 28.66 -20.60 12.85
CA SER A 617 29.29 -20.82 11.54
C SER A 617 30.82 -20.68 11.60
N ASN A 618 31.33 -19.93 12.58
CA ASN A 618 32.71 -19.48 12.69
C ASN A 618 33.27 -18.84 11.41
N GLY A 619 32.41 -18.16 10.64
CA GLY A 619 32.76 -17.49 9.39
C GLY A 619 32.89 -18.42 8.18
N ILE A 620 32.46 -19.68 8.30
CA ILE A 620 32.37 -20.61 7.16
C ILE A 620 31.14 -20.24 6.32
N GLU A 621 31.35 -20.08 5.01
CA GLU A 621 30.29 -19.81 4.04
C GLU A 621 29.52 -21.11 3.72
N LEU A 622 28.19 -21.06 3.82
CA LEU A 622 27.31 -22.17 3.46
C LEU A 622 26.79 -21.98 2.03
N GLN A 623 26.72 -23.05 1.24
CA GLN A 623 26.52 -22.96 -0.22
C GLN A 623 25.11 -23.33 -0.69
N HIS A 624 24.17 -23.47 0.23
CA HIS A 624 22.78 -23.85 -0.07
C HIS A 624 21.81 -23.29 0.98
N ASN A 625 20.51 -23.42 0.72
CA ASN A 625 19.43 -23.05 1.64
C ASN A 625 19.61 -23.60 3.06
N ILE A 626 19.27 -22.77 4.05
CA ILE A 626 18.95 -23.21 5.42
C ILE A 626 17.44 -23.10 5.62
N ILE A 627 16.81 -24.19 6.03
CA ILE A 627 15.38 -24.29 6.29
C ILE A 627 15.13 -24.52 7.78
N PHE A 628 14.31 -23.69 8.40
CA PHE A 628 13.89 -23.79 9.79
C PHE A 628 12.44 -24.25 9.87
N ASN A 629 12.22 -25.43 10.45
CA ASN A 629 10.90 -26.04 10.50
C ASN A 629 10.65 -26.78 11.83
N GLY A 630 9.76 -26.26 12.66
CA GLY A 630 9.34 -26.96 13.87
C GLY A 630 8.51 -26.11 14.83
N ILE A 631 7.30 -26.55 15.15
CA ILE A 631 6.43 -25.85 16.10
C ILE A 631 7.08 -25.83 17.48
N GLY A 632 7.33 -24.62 17.99
CA GLY A 632 7.97 -24.39 19.28
C GLY A 632 9.49 -24.50 19.27
N GLY A 633 10.12 -24.77 18.12
CA GLY A 633 11.57 -24.71 17.93
C GLY A 633 12.09 -23.27 17.99
N GLU A 634 13.30 -23.10 18.52
CA GLU A 634 14.00 -21.82 18.57
C GLU A 634 15.45 -22.03 18.11
N TRP A 635 15.87 -21.27 17.10
CA TRP A 635 17.22 -21.33 16.52
C TRP A 635 17.90 -19.97 16.63
N ARG A 636 19.00 -19.90 17.38
CA ARG A 636 19.75 -18.68 17.63
C ARG A 636 21.10 -18.70 16.95
N LEU A 637 21.41 -17.61 16.24
CA LEU A 637 22.76 -17.36 15.74
C LEU A 637 23.69 -16.93 16.87
N MET A 638 24.87 -17.55 16.91
CA MET A 638 25.93 -17.24 17.86
C MET A 638 27.04 -16.38 17.25
N ASP A 639 27.03 -16.21 15.94
CA ASP A 639 27.93 -15.39 15.13
C ASP A 639 27.27 -14.99 13.80
N ASN A 640 28.00 -14.26 12.95
CA ASN A 640 27.52 -13.87 11.63
C ASN A 640 27.27 -15.11 10.75
N LEU A 641 26.22 -15.06 9.93
CA LEU A 641 25.86 -16.12 9.00
C LEU A 641 26.01 -15.63 7.55
N GLN A 642 26.70 -16.43 6.73
CA GLN A 642 26.87 -16.13 5.30
C GLN A 642 26.49 -17.33 4.44
N LEU A 643 25.56 -17.08 3.51
CA LEU A 643 25.06 -18.01 2.51
C LEU A 643 25.42 -17.49 1.11
N ILE A 644 25.85 -18.39 0.23
CA ILE A 644 26.19 -18.07 -1.16
C ILE A 644 25.36 -18.91 -2.15
N THR A 645 24.94 -18.28 -3.25
CA THR A 645 24.31 -18.97 -4.40
C THR A 645 25.38 -19.53 -5.33
N GLN A 646 25.20 -20.78 -5.77
CA GLN A 646 26.02 -21.35 -6.84
C GLN A 646 25.47 -20.92 -8.21
N GLU A 647 26.26 -20.17 -9.00
CA GLU A 647 25.81 -19.59 -10.28
C GLU A 647 25.48 -20.64 -11.37
N THR A 648 25.76 -21.93 -11.14
CA THR A 648 25.62 -23.00 -12.14
C THR A 648 24.32 -23.79 -12.07
N THR A 649 23.53 -23.64 -11.01
CA THR A 649 22.29 -24.40 -10.77
C THR A 649 21.13 -23.42 -10.54
N PRO A 650 20.09 -23.42 -11.40
CA PRO A 650 18.93 -22.51 -11.25
C PRO A 650 18.23 -22.59 -9.89
N ASP A 651 18.32 -23.75 -9.22
CA ASP A 651 17.56 -24.07 -8.01
C ASP A 651 18.35 -23.85 -6.71
N THR A 652 19.66 -23.56 -6.78
CA THR A 652 20.51 -23.33 -5.59
C THR A 652 20.49 -21.87 -5.18
N ILE A 653 19.46 -21.48 -4.46
CA ILE A 653 19.40 -20.18 -3.80
C ILE A 653 20.14 -20.31 -2.46
N GLY A 654 20.94 -19.31 -2.05
CA GLY A 654 21.49 -19.26 -0.69
C GLY A 654 20.45 -18.65 0.26
N ALA A 655 19.27 -19.28 0.40
CA ALA A 655 18.15 -18.71 1.14
C ALA A 655 18.13 -19.09 2.63
N ILE A 656 17.55 -18.22 3.44
CA ILE A 656 17.05 -18.54 4.76
C ILE A 656 15.53 -18.73 4.64
N VAL A 657 15.03 -19.92 4.96
CA VAL A 657 13.60 -20.24 4.90
C VAL A 657 13.09 -20.52 6.32
N LEU A 658 12.12 -19.75 6.79
CA LEU A 658 11.43 -19.98 8.07
C LEU A 658 10.01 -20.45 7.80
N GLU A 659 9.76 -21.75 7.97
CA GLU A 659 8.45 -22.37 7.77
C GLU A 659 7.62 -22.38 9.05
N ASN A 660 8.25 -22.71 10.19
CA ASN A 660 7.63 -22.84 11.51
C ASN A 660 8.65 -22.50 12.60
N GLY A 661 8.19 -21.98 13.74
CA GLY A 661 9.03 -21.78 14.93
C GLY A 661 9.72 -20.41 14.96
N LYS A 662 10.80 -20.29 15.73
CA LYS A 662 11.48 -19.02 16.02
C LYS A 662 12.91 -18.98 15.50
N PHE A 663 13.23 -18.03 14.63
CA PHE A 663 14.61 -17.70 14.25
C PHE A 663 15.06 -16.43 14.96
N VAL A 664 16.26 -16.46 15.57
CA VAL A 664 16.85 -15.33 16.30
C VAL A 664 18.26 -15.04 15.80
N SER A 665 18.46 -13.86 15.22
CA SER A 665 19.78 -13.43 14.76
C SER A 665 20.69 -12.94 15.90
N ASP A 666 20.13 -12.54 17.03
CA ASP A 666 20.84 -12.02 18.21
C ASP A 666 21.76 -10.81 17.90
N GLY A 667 21.41 -10.00 16.89
CA GLY A 667 22.21 -8.84 16.46
C GLY A 667 23.34 -9.16 15.49
N HIS A 668 23.50 -10.43 15.07
CA HIS A 668 24.54 -10.83 14.13
C HIS A 668 24.20 -10.47 12.68
N GLN A 669 25.24 -10.26 11.86
CA GLN A 669 25.07 -9.98 10.44
C GLN A 669 24.62 -11.24 9.70
N ILE A 670 23.65 -11.06 8.80
CA ILE A 670 23.14 -12.12 7.93
C ILE A 670 23.42 -11.70 6.48
N MET A 671 24.14 -12.54 5.75
CA MET A 671 24.35 -12.38 4.31
C MET A 671 23.71 -13.57 3.60
N CYS A 672 22.68 -13.33 2.80
CA CYS A 672 21.97 -14.38 2.08
C CYS A 672 21.53 -13.90 0.70
N SER A 673 21.17 -14.84 -0.17
CA SER A 673 20.57 -14.48 -1.46
C SER A 673 19.10 -14.15 -1.31
N SER A 674 18.39 -14.85 -0.42
CA SER A 674 17.03 -14.49 -0.07
C SER A 674 16.65 -14.87 1.36
N LEU A 675 15.59 -14.26 1.87
CA LEU A 675 14.93 -14.64 3.12
C LEU A 675 13.44 -14.85 2.86
N TRP A 676 12.96 -16.06 3.14
CA TRP A 676 11.58 -16.49 2.88
C TRP A 676 10.89 -16.91 4.19
N SER A 677 9.71 -16.37 4.43
CA SER A 677 8.81 -16.69 5.53
C SER A 677 7.38 -16.41 5.08
N ASP A 678 7.00 -16.93 3.92
CA ASP A 678 5.78 -16.56 3.19
C ASP A 678 4.66 -17.62 3.26
N PHE A 679 4.71 -18.41 4.32
CA PHE A 679 3.76 -19.46 4.70
C PHE A 679 2.61 -18.88 5.54
N ASP A 680 1.66 -19.69 6.01
CA ASP A 680 0.57 -19.28 6.93
C ASP A 680 0.68 -19.90 8.34
N ASN A 681 1.76 -20.63 8.61
CA ASN A 681 2.13 -21.23 9.89
C ASN A 681 2.48 -20.22 11.01
N GLU A 682 2.55 -20.67 12.27
CA GLU A 682 3.06 -19.88 13.41
C GLU A 682 4.59 -19.70 13.34
N ARG A 683 5.03 -18.45 13.20
CA ARG A 683 6.44 -18.09 13.00
C ARG A 683 6.83 -16.89 13.86
N ASP A 684 8.09 -16.86 14.32
CA ASP A 684 8.70 -15.73 15.02
C ASP A 684 10.06 -15.42 14.37
N LEU A 685 10.16 -14.29 13.68
CA LEU A 685 11.37 -13.81 13.03
C LEU A 685 11.94 -12.65 13.83
N ASP A 686 12.99 -12.92 14.60
CA ASP A 686 13.71 -11.94 15.41
C ASP A 686 15.04 -11.60 14.74
N ILE A 687 15.06 -10.45 14.07
CA ILE A 687 16.24 -9.84 13.44
C ILE A 687 16.65 -8.53 14.13
N ASN A 688 16.28 -8.36 15.40
CA ASN A 688 16.55 -7.15 16.18
C ASN A 688 18.05 -6.80 16.17
N GLY A 689 18.37 -5.53 15.95
CA GLY A 689 19.74 -5.01 15.94
C GLY A 689 20.67 -5.59 14.86
N SER A 690 20.14 -6.32 13.88
CA SER A 690 20.93 -7.04 12.88
C SER A 690 21.02 -6.32 11.54
N GLU A 691 22.13 -6.52 10.83
CA GLU A 691 22.27 -6.11 9.44
C GLU A 691 22.04 -7.32 8.53
N VAL A 692 21.02 -7.23 7.66
CA VAL A 692 20.66 -8.28 6.70
C VAL A 692 21.00 -7.82 5.28
N PHE A 693 21.86 -8.55 4.59
CA PHE A 693 22.26 -8.28 3.20
C PHE A 693 21.63 -9.30 2.27
N ILE A 694 20.89 -8.81 1.27
CA ILE A 694 20.20 -9.62 0.27
C ILE A 694 20.92 -9.47 -1.07
N ASN A 695 21.56 -10.55 -1.52
CA ASN A 695 22.41 -10.59 -2.71
C ASN A 695 21.98 -11.75 -3.64
N ILE A 696 20.95 -11.54 -4.46
CA ILE A 696 20.49 -12.54 -5.45
C ILE A 696 20.92 -12.16 -6.87
N LYS A 697 21.62 -13.10 -7.52
CA LYS A 697 22.08 -12.99 -8.92
C LYS A 697 21.19 -13.73 -9.93
N ALA A 698 20.18 -14.44 -9.45
CA ALA A 698 19.33 -15.34 -10.25
C ALA A 698 18.28 -14.59 -11.10
N ASP A 699 17.72 -15.30 -12.09
CA ASP A 699 16.71 -14.76 -13.03
C ASP A 699 15.39 -14.39 -12.34
N GLU A 700 15.00 -15.10 -11.27
CA GLU A 700 13.89 -14.74 -10.38
C GLU A 700 14.36 -13.95 -9.16
N LYS A 701 14.37 -12.61 -9.28
CA LYS A 701 14.91 -11.70 -8.27
C LYS A 701 13.98 -11.45 -7.07
N LYS A 702 13.47 -12.50 -6.42
CA LYS A 702 12.65 -12.39 -5.18
C LYS A 702 13.55 -12.57 -3.94
N GLY A 703 14.16 -11.48 -3.50
CA GLY A 703 15.14 -11.49 -2.41
C GLY A 703 14.54 -11.55 -1.01
N TRP A 704 13.31 -11.06 -0.82
CA TRP A 704 12.63 -11.08 0.47
C TRP A 704 11.16 -11.43 0.27
N MET A 705 10.67 -12.43 0.99
CA MET A 705 9.28 -12.86 0.89
C MET A 705 8.74 -13.13 2.29
N VAL A 706 7.81 -12.30 2.76
CA VAL A 706 7.22 -12.42 4.09
C VAL A 706 5.71 -12.33 3.99
N ASP A 707 5.03 -13.32 4.57
CA ASP A 707 3.61 -13.27 4.87
C ASP A 707 3.41 -12.90 6.35
N ALA A 708 2.66 -11.83 6.61
CA ALA A 708 2.44 -11.36 8.00
C ALA A 708 1.38 -12.18 8.75
N SER A 709 0.68 -13.10 8.09
CA SER A 709 -0.28 -13.98 8.73
C SER A 709 0.46 -14.94 9.67
N ASN A 710 0.09 -14.92 10.96
CA ASN A 710 0.70 -15.75 12.00
C ASN A 710 2.22 -15.56 12.18
N LEU A 711 2.76 -14.40 11.78
CA LEU A 711 4.16 -14.01 11.98
C LEU A 711 4.30 -12.98 13.09
N LEU A 712 5.15 -13.27 14.09
CA LEU A 712 5.74 -12.27 14.96
C LEU A 712 7.05 -11.79 14.32
N LEU A 713 7.17 -10.50 14.02
CA LEU A 713 8.40 -9.90 13.49
C LEU A 713 8.99 -8.93 14.52
N ASP A 714 10.19 -9.22 15.01
CA ASP A 714 11.02 -8.25 15.74
C ASP A 714 12.18 -7.79 14.85
N ALA A 715 12.01 -6.61 14.27
CA ALA A 715 13.01 -5.95 13.45
C ALA A 715 13.43 -4.60 14.05
N GLU A 716 13.28 -4.41 15.37
CA GLU A 716 13.68 -3.13 15.97
C GLU A 716 15.20 -2.94 15.84
N ASN A 717 15.63 -1.75 15.43
CA ASN A 717 17.03 -1.41 15.16
C ASN A 717 17.72 -2.24 14.07
N SER A 718 16.98 -2.99 13.23
CA SER A 718 17.58 -3.71 12.10
C SER A 718 17.86 -2.80 10.91
N THR A 719 18.75 -3.25 10.03
CA THR A 719 18.94 -2.67 8.70
C THR A 719 18.92 -3.77 7.65
N ILE A 720 18.00 -3.69 6.69
CA ILE A 720 17.92 -4.63 5.57
C ILE A 720 18.43 -3.92 4.32
N THR A 721 19.49 -4.46 3.72
CA THR A 721 20.15 -3.89 2.54
C THR A 721 20.03 -4.83 1.36
N VAL A 722 19.49 -4.32 0.25
CA VAL A 722 19.44 -4.99 -1.04
C VAL A 722 20.59 -4.44 -1.89
N SER A 723 21.56 -5.29 -2.26
CA SER A 723 22.83 -4.81 -2.85
C SER A 723 22.90 -4.87 -4.37
N GLU A 724 22.09 -5.72 -5.01
CA GLU A 724 22.07 -5.89 -6.48
C GLU A 724 20.76 -5.37 -7.09
N GLY A 725 20.78 -4.99 -8.37
CA GLY A 725 19.63 -4.37 -9.05
C GLY A 725 18.55 -5.33 -9.50
N GLY A 726 17.29 -4.91 -9.33
CA GLY A 726 16.09 -5.56 -9.84
C GLY A 726 15.45 -6.52 -8.83
N ILE A 727 15.84 -6.41 -7.57
CA ILE A 727 15.37 -7.29 -6.50
C ILE A 727 14.03 -6.80 -5.98
N THR A 728 13.08 -7.73 -5.88
CA THR A 728 11.77 -7.50 -5.29
C THR A 728 11.75 -8.03 -3.86
N MET A 729 11.39 -7.16 -2.93
CA MET A 729 11.00 -7.49 -1.56
C MET A 729 9.49 -7.44 -1.44
N ILE A 730 8.87 -8.55 -1.02
CA ILE A 730 7.42 -8.71 -0.95
C ILE A 730 7.00 -8.95 0.50
N ASN A 731 6.20 -8.03 1.01
CA ASN A 731 5.43 -8.18 2.23
C ASN A 731 3.97 -8.40 1.83
N LYS A 732 3.36 -9.52 2.20
CA LYS A 732 1.99 -9.87 1.81
C LYS A 732 1.13 -10.26 3.02
N ASN A 733 -0.18 -10.02 2.92
CA ASN A 733 -1.22 -10.47 3.85
C ASN A 733 -0.99 -10.04 5.32
N GLY A 734 -1.92 -10.41 6.21
CA GLY A 734 -1.92 -9.99 7.61
C GLY A 734 -2.20 -8.50 7.84
N GLU A 735 -2.34 -8.09 9.10
CA GLU A 735 -2.79 -6.73 9.42
C GLU A 735 -1.64 -5.70 9.41
N TYR A 736 -0.47 -6.06 9.94
CA TYR A 736 0.58 -5.10 10.26
C TYR A 736 1.99 -5.72 10.30
N LEU A 737 2.97 -5.04 9.71
CA LEU A 737 4.41 -5.32 9.85
C LEU A 737 5.16 -4.03 10.21
N LYS A 738 6.27 -4.16 10.94
CA LYS A 738 7.13 -3.03 11.28
C LYS A 738 8.60 -3.38 11.05
N PHE A 739 9.25 -2.57 10.23
CA PHE A 739 10.67 -2.60 9.95
C PHE A 739 11.33 -1.33 10.48
N ASN A 740 12.63 -1.42 10.78
CA ASN A 740 13.43 -0.24 11.06
C ASN A 740 13.94 0.37 9.75
N ASP A 741 15.16 0.06 9.32
CA ASP A 741 15.78 0.72 8.16
C ASP A 741 15.86 -0.23 6.95
N ILE A 742 15.42 0.23 5.79
CA ILE A 742 15.51 -0.48 4.51
C ILE A 742 16.36 0.32 3.53
N ILE A 743 17.37 -0.31 2.93
CA ILE A 743 18.28 0.31 1.97
C ILE A 743 18.21 -0.46 0.64
N LEU A 744 17.76 0.20 -0.41
CA LEU A 744 17.68 -0.32 -1.78
C LEU A 744 18.83 0.27 -2.60
N ASN A 745 19.91 -0.49 -2.80
CA ASN A 745 21.07 -0.03 -3.58
C ASN A 745 21.01 -0.39 -5.06
N GLY A 746 20.13 -1.30 -5.44
CA GLY A 746 20.03 -1.84 -6.78
C GLY A 746 19.13 -1.04 -7.71
N THR A 747 19.44 -1.07 -9.00
CA THR A 747 18.61 -0.46 -10.05
C THR A 747 17.33 -1.26 -10.30
N ASN A 748 16.17 -0.62 -10.25
CA ASN A 748 14.83 -1.19 -10.34
C ASN A 748 14.43 -2.11 -9.18
N ASP A 749 14.96 -1.88 -7.98
CA ASP A 749 14.50 -2.60 -6.80
C ASP A 749 13.05 -2.23 -6.45
N ILE A 750 12.30 -3.20 -5.93
CA ILE A 750 10.88 -3.04 -5.63
C ILE A 750 10.63 -3.48 -4.20
N LEU A 751 10.07 -2.59 -3.39
CA LEU A 751 9.50 -2.89 -2.09
C LEU A 751 7.98 -2.92 -2.22
N GLN A 752 7.39 -4.10 -2.19
CA GLN A 752 5.97 -4.34 -2.45
C GLN A 752 5.23 -4.72 -1.16
N ASN A 753 4.21 -3.95 -0.79
CA ASN A 753 3.36 -4.21 0.38
C ASN A 753 1.93 -4.54 -0.07
N SER A 754 1.52 -5.80 0.00
CA SER A 754 0.27 -6.30 -0.58
C SER A 754 -0.67 -6.80 0.51
N ASN A 755 -1.84 -6.16 0.66
CA ASN A 755 -2.87 -6.53 1.64
C ASN A 755 -2.45 -6.43 3.12
N ASN A 756 -1.48 -5.56 3.44
CA ASN A 756 -1.00 -5.31 4.80
C ASN A 756 -0.64 -3.82 4.98
N ILE A 757 -0.61 -3.33 6.22
CA ILE A 757 -0.02 -2.02 6.54
C ILE A 757 1.42 -2.26 7.00
N THR A 758 2.40 -1.70 6.31
CA THR A 758 3.81 -1.84 6.72
C THR A 758 4.40 -0.53 7.19
N GLU A 759 5.00 -0.52 8.38
CA GLU A 759 5.71 0.63 8.91
C GLU A 759 7.22 0.54 8.70
N TYR A 760 7.84 1.66 8.34
CA TYR A 760 9.27 1.81 8.17
C TYR A 760 9.77 3.02 8.96
N ASN A 761 10.93 2.91 9.60
CA ASN A 761 11.64 4.07 10.14
C ASN A 761 12.30 4.84 9.00
N ILE A 762 13.26 4.21 8.31
CA ILE A 762 13.94 4.80 7.16
C ILE A 762 13.79 3.89 5.94
N VAL A 763 13.47 4.48 4.78
CA VAL A 763 13.64 3.83 3.48
C VAL A 763 14.61 4.66 2.64
N GLU A 764 15.76 4.10 2.30
CA GLU A 764 16.75 4.73 1.44
C GLU A 764 16.76 4.07 0.06
N ILE A 765 16.55 4.87 -0.99
CA ILE A 765 16.58 4.42 -2.38
C ILE A 765 17.76 5.09 -3.07
N ASN A 766 18.74 4.25 -3.43
CA ASN A 766 19.98 4.66 -4.06
C ASN A 766 19.91 4.43 -5.59
N GLU A 767 20.96 3.90 -6.23
CA GLU A 767 21.21 4.02 -7.67
C GLU A 767 20.09 3.48 -8.60
N GLY A 768 19.79 4.22 -9.69
CA GLY A 768 19.15 3.69 -10.91
C GLY A 768 17.66 3.33 -10.84
N GLY A 769 16.92 3.85 -9.87
CA GLY A 769 15.47 3.70 -9.79
C GLY A 769 15.06 2.62 -8.80
N GLY A 770 14.02 2.87 -8.01
CA GLY A 770 13.45 1.89 -7.09
C GLY A 770 12.02 2.31 -6.75
N SER A 771 11.18 1.36 -6.39
CA SER A 771 9.76 1.62 -6.09
C SER A 771 9.37 1.11 -4.72
N VAL A 772 8.53 1.87 -4.02
CA VAL A 772 7.87 1.45 -2.78
C VAL A 772 6.37 1.52 -3.04
N ASN A 773 5.75 0.34 -3.08
CA ASN A 773 4.40 0.15 -3.55
C ASN A 773 3.50 -0.42 -2.44
N GLY A 774 2.21 -0.12 -2.55
CA GLY A 774 1.18 -0.63 -1.65
C GLY A 774 1.11 0.13 -0.33
N ASN A 775 0.35 -0.33 0.65
CA ASN A 775 0.04 0.48 1.83
C ASN A 775 1.20 0.48 2.85
N TYR A 776 1.85 1.63 3.03
CA TYR A 776 2.89 1.80 4.05
C TYR A 776 2.84 3.15 4.77
N ILE A 777 3.45 3.17 5.95
CA ILE A 777 3.76 4.38 6.73
C ILE A 777 5.27 4.44 6.89
N ALA A 778 5.91 5.53 6.49
CA ALA A 778 7.35 5.73 6.67
C ALA A 778 7.63 7.00 7.48
N ASP A 779 8.58 6.96 8.41
CA ASP A 779 9.05 8.19 9.04
C ASP A 779 9.86 9.03 8.03
N THR A 780 10.95 8.48 7.49
CA THR A 780 11.78 9.20 6.52
C THR A 780 12.08 8.36 5.26
N ILE A 781 11.93 8.96 4.08
CA ILE A 781 12.35 8.38 2.80
C ILE A 781 13.45 9.23 2.18
N TYR A 782 14.58 8.61 1.87
CA TYR A 782 15.70 9.21 1.12
C TYR A 782 15.70 8.75 -0.33
N LEU A 783 15.75 9.70 -1.25
CA LEU A 783 15.86 9.47 -2.69
C LEU A 783 17.20 10.04 -3.16
N ASN A 784 18.25 9.22 -3.18
CA ASN A 784 19.63 9.67 -3.39
C ASN A 784 20.14 9.43 -4.83
N GLY A 785 19.60 8.45 -5.54
CA GLY A 785 19.98 8.11 -6.92
C GLY A 785 19.21 8.88 -8.00
N ALA A 786 19.80 9.09 -9.17
CA ALA A 786 19.09 9.72 -10.28
C ALA A 786 17.91 8.85 -10.75
N GLY A 787 16.71 9.43 -10.82
CA GLY A 787 15.49 8.68 -11.18
C GLY A 787 14.95 7.74 -10.11
N SER A 788 15.42 7.83 -8.86
CA SER A 788 14.91 7.06 -7.72
C SER A 788 13.48 7.47 -7.33
N GLY A 789 12.71 6.59 -6.66
CA GLY A 789 11.54 7.01 -5.88
C GLY A 789 10.15 6.89 -6.51
N MET A 790 9.80 5.77 -7.13
CA MET A 790 8.38 5.53 -7.43
C MET A 790 7.64 5.14 -6.14
N LEU A 791 7.04 6.13 -5.49
CA LEU A 791 6.18 5.92 -4.32
C LEU A 791 4.75 5.70 -4.82
N ASN A 792 4.08 4.64 -4.37
CA ASN A 792 2.70 4.32 -4.76
C ASN A 792 1.88 3.94 -3.52
N THR A 793 0.89 4.78 -3.16
CA THR A 793 0.01 4.75 -1.96
C THR A 793 0.71 4.81 -0.59
N SER A 794 0.62 5.90 0.19
CA SER A 794 1.32 5.94 1.50
C SER A 794 0.97 7.08 2.45
N GLN A 795 1.49 6.98 3.69
CA GLN A 795 1.72 8.10 4.59
C GLN A 795 3.22 8.24 4.89
N THR A 796 3.78 9.44 4.80
CA THR A 796 5.21 9.67 5.05
C THR A 796 5.44 10.96 5.83
N ASN A 797 6.23 10.91 6.92
CA ASN A 797 6.52 12.14 7.67
C ASN A 797 7.52 13.04 6.90
N VAL A 798 8.59 12.47 6.35
CA VAL A 798 9.64 13.23 5.66
C VAL A 798 10.09 12.52 4.38
N VAL A 799 10.12 13.24 3.27
CA VAL A 799 10.75 12.82 2.00
C VAL A 799 11.91 13.77 1.70
N ILE A 800 13.11 13.22 1.47
CA ILE A 800 14.32 13.99 1.12
C ILE A 800 14.82 13.53 -0.24
N VAL A 801 14.87 14.46 -1.21
CA VAL A 801 15.36 14.21 -2.56
C VAL A 801 16.76 14.80 -2.72
N ASN A 802 17.76 13.91 -2.77
CA ASN A 802 19.16 14.24 -3.04
C ASN A 802 19.63 13.72 -4.41
N GLY A 803 18.82 12.92 -5.11
CA GLY A 803 19.08 12.43 -6.45
C GLY A 803 18.36 13.26 -7.50
N ALA A 804 19.07 13.63 -8.57
CA ALA A 804 18.47 14.39 -9.66
C ALA A 804 17.37 13.60 -10.39
N TRP A 805 16.25 14.26 -10.68
CA TRP A 805 15.09 13.70 -11.37
C TRP A 805 14.38 12.56 -10.65
N SER A 806 14.48 12.50 -9.32
CA SER A 806 13.74 11.53 -8.52
C SER A 806 12.24 11.84 -8.49
N TYR A 807 11.43 10.81 -8.30
CA TYR A 807 9.98 10.89 -8.28
C TYR A 807 9.47 10.94 -6.83
N VAL A 808 8.38 11.65 -6.61
CA VAL A 808 7.61 11.67 -5.37
C VAL A 808 6.16 11.47 -5.78
N GLY A 809 5.65 10.27 -5.51
CA GLY A 809 4.36 9.80 -6.01
C GLY A 809 4.43 9.24 -7.44
N TYR A 810 3.45 8.42 -7.82
CA TYR A 810 3.29 7.88 -9.17
C TYR A 810 1.84 7.45 -9.49
N GLY A 811 1.41 7.61 -10.75
CA GLY A 811 0.08 7.17 -11.21
C GLY A 811 -1.10 7.95 -10.60
N ASP A 812 -2.23 7.27 -10.40
CA ASP A 812 -3.45 7.82 -9.78
C ASP A 812 -3.50 7.59 -8.25
N SER A 813 -2.37 7.25 -7.64
CA SER A 813 -2.29 6.93 -6.22
C SER A 813 -2.31 8.18 -5.34
N HIS A 814 -2.90 8.05 -4.15
CA HIS A 814 -3.04 9.13 -3.18
C HIS A 814 -1.96 9.02 -2.09
N HIS A 815 -1.17 10.08 -1.90
CA HIS A 815 -0.10 10.12 -0.91
C HIS A 815 -0.31 11.23 0.11
N GLN A 816 0.03 10.97 1.38
CA GLN A 816 0.03 12.00 2.43
C GLN A 816 1.45 12.20 2.95
N ILE A 817 2.05 13.35 2.68
CA ILE A 817 3.44 13.68 3.02
C ILE A 817 3.45 14.90 3.94
N LYS A 818 4.03 14.80 5.14
CA LYS A 818 4.12 15.99 6.01
C LYS A 818 5.19 16.96 5.54
N ARG A 819 6.39 16.48 5.20
CA ARG A 819 7.50 17.33 4.73
C ARG A 819 8.19 16.73 3.53
N CYS A 820 8.41 17.53 2.50
CA CYS A 820 9.19 17.18 1.32
C CYS A 820 10.30 18.21 1.10
N PHE A 821 11.55 17.74 1.10
CA PHE A 821 12.75 18.54 0.87
C PHE A 821 13.41 18.10 -0.44
N ALA A 822 13.18 18.85 -1.52
CA ALA A 822 13.82 18.60 -2.80
C ALA A 822 15.11 19.42 -2.93
N ASN A 823 16.23 18.82 -2.52
CA ASN A 823 17.57 19.41 -2.62
C ASN A 823 18.11 19.33 -4.05
N GLU A 824 17.75 18.27 -4.78
CA GLU A 824 18.03 18.09 -6.20
C GLU A 824 16.77 18.26 -7.07
N LYS A 825 16.93 18.15 -8.40
CA LYS A 825 15.78 18.18 -9.33
C LYS A 825 14.79 17.07 -8.98
N ALA A 826 13.49 17.36 -8.93
CA ALA A 826 12.49 16.37 -8.53
C ALA A 826 11.17 16.47 -9.31
N TYR A 827 10.45 15.35 -9.36
CA TYR A 827 9.08 15.26 -9.87
C TYR A 827 8.12 15.00 -8.71
N ILE A 828 7.08 15.81 -8.55
CA ILE A 828 5.86 15.39 -7.85
C ILE A 828 4.92 14.84 -8.91
N TYR A 829 4.50 13.58 -8.79
CA TYR A 829 3.64 12.92 -9.78
C TYR A 829 2.40 12.32 -9.10
N GLY A 830 1.23 12.53 -9.70
CA GLY A 830 -0.01 11.87 -9.29
C GLY A 830 -0.92 12.76 -8.46
N ILE A 831 -1.51 12.21 -7.39
CA ILE A 831 -2.39 12.94 -6.48
C ILE A 831 -1.76 12.91 -5.08
N ASN A 832 -1.11 13.99 -4.68
CA ASN A 832 -0.39 14.06 -3.40
C ASN A 832 -0.99 15.16 -2.51
N GLU A 833 -1.13 14.89 -1.21
CA GLU A 833 -1.42 15.85 -0.14
C GLU A 833 -0.12 16.09 0.65
N ILE A 834 0.44 17.30 0.57
CA ILE A 834 1.75 17.62 1.14
C ILE A 834 1.68 18.84 2.09
N GLU A 835 1.89 18.67 3.40
CA GLU A 835 1.78 19.79 4.35
C GLU A 835 2.87 20.86 4.10
N TYR A 836 4.12 20.45 3.87
CA TYR A 836 5.22 21.38 3.60
C TYR A 836 6.15 20.84 2.53
N CYS A 837 6.34 21.59 1.45
CA CYS A 837 7.25 21.21 0.37
C CYS A 837 8.16 22.37 -0.05
N ILE A 838 9.47 22.11 -0.11
CA ILE A 838 10.47 23.07 -0.58
C ILE A 838 11.33 22.49 -1.71
N PHE A 839 11.50 23.27 -2.78
CA PHE A 839 12.35 22.94 -3.91
C PHE A 839 13.53 23.91 -4.02
N GLN A 840 14.75 23.36 -4.04
CA GLN A 840 15.99 24.12 -4.24
C GLN A 840 16.36 24.24 -5.73
N LEU A 841 16.08 23.21 -6.53
CA LEU A 841 16.37 23.14 -7.97
C LEU A 841 15.09 22.89 -8.80
N ASP A 842 15.22 22.57 -10.09
CA ASP A 842 14.10 22.31 -11.01
C ASP A 842 13.07 21.33 -10.43
N GLY A 843 11.80 21.73 -10.44
CA GLY A 843 10.68 20.86 -10.07
C GLY A 843 9.73 20.62 -11.25
N LYS A 844 9.17 19.41 -11.35
CA LYS A 844 7.99 19.18 -12.20
C LYS A 844 6.81 18.68 -11.36
N PHE A 845 5.65 19.26 -11.58
CA PHE A 845 4.40 18.93 -10.91
C PHE A 845 3.45 18.32 -11.93
N LEU A 846 3.31 17.01 -11.86
CA LEU A 846 2.52 16.17 -12.74
C LEU A 846 1.33 15.62 -11.94
N GLY A 847 0.13 15.64 -12.51
CA GLY A 847 -1.12 15.32 -11.81
C GLY A 847 -1.70 16.50 -11.01
N GLU A 848 -2.62 16.20 -10.09
CA GLU A 848 -3.33 17.20 -9.27
C GLU A 848 -2.92 17.06 -7.81
N ASN A 849 -2.06 17.95 -7.34
CA ASN A 849 -1.50 17.89 -5.99
C ASN A 849 -2.08 19.01 -5.11
N ILE A 850 -2.16 18.73 -3.81
CA ILE A 850 -2.60 19.61 -2.75
C ILE A 850 -1.40 19.86 -1.83
N PHE A 851 -1.08 21.12 -1.56
CA PHE A 851 -0.04 21.53 -0.63
C PHE A 851 -0.65 22.40 0.47
N ASP A 852 -0.21 22.31 1.73
CA ASP A 852 -0.49 23.42 2.66
C ASP A 852 0.50 24.56 2.37
N THR A 853 1.80 24.25 2.36
CA THR A 853 2.88 25.19 2.03
C THR A 853 3.73 24.67 0.86
N LEU A 854 3.86 25.49 -0.20
CA LEU A 854 4.75 25.24 -1.34
C LEU A 854 5.75 26.38 -1.50
N VAL A 855 7.05 26.07 -1.38
CA VAL A 855 8.16 27.02 -1.50
C VAL A 855 9.07 26.64 -2.67
N LEU A 856 9.18 27.51 -3.67
CA LEU A 856 10.07 27.35 -4.81
C LEU A 856 11.20 28.37 -4.72
N LEU A 857 12.43 27.89 -4.60
CA LEU A 857 13.60 28.75 -4.46
C LEU A 857 14.23 29.10 -5.84
N PRO A 858 14.74 30.34 -5.98
CA PRO A 858 15.41 30.78 -7.20
C PRO A 858 16.88 30.32 -7.26
N ALA A 859 17.30 29.76 -8.40
CA ALA A 859 18.71 29.54 -8.74
C ALA A 859 18.94 29.79 -10.24
N PHE A 860 20.21 29.80 -10.69
CA PHE A 860 20.58 30.04 -12.09
C PHE A 860 19.85 29.05 -13.01
N SER A 861 18.92 29.56 -13.83
CA SER A 861 18.11 28.79 -14.80
C SER A 861 17.06 27.80 -14.25
N ASN A 862 16.75 27.82 -12.95
CA ASN A 862 15.71 26.96 -12.38
C ASN A 862 14.39 27.09 -13.15
N THR A 863 13.81 25.97 -13.55
CA THR A 863 12.55 25.88 -14.29
C THR A 863 11.57 24.93 -13.60
N PHE A 864 10.46 25.49 -13.14
CA PHE A 864 9.35 24.75 -12.56
C PHE A 864 8.27 24.49 -13.61
N THR A 865 7.98 23.22 -13.88
CA THR A 865 7.03 22.81 -14.92
C THR A 865 5.77 22.23 -14.30
N PHE A 866 4.61 22.77 -14.63
CA PHE A 866 3.30 22.30 -14.18
C PHE A 866 2.56 21.59 -15.31
N GLU A 867 1.91 20.47 -15.05
CA GLU A 867 1.20 19.74 -16.09
C GLU A 867 0.02 20.54 -16.66
N ALA A 868 -0.05 20.63 -18.00
CA ALA A 868 -1.10 21.31 -18.70
C ALA A 868 -2.49 20.74 -18.37
N GLN A 869 -3.47 21.62 -18.13
CA GLN A 869 -4.84 21.29 -17.73
C GLN A 869 -4.99 20.61 -16.37
N LYS A 870 -3.93 20.54 -15.56
CA LYS A 870 -4.00 20.07 -14.18
C LYS A 870 -3.94 21.24 -13.20
N THR A 871 -4.58 21.05 -12.04
CA THR A 871 -4.62 22.06 -10.99
C THR A 871 -3.70 21.65 -9.83
N GLN A 872 -2.82 22.55 -9.41
CA GLN A 872 -2.14 22.45 -8.11
C GLN A 872 -2.88 23.33 -7.11
N THR A 873 -3.29 22.77 -5.97
CA THR A 873 -4.00 23.51 -4.92
C THR A 873 -3.05 23.80 -3.77
N VAL A 874 -2.99 25.05 -3.30
CA VAL A 874 -2.19 25.43 -2.11
C VAL A 874 -3.12 26.03 -1.06
N LEU A 875 -3.09 25.48 0.15
CA LEU A 875 -4.07 25.74 1.22
C LEU A 875 -3.63 26.80 2.24
N ASP A 876 -2.33 27.12 2.35
CA ASP A 876 -1.83 28.11 3.31
C ASP A 876 -0.78 29.10 2.74
N VAL A 877 0.36 28.63 2.25
CA VAL A 877 1.44 29.53 1.79
C VAL A 877 1.98 29.10 0.43
N LEU A 878 1.85 29.99 -0.56
CA LEU A 878 2.53 29.88 -1.84
C LEU A 878 3.69 30.88 -1.90
N GLN A 879 4.93 30.39 -2.00
CA GLN A 879 6.10 31.23 -2.19
C GLN A 879 6.83 30.88 -3.50
N MET A 880 6.82 31.82 -4.44
CA MET A 880 7.46 31.72 -5.75
C MET A 880 8.21 33.03 -6.05
N ARG A 881 9.39 33.20 -5.48
CA ARG A 881 10.18 34.45 -5.66
C ARG A 881 11.42 34.17 -6.48
N GLY A 882 11.56 34.89 -7.60
CA GLY A 882 12.84 35.07 -8.28
C GLY A 882 13.82 35.81 -7.37
N ASN A 883 15.11 35.71 -7.67
CA ASN A 883 16.11 36.53 -7.00
C ASN A 883 16.46 37.78 -7.82
N ASN A 884 17.23 38.69 -7.24
CA ASN A 884 17.52 39.97 -7.90
C ASN A 884 18.46 39.85 -9.12
N CYS A 885 18.96 38.65 -9.44
CA CYS A 885 19.74 38.35 -10.63
C CYS A 885 18.93 37.59 -11.69
N TYR A 886 18.13 36.61 -11.27
CA TYR A 886 17.44 35.67 -12.14
C TYR A 886 15.96 35.59 -11.77
N PRO A 887 15.05 35.78 -12.75
CA PRO A 887 13.66 35.43 -12.55
C PRO A 887 13.49 33.94 -12.32
N LEU A 888 12.46 33.58 -11.54
CA LEU A 888 12.04 32.18 -11.40
C LEU A 888 11.28 31.76 -12.66
N ASN A 889 11.73 30.74 -13.38
CA ASN A 889 11.03 30.28 -14.57
C ASN A 889 9.92 29.30 -14.18
N ILE A 890 8.67 29.63 -14.50
CA ILE A 890 7.53 28.73 -14.32
C ILE A 890 6.80 28.56 -15.63
N LYS A 891 6.46 27.32 -15.98
CA LYS A 891 5.80 27.02 -17.26
C LYS A 891 4.83 25.86 -17.20
N SER A 892 3.88 25.84 -18.10
CA SER A 892 3.07 24.67 -18.41
C SER A 892 3.90 23.63 -19.18
N SER A 893 3.59 22.35 -19.02
CA SER A 893 4.14 21.26 -19.82
C SER A 893 3.73 21.34 -21.29
N SER A 894 2.74 22.17 -21.63
CA SER A 894 2.29 22.43 -23.00
C SER A 894 2.23 23.93 -23.30
N PRO A 895 2.84 24.41 -24.39
CA PRO A 895 2.79 25.83 -24.76
C PRO A 895 1.38 26.30 -25.19
N SER A 896 0.49 25.38 -25.57
CA SER A 896 -0.87 25.70 -26.05
C SER A 896 -1.99 25.47 -25.03
N LYS A 897 -1.68 24.90 -23.85
CA LYS A 897 -2.66 24.57 -22.80
C LYS A 897 -2.16 25.06 -21.44
N SER A 898 -2.97 25.87 -20.75
CA SER A 898 -2.59 26.44 -19.46
C SER A 898 -2.59 25.39 -18.34
N ALA A 899 -1.64 25.50 -17.41
CA ALA A 899 -1.67 24.83 -16.11
C ALA A 899 -2.25 25.79 -15.05
N LEU A 900 -2.90 25.28 -14.01
CA LEU A 900 -3.58 26.10 -13.00
C LEU A 900 -2.98 25.94 -11.60
N ILE A 901 -2.74 27.05 -10.90
CA ILE A 901 -2.44 27.06 -9.47
C ILE A 901 -3.58 27.75 -8.73
N LYS A 902 -4.15 27.09 -7.71
CA LYS A 902 -5.28 27.60 -6.93
C LYS A 902 -4.86 27.88 -5.48
N VAL A 903 -5.16 29.08 -4.96
CA VAL A 903 -4.87 29.50 -3.57
C VAL A 903 -6.02 30.32 -2.99
N ASP A 904 -6.77 29.81 -2.02
CA ASP A 904 -7.95 30.51 -1.44
C ASP A 904 -7.67 31.10 -0.05
N ASN A 905 -7.99 32.39 0.18
CA ASN A 905 -7.98 33.13 1.46
C ASN A 905 -6.62 33.26 2.18
N ARG A 906 -5.50 33.39 1.46
CA ARG A 906 -4.16 33.09 2.03
C ARG A 906 -2.99 33.89 1.46
N ILE A 907 -1.81 33.68 2.06
CA ILE A 907 -0.58 34.44 1.79
C ILE A 907 0.07 33.97 0.47
N VAL A 908 0.25 34.90 -0.46
CA VAL A 908 0.92 34.68 -1.75
C VAL A 908 2.17 35.56 -1.83
N HIS A 909 3.33 34.94 -1.87
CA HIS A 909 4.62 35.61 -1.99
C HIS A 909 5.24 35.31 -3.34
N CYS A 910 4.84 36.09 -4.34
CA CYS A 910 5.35 35.98 -5.72
C CYS A 910 6.10 37.25 -6.12
N TYR A 911 7.22 37.12 -6.84
CA TYR A 911 7.95 38.27 -7.39
C TYR A 911 8.96 37.81 -8.45
N ARG A 912 9.09 38.57 -9.55
CA ARG A 912 10.10 38.36 -10.62
C ARG A 912 10.09 36.95 -11.20
N LEU A 913 9.03 36.67 -11.96
CA LEU A 913 8.72 35.41 -12.61
C LEU A 913 8.87 35.52 -14.13
N ASN A 914 9.37 34.45 -14.76
CA ASN A 914 9.19 34.20 -16.18
C ASN A 914 8.03 33.21 -16.34
N LEU A 915 6.90 33.69 -16.87
CA LEU A 915 5.65 32.94 -16.97
C LEU A 915 5.48 32.32 -18.37
N GLY A 916 5.37 31.00 -18.44
CA GLY A 916 5.03 30.25 -19.65
C GLY A 916 3.66 29.56 -19.52
N ASN A 917 2.57 30.27 -19.79
CA ASN A 917 1.20 29.72 -19.81
C ASN A 917 0.78 28.99 -18.50
N VAL A 918 1.07 29.59 -17.34
CA VAL A 918 0.59 29.15 -16.02
C VAL A 918 -0.38 30.19 -15.47
N SER A 919 -1.62 29.80 -15.26
CA SER A 919 -2.67 30.65 -14.68
C SER A 919 -2.81 30.45 -13.18
N VAL A 920 -3.26 31.47 -12.47
CA VAL A 920 -3.54 31.46 -11.03
C VAL A 920 -5.00 31.83 -10.75
N THR A 921 -5.58 31.30 -9.67
CA THR A 921 -6.93 31.62 -9.21
C THR A 921 -7.05 31.48 -7.69
N GLY A 922 -7.97 32.21 -7.07
CA GLY A 922 -8.13 32.17 -5.62
C GLY A 922 -9.20 33.12 -5.10
N GLU A 923 -10.06 32.67 -4.19
CA GLU A 923 -10.95 33.57 -3.47
C GLU A 923 -10.16 34.42 -2.46
N ASN A 924 -10.28 35.76 -2.52
CA ASN A 924 -9.59 36.70 -1.62
C ASN A 924 -8.05 36.59 -1.57
N SER A 925 -7.41 36.10 -2.63
CA SER A 925 -5.94 36.06 -2.77
C SER A 925 -5.50 36.96 -3.94
N GLU A 926 -4.45 37.75 -3.73
CA GLU A 926 -3.86 38.61 -4.77
C GLU A 926 -2.51 38.04 -5.24
N PHE A 927 -2.34 37.86 -6.54
CA PHE A 927 -1.17 37.20 -7.13
C PHE A 927 -0.24 38.21 -7.80
N TYR A 928 0.50 38.98 -7.00
CA TYR A 928 1.50 39.94 -7.50
C TYR A 928 2.69 39.20 -8.13
N ALA A 929 2.86 39.31 -9.44
CA ALA A 929 4.05 38.81 -10.12
C ALA A 929 5.22 39.80 -10.01
N GLY A 930 4.97 41.09 -9.79
CA GLY A 930 6.00 42.14 -9.80
C GLY A 930 6.29 42.72 -11.18
N ILE A 931 6.71 43.99 -11.21
CA ILE A 931 6.93 44.77 -12.45
C ILE A 931 8.05 44.25 -13.36
N THR A 932 8.96 43.43 -12.82
CA THR A 932 10.08 42.85 -13.58
C THR A 932 9.76 41.47 -14.15
N SER A 933 8.55 40.98 -13.94
CA SER A 933 8.11 39.69 -14.47
C SER A 933 7.77 39.79 -15.96
N VAL A 934 8.06 38.75 -16.70
CA VAL A 934 7.77 38.67 -18.14
C VAL A 934 7.01 37.40 -18.46
N TYR A 935 6.20 37.43 -19.51
CA TYR A 935 5.56 36.25 -20.07
C TYR A 935 5.84 36.20 -21.58
N ASP A 936 5.84 34.98 -22.14
CA ASP A 936 6.04 34.77 -23.57
C ASP A 936 4.75 35.11 -24.35
N GLU A 937 4.80 36.16 -25.19
CA GLU A 937 3.67 36.60 -26.01
C GLU A 937 3.33 35.63 -27.16
N GLU A 938 4.24 34.70 -27.51
CA GLU A 938 4.00 33.68 -28.54
C GLU A 938 3.21 32.47 -28.01
N GLN A 939 3.01 32.38 -26.69
CA GLN A 939 2.22 31.33 -26.03
C GLN A 939 0.87 31.87 -25.54
N ALA A 940 -0.04 30.97 -25.12
CA ALA A 940 -1.32 31.40 -24.57
C ALA A 940 -1.10 32.23 -23.29
N THR A 941 -1.85 33.33 -23.16
CA THR A 941 -1.65 34.33 -22.10
C THR A 941 -1.98 33.76 -20.72
N PRO A 942 -1.04 33.79 -19.74
CA PRO A 942 -1.35 33.41 -18.36
C PRO A 942 -2.37 34.38 -17.75
N THR A 943 -3.32 33.86 -16.97
CA THR A 943 -4.43 34.67 -16.39
C THR A 943 -4.36 34.68 -14.86
N GLY A 944 -4.85 35.75 -14.23
CA GLY A 944 -4.95 35.89 -12.77
C GLY A 944 -3.76 36.58 -12.09
N TRP A 945 -2.66 36.81 -12.82
CA TRP A 945 -1.48 37.51 -12.32
C TRP A 945 -1.65 39.04 -12.35
N ILE A 946 -1.18 39.71 -11.29
CA ILE A 946 -1.06 41.16 -11.21
C ILE A 946 0.39 41.53 -11.53
N MET A 947 0.64 42.21 -12.65
CA MET A 947 1.99 42.57 -13.12
C MET A 947 2.55 43.82 -12.43
N GLU A 948 2.17 44.04 -11.18
CA GLU A 948 2.62 45.13 -10.32
C GLU A 948 3.32 44.52 -9.11
N SER A 949 4.14 45.32 -8.42
CA SER A 949 4.70 44.92 -7.13
C SER A 949 3.62 45.09 -6.05
N GLU A 950 3.62 44.21 -5.06
CA GLU A 950 2.80 44.38 -3.85
C GLU A 950 3.08 45.76 -3.21
N GLN A 951 2.04 46.41 -2.69
CA GLN A 951 2.16 47.75 -2.10
C GLN A 951 3.15 47.74 -0.93
N GLY A 952 4.24 48.51 -1.03
CA GLY A 952 5.31 48.56 -0.02
C GLY A 952 6.49 47.61 -0.28
N TYR A 953 6.46 46.81 -1.35
CA TYR A 953 7.61 45.98 -1.74
C TYR A 953 8.78 46.85 -2.24
N VAL A 954 9.94 46.68 -1.62
CA VAL A 954 11.19 47.37 -1.99
C VAL A 954 12.14 46.37 -2.65
N PHE A 955 12.69 46.74 -3.80
CA PHE A 955 13.73 45.95 -4.47
C PHE A 955 15.12 46.38 -3.96
N GLY A 956 15.87 45.47 -3.33
CA GLY A 956 17.15 45.80 -2.70
C GLY A 956 16.97 46.42 -1.30
N LEU A 957 17.76 47.42 -0.93
CA LEU A 957 17.51 48.20 0.28
C LEU A 957 16.46 49.29 0.02
N ALA A 958 15.80 49.77 1.07
CA ALA A 958 15.02 50.99 1.00
C ALA A 958 15.94 52.20 0.76
N ASP A 959 15.43 53.24 0.09
CA ASP A 959 16.21 54.44 -0.21
C ASP A 959 16.63 55.16 1.09
N GLU A 960 15.72 55.22 2.06
CA GLU A 960 15.91 55.91 3.34
C GLU A 960 15.29 55.09 4.49
N ALA A 961 15.92 55.13 5.66
CA ALA A 961 15.36 54.65 6.92
C ALA A 961 15.74 55.61 8.05
N SER A 962 14.92 55.71 9.10
CA SER A 962 15.25 56.48 10.29
C SER A 962 15.07 55.66 11.56
N PHE A 963 15.84 56.01 12.60
CA PHE A 963 15.75 55.41 13.93
C PHE A 963 16.04 56.46 15.00
N CYS A 964 15.63 56.19 16.25
CA CYS A 964 15.73 57.17 17.33
C CYS A 964 17.14 57.25 17.91
N GLU A 965 17.56 58.46 18.28
CA GLU A 965 18.87 58.70 18.89
C GLU A 965 19.08 57.82 20.15
N GLY A 966 20.18 57.06 20.18
CA GLY A 966 20.50 56.14 21.27
C GLY A 966 20.10 54.68 21.02
N GLU A 967 19.32 54.41 19.98
CA GLU A 967 18.95 53.05 19.57
C GLU A 967 19.88 52.46 18.50
N GLU A 968 19.77 51.16 18.25
CA GLU A 968 20.40 50.49 17.12
C GLU A 968 19.33 50.12 16.08
N TYR A 969 19.61 50.37 14.80
CA TYR A 969 18.73 50.00 13.69
C TYR A 969 19.29 48.78 12.95
N VAL A 970 18.44 47.79 12.66
CA VAL A 970 18.83 46.61 11.87
C VAL A 970 18.38 46.80 10.42
N ILE A 971 19.35 47.07 9.55
CA ILE A 971 19.12 47.09 8.10
C ILE A 971 18.91 45.65 7.63
N SER A 972 17.81 45.40 6.90
CA SER A 972 17.51 44.09 6.32
C SER A 972 17.80 44.05 4.83
N ALA A 973 18.75 43.20 4.41
CA ALA A 973 19.01 42.90 2.99
C ALA A 973 18.21 41.69 2.48
N THR A 974 17.13 41.29 3.14
CA THR A 974 16.28 40.16 2.71
C THR A 974 15.67 40.38 1.33
N ASN A 975 15.40 41.63 0.96
CA ASN A 975 14.83 42.02 -0.34
C ASN A 975 15.85 41.94 -1.50
N PHE A 976 17.10 41.54 -1.23
CA PHE A 976 18.01 41.04 -2.27
C PHE A 976 17.66 39.63 -2.74
N ASN A 977 16.85 38.89 -1.97
CA ASN A 977 16.43 37.54 -2.28
C ASN A 977 17.63 36.62 -2.60
N GLY A 978 18.71 36.68 -1.81
CA GLY A 978 19.89 35.83 -1.96
C GLY A 978 19.54 34.34 -1.93
N ASP A 979 20.21 33.52 -2.76
CA ASP A 979 20.15 32.07 -2.62
C ASP A 979 20.75 31.61 -1.27
N GLN A 980 20.56 30.34 -0.90
CA GLN A 980 20.99 29.82 0.41
C GLN A 980 22.49 30.02 0.71
N ASN A 981 23.32 30.17 -0.33
CA ASN A 981 24.76 30.32 -0.22
C ASN A 981 25.24 31.75 -0.60
N ALA A 982 24.34 32.72 -0.76
CA ALA A 982 24.70 34.10 -1.09
C ALA A 982 25.54 34.75 0.03
N LEU A 983 26.55 35.51 -0.38
CA LEU A 983 27.47 36.20 0.52
C LEU A 983 27.13 37.70 0.57
N TYR A 984 27.08 38.26 1.78
CA TYR A 984 26.70 39.65 2.04
C TYR A 984 27.90 40.43 2.59
N TYR A 985 28.32 41.49 1.91
CA TYR A 985 29.44 42.33 2.34
C TYR A 985 28.91 43.72 2.66
N TRP A 986 28.99 44.13 3.92
CA TRP A 986 28.56 45.44 4.38
C TRP A 986 29.73 46.42 4.48
N ASP A 987 29.50 47.68 4.10
CA ASP A 987 30.44 48.80 4.16
C ASP A 987 31.85 48.49 3.63
N TYR A 988 31.91 47.82 2.48
CA TYR A 988 33.15 47.43 1.80
C TYR A 988 34.06 46.49 2.63
N SER A 989 33.50 45.79 3.62
CA SER A 989 34.21 44.71 4.32
C SER A 989 34.75 43.67 3.35
N SER A 990 35.96 43.17 3.60
CA SER A 990 36.57 42.06 2.86
C SER A 990 36.12 40.67 3.33
N LEU A 991 35.32 40.60 4.39
CA LEU A 991 34.76 39.37 4.93
C LEU A 991 33.22 39.40 4.81
N PRO A 992 32.58 38.28 4.40
CA PRO A 992 31.13 38.20 4.34
C PRO A 992 30.51 38.19 5.74
N GLY A 993 29.43 38.95 5.91
CA GLY A 993 28.59 39.03 7.10
C GLY A 993 27.21 38.40 6.89
N ASN A 994 26.26 38.75 7.77
CA ASN A 994 24.87 38.28 7.71
C ASN A 994 24.02 39.16 6.77
N LYS A 995 22.86 38.67 6.32
CA LYS A 995 21.86 39.44 5.56
C LYS A 995 21.18 40.57 6.36
N TYR A 996 21.46 40.64 7.66
CA TYR A 996 21.06 41.72 8.55
C TYR A 996 22.31 42.46 9.05
N TYR A 997 22.23 43.80 9.13
CA TYR A 997 23.34 44.64 9.56
C TYR A 997 22.88 45.71 10.54
N THR A 998 23.44 45.68 11.74
CA THR A 998 23.08 46.58 12.83
C THR A 998 23.93 47.84 12.78
N VAL A 999 23.28 49.00 12.80
CA VAL A 999 23.91 50.32 12.73
C VAL A 999 23.44 51.19 13.90
N SER A 1000 24.35 51.97 14.48
CA SER A 1000 24.07 52.84 15.63
C SER A 1000 24.39 54.31 15.37
N SER A 1001 24.66 54.66 14.11
CA SER A 1001 25.01 56.03 13.70
C SER A 1001 24.34 56.37 12.37
N PRO A 1002 23.92 57.63 12.17
CA PRO A 1002 23.38 58.05 10.88
C PRO A 1002 24.50 58.04 9.82
N GLY A 1003 24.15 57.62 8.61
CA GLY A 1003 25.10 57.48 7.51
C GLY A 1003 24.48 56.76 6.32
N THR A 1004 25.22 56.77 5.20
CA THR A 1004 24.89 55.91 4.06
C THR A 1004 25.60 54.59 4.25
N TYR A 1005 24.84 53.50 4.26
CA TYR A 1005 25.34 52.15 4.43
C TYR A 1005 25.23 51.40 3.11
N HIS A 1006 26.28 50.65 2.79
CA HIS A 1006 26.43 49.97 1.50
C HIS A 1006 26.42 48.46 1.69
N VAL A 1007 25.61 47.74 0.92
CA VAL A 1007 25.66 46.28 0.85
C VAL A 1007 26.05 45.83 -0.55
N ARG A 1008 26.99 44.89 -0.63
CA ARG A 1008 27.33 44.13 -1.84
C ARG A 1008 26.96 42.68 -1.62
N VAL A 1009 26.09 42.14 -2.46
CA VAL A 1009 25.63 40.74 -2.40
C VAL A 1009 26.22 39.98 -3.58
N GLU A 1010 26.97 38.92 -3.28
CA GLU A 1010 27.51 37.98 -4.27
C GLU A 1010 26.69 36.67 -4.25
N TYR A 1011 26.19 36.24 -5.41
CA TYR A 1011 25.36 35.03 -5.53
C TYR A 1011 26.23 33.82 -5.88
N SER A 1012 26.06 32.73 -5.14
CA SER A 1012 27.02 31.63 -5.03
C SER A 1012 27.33 30.85 -6.33
N LEU A 1013 26.38 30.81 -7.27
CA LEU A 1013 26.46 30.04 -8.52
C LEU A 1013 26.57 30.91 -9.77
N SER A 1014 26.92 32.21 -9.63
CA SER A 1014 26.99 33.15 -10.76
C SER A 1014 28.05 34.24 -10.57
N ASP A 1015 28.44 34.90 -11.67
CA ASP A 1015 29.18 36.17 -11.64
C ASP A 1015 28.28 37.37 -11.25
N CYS A 1016 27.07 37.13 -10.75
CA CYS A 1016 26.13 38.19 -10.41
C CYS A 1016 26.47 38.81 -9.05
N VAL A 1017 26.73 40.10 -9.07
CA VAL A 1017 27.02 40.93 -7.91
C VAL A 1017 26.07 42.12 -7.95
N LEU A 1018 25.34 42.32 -6.87
CA LEU A 1018 24.44 43.46 -6.72
C LEU A 1018 24.90 44.33 -5.57
N GLU A 1019 24.72 45.63 -5.72
CA GLU A 1019 25.03 46.61 -4.69
C GLU A 1019 23.77 47.43 -4.41
N GLY A 1020 23.60 47.86 -3.16
CA GLY A 1020 22.56 48.79 -2.78
C GLY A 1020 22.98 49.65 -1.60
N ASP A 1021 22.41 50.85 -1.59
CA ASP A 1021 22.71 51.87 -0.61
C ASP A 1021 21.43 52.19 0.17
N ILE A 1022 21.56 52.43 1.46
CA ILE A 1022 20.48 52.99 2.28
C ILE A 1022 21.01 54.19 3.05
N VAL A 1023 20.25 55.28 3.02
CA VAL A 1023 20.52 56.43 3.88
C VAL A 1023 19.80 56.19 5.20
N VAL A 1024 20.56 55.93 6.25
CA VAL A 1024 20.00 55.84 7.61
C VAL A 1024 20.17 57.20 8.28
N THR A 1025 19.06 57.85 8.60
CA THR A 1025 19.03 59.10 9.37
C THR A 1025 18.70 58.81 10.84
N VAL A 1026 19.16 59.68 11.73
CA VAL A 1026 18.77 59.61 13.14
C VAL A 1026 17.69 60.65 13.37
N ASP A 1027 16.57 60.21 13.92
CA ASP A 1027 15.51 61.08 14.39
C ASP A 1027 15.72 61.34 15.88
N TYR A 1028 15.55 62.60 16.29
CA TYR A 1028 15.78 63.00 17.66
C TYR A 1028 14.47 62.91 18.44
N PRO A 1029 14.47 62.30 19.64
CA PRO A 1029 13.32 62.35 20.51
C PRO A 1029 13.09 63.82 20.97
N PRO A 1030 11.84 64.23 21.24
CA PRO A 1030 11.55 65.63 21.57
C PRO A 1030 12.11 66.03 22.94
N ASP A 1031 12.74 67.20 23.06
CA ASP A 1031 13.22 67.69 24.38
C ASP A 1031 12.01 68.03 25.26
N LEU A 1032 11.92 67.38 26.42
CA LEU A 1032 10.78 67.49 27.33
C LEU A 1032 11.17 68.20 28.64
N ASN A 1033 10.43 69.26 28.99
CA ASN A 1033 10.62 70.00 30.22
C ASN A 1033 9.26 70.25 30.91
N ILE A 1034 9.13 69.78 32.16
CA ILE A 1034 7.97 70.09 33.01
C ILE A 1034 8.38 71.16 34.02
N VAL A 1035 7.65 72.29 34.06
CA VAL A 1035 7.99 73.43 34.92
C VAL A 1035 7.63 73.09 36.37
N PRO A 1036 8.57 72.95 37.33
CA PRO A 1036 8.23 72.62 38.71
C PRO A 1036 7.61 73.84 39.43
N GLY A 1037 6.46 73.65 40.07
CA GLY A 1037 5.83 74.64 40.95
C GLY A 1037 5.02 73.95 42.06
N PRO A 1038 4.59 74.66 43.11
CA PRO A 1038 3.56 74.15 43.99
C PRO A 1038 2.25 74.17 43.22
N TYR A 1039 1.55 73.04 43.20
CA TYR A 1039 0.24 72.96 42.57
C TYR A 1039 -0.82 72.81 43.65
N CYS A 1040 -1.91 73.56 43.56
CA CYS A 1040 -3.11 73.28 44.36
C CYS A 1040 -3.92 72.17 43.67
N GLU A 1041 -4.69 71.42 44.45
CA GLU A 1041 -5.64 70.43 43.93
C GLU A 1041 -6.54 71.06 42.84
N GLY A 1042 -6.49 70.49 41.62
CA GLY A 1042 -7.23 70.98 40.45
C GLY A 1042 -6.44 71.86 39.46
N ASP A 1043 -5.19 72.23 39.77
CA ASP A 1043 -4.33 72.99 38.85
C ASP A 1043 -3.94 72.18 37.61
N LYS A 1044 -3.68 72.85 36.48
CA LYS A 1044 -3.15 72.19 35.27
C LYS A 1044 -1.62 72.24 35.26
N ILE A 1045 -0.97 71.09 35.14
CA ILE A 1045 0.49 70.97 35.07
C ILE A 1045 0.94 71.23 33.62
N PRO A 1046 1.68 72.32 33.33
CA PRO A 1046 2.09 72.64 31.97
C PRO A 1046 3.32 71.83 31.52
N VAL A 1047 3.27 71.27 30.31
CA VAL A 1047 4.39 70.59 29.66
C VAL A 1047 4.92 71.44 28.51
N GLU A 1048 6.23 71.69 28.48
CA GLU A 1048 6.91 72.32 27.35
C GLU A 1048 7.68 71.25 26.56
N VAL A 1049 7.35 71.14 25.26
CA VAL A 1049 8.00 70.23 24.32
C VAL A 1049 8.73 71.05 23.26
N SER A 1050 10.01 70.75 23.03
CA SER A 1050 10.85 71.44 22.04
C SER A 1050 11.37 70.46 20.97
N PRO A 1051 11.21 70.76 19.66
CA PRO A 1051 10.58 71.95 19.10
C PRO A 1051 9.03 71.92 19.21
N PRO A 1052 8.36 73.06 19.39
CA PRO A 1052 6.89 73.11 19.48
C PRO A 1052 6.23 72.79 18.12
N GLY A 1053 5.26 71.87 18.11
CA GLY A 1053 4.57 71.40 16.90
C GLY A 1053 3.27 70.64 17.18
N GLU A 1054 2.44 70.39 16.16
CA GLU A 1054 1.10 69.77 16.27
C GLU A 1054 1.09 68.22 16.23
N PHE A 1055 2.26 67.57 16.21
CA PHE A 1055 2.40 66.12 15.94
C PHE A 1055 3.00 65.34 17.13
N TYR A 1056 2.46 65.55 18.34
CA TYR A 1056 2.88 64.83 19.54
C TYR A 1056 1.71 64.08 20.19
N LEU A 1057 1.94 62.83 20.58
CA LEU A 1057 1.04 62.06 21.42
C LEU A 1057 1.56 62.11 22.86
N TYR A 1058 0.69 62.38 23.83
CA TYR A 1058 1.03 62.53 25.24
C TYR A 1058 0.30 61.44 26.03
N GLU A 1059 1.05 60.61 26.75
CA GLU A 1059 0.51 59.57 27.61
C GLU A 1059 1.05 59.71 29.03
N TRP A 1060 0.15 59.99 29.98
CA TRP A 1060 0.48 60.12 31.39
C TRP A 1060 0.28 58.81 32.14
N SER A 1061 1.08 58.57 33.18
CA SER A 1061 0.99 57.38 34.03
C SER A 1061 -0.34 57.21 34.78
N ASP A 1062 -1.16 58.25 34.87
CA ASP A 1062 -2.52 58.21 35.44
C ASP A 1062 -3.59 57.75 34.43
N GLY A 1063 -3.18 57.42 33.19
CA GLY A 1063 -4.04 56.93 32.11
C GLY A 1063 -4.73 58.04 31.32
N THR A 1064 -4.37 59.31 31.55
CA THR A 1064 -4.89 60.44 30.77
C THR A 1064 -4.04 60.74 29.54
N TYR A 1065 -4.70 61.29 28.51
CA TYR A 1065 -4.09 61.67 27.24
C TYR A 1065 -4.27 63.16 27.00
N GLY A 1066 -3.19 63.91 26.78
CA GLY A 1066 -3.23 65.35 26.51
C GLY A 1066 -2.00 66.14 27.00
N SER A 1067 -1.84 67.37 26.51
CA SER A 1067 -0.66 68.22 26.77
C SER A 1067 -0.57 68.82 28.19
N TYR A 1068 -1.40 68.34 29.13
CA TYR A 1068 -1.36 68.65 30.56
C TYR A 1068 -2.05 67.55 31.36
N ALA A 1069 -1.64 67.37 32.62
CA ALA A 1069 -2.37 66.61 33.63
C ALA A 1069 -2.99 67.57 34.68
N THR A 1070 -4.01 67.10 35.40
CA THR A 1070 -4.60 67.85 36.52
C THR A 1070 -3.92 67.43 37.83
N ALA A 1071 -3.41 68.38 38.60
CA ALA A 1071 -2.76 68.13 39.87
C ALA A 1071 -3.76 67.57 40.89
N SER A 1072 -3.45 66.40 41.44
CA SER A 1072 -4.26 65.70 42.44
C SER A 1072 -3.41 65.35 43.67
N PRO A 1073 -3.94 65.48 44.91
CA PRO A 1073 -3.24 65.07 46.13
C PRO A 1073 -2.86 63.58 46.15
N ASP A 1074 -3.56 62.75 45.38
CA ASP A 1074 -3.32 61.29 45.29
C ASP A 1074 -2.12 60.94 44.38
N HIS A 1075 -1.56 61.91 43.65
CA HIS A 1075 -0.43 61.70 42.76
C HIS A 1075 0.89 62.08 43.47
N GLU A 1076 1.63 61.08 43.98
CA GLU A 1076 2.97 61.29 44.57
C GLU A 1076 4.07 61.46 43.48
N GLU A 1077 3.93 60.72 42.37
CA GLU A 1077 4.78 60.79 41.18
C GLU A 1077 3.93 60.64 39.91
N LEU A 1078 4.24 61.42 38.87
CA LEU A 1078 3.65 61.28 37.53
C LEU A 1078 4.76 61.13 36.50
N SER A 1079 4.62 60.15 35.61
CA SER A 1079 5.46 60.04 34.42
C SER A 1079 4.68 60.40 33.16
N LEU A 1080 5.38 60.96 32.18
CA LEU A 1080 4.84 61.35 30.89
C LEU A 1080 5.73 60.80 29.79
N ILE A 1081 5.10 60.08 28.85
CA ILE A 1081 5.72 59.72 27.58
C ILE A 1081 5.16 60.64 26.51
N VAL A 1082 6.05 61.29 25.74
CA VAL A 1082 5.68 62.08 24.57
C VAL A 1082 6.29 61.46 23.32
N THR A 1083 5.43 60.96 22.46
CA THR A 1083 5.79 60.40 21.16
C THR A 1083 5.67 61.47 20.09
N ASN A 1084 6.73 61.71 19.32
CA ASN A 1084 6.60 62.44 18.06
C ASN A 1084 5.90 61.54 17.04
N THR A 1085 4.68 61.87 16.63
CA THR A 1085 3.88 61.02 15.72
C THR A 1085 4.39 61.03 14.28
N THR A 1086 5.37 61.89 13.95
CA THR A 1086 6.02 61.95 12.63
C THR A 1086 7.27 61.08 12.55
N SER A 1087 8.12 61.07 13.59
CA SER A 1087 9.34 60.24 13.63
C SER A 1087 9.18 58.94 14.42
N GLY A 1088 8.14 58.83 15.25
CA GLY A 1088 7.92 57.68 16.14
C GLY A 1088 8.83 57.65 17.38
N CYS A 1089 9.67 58.67 17.59
CA CYS A 1089 10.58 58.70 18.74
C CYS A 1089 9.92 59.25 20.00
N ASP A 1090 10.17 58.55 21.11
CA ASP A 1090 9.59 58.84 22.41
C ASP A 1090 10.61 59.51 23.33
N SER A 1091 10.14 60.48 24.11
CA SER A 1091 10.83 60.98 25.29
C SER A 1091 9.97 60.73 26.52
N ASP A 1092 10.58 60.21 27.58
CA ASP A 1092 9.94 60.03 28.87
C ASP A 1092 10.56 60.93 29.94
N THR A 1093 9.73 61.35 30.90
CA THR A 1093 10.22 62.01 32.11
C THR A 1093 9.37 61.64 33.31
N GLU A 1094 9.94 61.80 34.51
CA GLU A 1094 9.27 61.61 35.79
C GLU A 1094 9.28 62.91 36.59
N LEU A 1095 8.13 63.29 37.15
CA LEU A 1095 7.98 64.44 38.04
C LEU A 1095 7.45 63.97 39.41
N SER A 1096 8.22 64.20 40.47
CA SER A 1096 7.73 64.11 41.84
C SER A 1096 6.89 65.35 42.16
N LEU A 1097 5.63 65.14 42.55
CA LEU A 1097 4.63 66.20 42.72
C LEU A 1097 4.32 66.40 44.21
N VAL A 1098 4.24 67.65 44.66
CA VAL A 1098 3.66 67.99 45.96
C VAL A 1098 2.45 68.87 45.70
N VAL A 1099 1.25 68.26 45.73
CA VAL A 1099 -0.01 68.97 45.54
C VAL A 1099 -0.58 69.38 46.89
N HIS A 1100 -0.90 70.65 47.03
CA HIS A 1100 -1.45 71.21 48.26
C HIS A 1100 -2.98 71.21 48.21
N GLU A 1101 -3.61 70.68 49.26
CA GLU A 1101 -5.07 70.65 49.38
C GLU A 1101 -5.67 72.06 49.42
N THR A 1102 -6.80 72.24 48.76
CA THR A 1102 -7.59 73.47 48.91
C THR A 1102 -8.34 73.48 50.25
N PRO A 1103 -8.42 74.62 50.97
CA PRO A 1103 -9.19 74.70 52.20
C PRO A 1103 -10.67 74.38 51.95
N LYS A 1104 -11.30 73.63 52.86
CA LYS A 1104 -12.73 73.31 52.83
C LYS A 1104 -13.43 74.02 53.99
N PRO A 1105 -14.08 75.18 53.75
CA PRO A 1105 -14.88 75.84 54.78
C PRO A 1105 -15.99 74.90 55.27
N GLU A 1106 -16.26 74.85 56.58
CA GLU A 1106 -17.35 74.01 57.11
C GLU A 1106 -18.71 74.54 56.63
N ASP A 1107 -19.52 73.66 56.04
CA ASP A 1107 -20.81 73.95 55.39
C ASP A 1107 -21.95 74.25 56.40
N TYR A 1108 -21.62 74.75 57.60
CA TYR A 1108 -22.53 74.83 58.73
C TYR A 1108 -23.29 76.16 58.83
N ILE A 1109 -23.75 76.77 57.73
CA ILE A 1109 -24.78 77.82 57.84
C ILE A 1109 -25.74 77.81 56.63
N ALA A 1110 -26.59 76.78 56.55
CA ALA A 1110 -27.65 76.68 55.54
C ALA A 1110 -29.06 77.10 56.03
N ASP A 1111 -29.23 77.39 57.32
CA ASP A 1111 -30.51 77.89 57.87
C ASP A 1111 -30.33 79.34 58.38
N ASP A 1112 -31.26 80.23 58.00
CA ASP A 1112 -31.26 81.65 58.40
C ASP A 1112 -31.19 81.77 59.94
N VAL A 1113 -30.13 82.40 60.47
CA VAL A 1113 -29.94 82.57 61.92
C VAL A 1113 -30.74 83.77 62.43
N ILE A 1114 -31.59 83.57 63.43
CA ILE A 1114 -32.35 84.65 64.07
C ILE A 1114 -31.63 85.12 65.34
N LEU A 1115 -31.26 86.40 65.41
CA LEU A 1115 -30.66 87.04 66.59
C LEU A 1115 -31.68 87.89 67.35
N HIS A 1116 -31.82 87.71 68.66
CA HIS A 1116 -32.62 88.60 69.50
C HIS A 1116 -31.83 89.81 70.00
N PHE A 1117 -32.54 90.87 70.42
CA PHE A 1117 -31.92 92.13 70.85
C PHE A 1117 -30.94 91.91 72.02
N GLY A 1118 -29.66 92.22 71.80
CA GLY A 1118 -28.59 92.08 72.78
C GLY A 1118 -27.83 90.73 72.77
N GLU A 1119 -28.16 89.81 71.86
CA GLU A 1119 -27.42 88.55 71.69
C GLU A 1119 -26.15 88.72 70.83
N THR A 1120 -25.17 87.84 71.05
CA THR A 1120 -23.94 87.71 70.24
C THR A 1120 -23.92 86.33 69.57
N LEU A 1121 -23.50 86.27 68.30
CA LEU A 1121 -23.25 85.04 67.56
C LEU A 1121 -21.79 84.99 67.11
N ASP A 1122 -21.10 83.89 67.41
CA ASP A 1122 -19.76 83.62 66.91
C ASP A 1122 -19.84 83.02 65.48
N LEU A 1123 -19.01 83.50 64.56
CA LEU A 1123 -18.86 83.03 63.18
C LEU A 1123 -17.65 82.10 63.09
N ASP A 1124 -17.86 80.82 62.77
CA ASP A 1124 -16.79 79.86 62.52
C ASP A 1124 -16.77 79.48 61.02
N ALA A 1125 -15.62 79.65 60.37
CA ALA A 1125 -15.43 79.30 58.94
C ALA A 1125 -14.79 77.91 58.75
N GLY A 1126 -14.55 77.16 59.83
CA GLY A 1126 -13.76 75.93 59.80
C GLY A 1126 -12.25 76.20 59.75
N PRO A 1127 -11.40 75.16 59.60
CA PRO A 1127 -9.95 75.28 59.64
C PRO A 1127 -9.34 75.94 58.39
N GLY A 1128 -8.51 76.96 58.62
CA GLY A 1128 -7.70 77.68 57.65
C GLY A 1128 -6.65 78.58 58.31
N ASP A 1129 -5.62 78.98 57.57
CA ASP A 1129 -4.52 79.78 58.12
C ASP A 1129 -4.89 81.28 58.25
N THR A 1130 -5.68 81.81 57.32
CA THR A 1130 -6.22 83.17 57.40
C THR A 1130 -7.65 83.24 56.87
N TYR A 1131 -8.45 84.17 57.42
CA TYR A 1131 -9.86 84.39 57.07
C TYR A 1131 -10.11 85.87 56.79
N LEU A 1132 -10.97 86.17 55.83
CA LEU A 1132 -11.39 87.53 55.52
C LEU A 1132 -12.92 87.60 55.35
N TRP A 1133 -13.60 88.22 56.31
CA TRP A 1133 -15.06 88.38 56.30
C TRP A 1133 -15.53 89.72 55.71
N GLN A 1134 -16.63 89.69 54.95
CA GLN A 1134 -17.29 90.84 54.33
C GLN A 1134 -18.82 90.76 54.46
N THR A 1135 -19.54 91.88 54.36
CA THR A 1135 -21.03 91.91 54.39
C THR A 1135 -21.61 92.85 53.33
N ASP A 1136 -22.82 92.53 52.88
CA ASP A 1136 -23.58 93.32 51.90
C ASP A 1136 -24.32 94.54 52.51
N ASN A 1137 -24.42 94.63 53.85
CA ASN A 1137 -25.16 95.71 54.52
C ASN A 1137 -24.22 96.80 55.10
N THR A 1138 -24.36 98.04 54.61
CA THR A 1138 -23.52 99.19 55.00
C THR A 1138 -23.85 99.82 56.35
N SER A 1139 -24.94 99.42 57.02
CA SER A 1139 -25.35 99.97 58.33
C SER A 1139 -24.70 99.26 59.52
N TYR A 1140 -24.04 98.12 59.29
CA TYR A 1140 -23.37 97.31 60.29
C TYR A 1140 -21.86 97.39 60.07
N THR A 1141 -21.10 97.76 61.10
CA THR A 1141 -19.64 97.78 61.02
C THR A 1141 -19.11 96.49 61.63
N ILE A 1142 -18.36 95.71 60.85
CA ILE A 1142 -17.51 94.63 61.38
C ILE A 1142 -16.32 95.33 62.05
N PRO A 1143 -16.15 95.25 63.38
CA PRO A 1143 -15.14 96.06 64.08
C PRO A 1143 -13.69 95.68 63.71
N ASN A 1144 -13.48 94.46 63.18
CA ASN A 1144 -12.18 93.92 62.77
C ASN A 1144 -12.39 92.75 61.78
N PRO A 1145 -11.79 92.75 60.57
CA PRO A 1145 -11.97 91.68 59.57
C PRO A 1145 -11.49 90.28 60.00
N ASN A 1146 -10.75 90.19 61.12
CA ASN A 1146 -10.23 88.95 61.70
C ASN A 1146 -10.95 88.52 63.00
N GLU A 1147 -12.02 89.22 63.43
CA GLU A 1147 -12.81 88.84 64.60
C GLU A 1147 -14.06 88.03 64.19
N GLN A 1148 -14.27 86.91 64.88
CA GLN A 1148 -15.25 85.87 64.56
C GLN A 1148 -16.57 86.03 65.34
N TYR A 1149 -17.10 87.24 65.55
CA TYR A 1149 -18.42 87.38 66.21
C TYR A 1149 -19.21 88.64 65.80
N ILE A 1150 -20.54 88.57 65.87
CA ILE A 1150 -21.51 89.63 65.56
C ILE A 1150 -22.41 89.91 66.78
N THR A 1151 -22.73 91.17 67.08
CA THR A 1151 -23.63 91.59 68.18
C THR A 1151 -24.91 92.26 67.64
N GLY A 1152 -26.09 91.87 68.14
CA GLY A 1152 -27.38 92.37 67.65
C GLY A 1152 -27.85 93.69 68.27
N PHE A 1153 -27.76 94.80 67.51
CA PHE A 1153 -28.38 96.09 67.85
C PHE A 1153 -29.06 96.71 66.61
N GLY A 1154 -30.37 96.55 66.43
CA GLY A 1154 -31.04 97.14 65.28
C GLY A 1154 -32.50 96.74 65.07
N SER A 1155 -33.16 97.41 64.12
CA SER A 1155 -34.51 97.08 63.64
C SER A 1155 -34.49 95.90 62.67
N VAL A 1156 -35.63 95.23 62.52
CA VAL A 1156 -35.86 94.03 61.68
C VAL A 1156 -35.38 94.25 60.22
N ASP A 1157 -34.21 93.73 59.88
CA ASP A 1157 -33.69 93.58 58.50
C ASP A 1157 -32.75 92.36 58.44
N THR A 1158 -32.64 91.72 57.26
CA THR A 1158 -31.76 90.56 57.01
C THR A 1158 -30.45 91.01 56.32
N ALA A 1159 -29.29 90.48 56.70
CA ALA A 1159 -27.98 90.77 56.07
C ALA A 1159 -27.19 89.48 55.74
N THR A 1160 -26.37 89.51 54.68
CA THR A 1160 -25.51 88.39 54.23
C THR A 1160 -24.03 88.68 54.56
N TYR A 1161 -23.30 87.67 55.01
CA TYR A 1161 -21.85 87.73 55.27
C TYR A 1161 -21.11 86.65 54.45
N THR A 1162 -19.97 87.00 53.85
CA THR A 1162 -19.14 86.11 53.03
C THR A 1162 -17.71 86.04 53.61
N VAL A 1163 -17.09 84.86 53.60
CA VAL A 1163 -15.70 84.63 54.05
C VAL A 1163 -14.84 84.06 52.94
N LEU A 1164 -13.60 84.56 52.83
CA LEU A 1164 -12.51 83.94 52.07
C LEU A 1164 -11.54 83.27 53.05
N VAL A 1165 -11.31 81.96 52.88
CA VAL A 1165 -10.39 81.13 53.67
C VAL A 1165 -9.15 80.80 52.85
N THR A 1166 -7.96 80.97 53.44
CA THR A 1166 -6.68 80.69 52.78
C THR A 1166 -5.83 79.74 53.62
N ASN A 1167 -5.29 78.69 52.99
CA ASN A 1167 -4.22 77.84 53.54
C ASN A 1167 -2.87 78.28 52.96
N LEU A 1168 -1.96 78.73 53.81
CA LEU A 1168 -0.65 79.25 53.42
C LEU A 1168 0.33 78.11 53.15
N VAL A 1169 0.99 78.16 51.99
CA VAL A 1169 2.06 77.23 51.64
C VAL A 1169 3.42 77.85 51.99
N ALA A 1170 4.23 77.15 52.78
CA ALA A 1170 5.53 77.64 53.22
C ALA A 1170 6.47 77.90 52.03
N GLY A 1171 6.84 79.17 51.82
CA GLY A 1171 7.76 79.59 50.74
C GLY A 1171 7.10 80.29 49.55
N PHE A 1172 5.77 80.39 49.53
CA PHE A 1172 5.00 81.08 48.49
C PHE A 1172 4.19 82.24 49.08
N THR A 1173 3.93 83.28 48.27
CA THR A 1173 3.21 84.49 48.70
C THR A 1173 1.70 84.35 48.65
N ASP A 1174 1.19 83.41 47.84
CA ASP A 1174 -0.23 83.11 47.68
C ASP A 1174 -0.47 81.64 48.06
N GLY A 1175 -1.43 81.39 48.95
CA GLY A 1175 -1.84 80.04 49.38
C GLY A 1175 -3.06 79.53 48.61
N CYS A 1176 -3.49 78.28 48.84
CA CYS A 1176 -4.73 77.77 48.24
C CYS A 1176 -5.94 78.39 48.96
N THR A 1177 -6.97 78.86 48.23
CA THR A 1177 -8.10 79.65 48.75
C THR A 1177 -9.48 79.06 48.46
N ALA A 1178 -10.48 79.29 49.32
CA ALA A 1178 -11.90 78.94 49.11
C ALA A 1178 -12.87 79.94 49.77
N GLU A 1179 -14.13 80.05 49.28
CA GLU A 1179 -15.14 81.03 49.75
C GLU A 1179 -16.43 80.37 50.32
N ALA A 1180 -17.10 81.00 51.31
CA ALA A 1180 -18.40 80.58 51.89
C ALA A 1180 -19.30 81.75 52.36
N GLU A 1181 -20.63 81.56 52.55
CA GLU A 1181 -21.61 82.62 52.92
C GLU A 1181 -22.69 82.24 53.98
N VAL A 1182 -23.26 83.24 54.71
CA VAL A 1182 -24.35 83.11 55.74
C VAL A 1182 -25.35 84.29 55.75
N LYS A 1183 -26.63 84.05 56.09
CA LYS A 1183 -27.70 85.07 56.29
C LYS A 1183 -28.24 85.16 57.74
N ILE A 1184 -28.49 86.37 58.26
CA ILE A 1184 -28.93 86.64 59.66
C ILE A 1184 -30.13 87.63 59.72
N ALA A 1185 -31.15 87.38 60.58
CA ALA A 1185 -32.39 88.20 60.79
C ALA A 1185 -32.73 88.51 62.28
N MET A 1186 -33.49 89.57 62.64
CA MET A 1186 -33.77 90.00 64.07
C MET A 1186 -35.27 90.27 64.42
N TYR A 1187 -35.79 89.97 65.65
CA TYR A 1187 -37.24 90.08 66.06
C TYR A 1187 -37.59 90.70 67.48
N GLU A 1188 -38.88 91.10 67.70
CA GLU A 1188 -39.53 91.97 68.77
C GLU A 1188 -39.77 91.42 70.24
N ARG A 1189 -40.33 92.26 71.16
CA ARG A 1189 -40.49 92.14 72.66
C ARG A 1189 -41.54 91.10 73.23
N PRO A 1190 -41.44 90.61 74.50
CA PRO A 1190 -42.24 89.48 75.09
C PRO A 1190 -43.72 89.72 75.54
N GLY A 1191 -44.56 88.66 75.73
CA GLY A 1191 -45.98 88.70 76.21
C GLY A 1191 -46.57 87.41 76.87
N ILE A 1192 -47.85 87.42 77.33
CA ILE A 1192 -48.58 86.31 78.05
C ILE A 1192 -49.95 85.99 77.42
N GLY A 1193 -50.38 84.73 77.40
CA GLY A 1193 -51.73 84.29 76.99
C GLY A 1193 -52.27 83.06 77.75
N ILE A 1194 -53.56 83.09 78.14
CA ILE A 1194 -54.24 81.98 78.84
C ILE A 1194 -55.36 81.39 77.98
N PRO A 1195 -55.41 80.06 77.78
CA PRO A 1195 -56.50 79.37 77.09
C PRO A 1195 -57.86 79.56 77.79
N THR A 1196 -58.93 79.75 77.01
CA THR A 1196 -60.29 79.96 77.55
C THR A 1196 -61.09 78.68 77.75
N ALA A 1197 -60.55 77.52 77.34
CA ALA A 1197 -61.12 76.20 77.61
C ALA A 1197 -60.04 75.11 77.50
N PHE A 1198 -60.24 73.99 78.18
CA PHE A 1198 -59.38 72.81 78.08
C PHE A 1198 -60.20 71.54 78.35
N SER A 1199 -59.71 70.38 77.89
CA SER A 1199 -60.45 69.12 77.86
C SER A 1199 -59.64 67.91 78.37
N PRO A 1200 -59.55 67.68 79.70
CA PRO A 1200 -58.87 66.52 80.31
C PRO A 1200 -59.58 65.20 80.01
N ASN A 1201 -59.43 64.71 78.78
CA ASN A 1201 -59.97 63.45 78.28
C ASN A 1201 -58.88 62.35 78.13
N GLY A 1202 -57.60 62.72 78.27
CA GLY A 1202 -56.46 61.81 78.24
C GLY A 1202 -55.87 61.58 76.85
N ASP A 1203 -56.18 62.43 75.85
CA ASP A 1203 -55.59 62.38 74.51
C ASP A 1203 -54.27 63.16 74.39
N ALA A 1204 -53.79 63.72 75.49
CA ALA A 1204 -52.62 64.59 75.63
C ALA A 1204 -52.76 65.96 74.95
N ILE A 1205 -53.94 66.34 74.46
CA ILE A 1205 -54.17 67.60 73.75
C ILE A 1205 -55.14 68.48 74.56
N ASN A 1206 -54.64 69.60 75.08
CA ASN A 1206 -55.38 70.49 75.98
C ASN A 1206 -55.93 69.75 77.22
N ASP A 1207 -55.25 68.70 77.67
CA ASP A 1207 -55.63 67.94 78.87
C ASP A 1207 -55.39 68.73 80.16
N LYS A 1208 -54.61 69.82 80.08
CA LYS A 1208 -54.35 70.71 81.21
C LYS A 1208 -54.53 72.16 80.78
N LEU A 1209 -54.93 72.99 81.74
CA LEU A 1209 -54.93 74.43 81.61
C LEU A 1209 -53.52 74.96 81.90
N GLU A 1210 -52.82 75.32 80.83
CA GLU A 1210 -51.45 75.84 80.86
C GLU A 1210 -51.44 77.34 80.52
N ILE A 1211 -50.64 78.13 81.25
CA ILE A 1211 -50.40 79.55 80.93
C ILE A 1211 -49.29 79.58 79.88
N LYS A 1212 -49.52 80.21 78.72
CA LYS A 1212 -48.46 80.44 77.75
C LYS A 1212 -47.79 81.78 78.06
N HIS A 1213 -46.48 81.77 78.28
CA HIS A 1213 -45.75 82.98 78.64
C HIS A 1213 -44.34 83.03 78.06
N GLN A 1214 -43.79 84.24 77.97
CA GLN A 1214 -42.37 84.48 77.68
C GLN A 1214 -41.80 85.46 78.71
N ALA A 1215 -40.68 85.10 79.33
CA ALA A 1215 -39.90 85.95 80.24
C ALA A 1215 -40.66 86.51 81.47
N ILE A 1216 -41.60 85.77 82.07
CA ILE A 1216 -42.21 86.15 83.36
C ILE A 1216 -41.18 85.99 84.49
N SER A 1217 -41.04 87.02 85.33
CA SER A 1217 -40.20 86.99 86.53
C SER A 1217 -40.98 86.65 87.81
N GLN A 1218 -42.27 87.03 87.88
CA GLN A 1218 -43.17 86.66 88.98
C GLN A 1218 -44.58 86.41 88.45
N LEU A 1219 -45.24 85.35 88.93
CA LEU A 1219 -46.63 85.01 88.61
C LEU A 1219 -47.44 84.83 89.90
N ASN A 1220 -48.70 85.24 89.85
CA ASN A 1220 -49.77 84.72 90.71
C ASN A 1220 -50.97 84.35 89.84
N PHE A 1221 -51.35 83.08 89.82
CA PHE A 1221 -52.48 82.55 89.06
C PHE A 1221 -53.41 81.70 89.92
N VAL A 1222 -54.68 82.09 89.98
CA VAL A 1222 -55.69 81.42 90.79
C VAL A 1222 -56.93 81.13 89.96
N VAL A 1223 -57.50 79.94 90.12
CA VAL A 1223 -58.74 79.50 89.48
C VAL A 1223 -59.77 79.12 90.54
N TYR A 1224 -61.01 79.59 90.34
CA TYR A 1224 -62.14 79.44 91.25
C TYR A 1224 -63.29 78.68 90.59
N ASP A 1225 -64.03 77.87 91.36
CA ASP A 1225 -65.32 77.32 90.94
C ASP A 1225 -66.44 78.38 90.95
N ARG A 1226 -67.61 78.01 90.43
CA ARG A 1226 -68.76 78.92 90.34
C ARG A 1226 -69.31 79.42 91.69
N TYR A 1227 -68.91 78.81 92.81
CA TYR A 1227 -69.29 79.22 94.15
C TYR A 1227 -68.22 80.10 94.81
N GLY A 1228 -67.13 80.40 94.10
CA GLY A 1228 -66.02 81.25 94.56
C GLY A 1228 -64.98 80.50 95.39
N LYS A 1229 -64.99 79.17 95.40
CA LYS A 1229 -63.95 78.38 96.08
C LYS A 1229 -62.75 78.19 95.17
N ILE A 1230 -61.54 78.38 95.70
CA ILE A 1230 -60.29 78.09 94.97
C ILE A 1230 -60.23 76.60 94.65
N VAL A 1231 -60.03 76.30 93.37
CA VAL A 1231 -59.85 74.93 92.87
C VAL A 1231 -58.44 74.67 92.39
N PHE A 1232 -57.71 75.72 92.01
CA PHE A 1232 -56.30 75.65 91.63
C PHE A 1232 -55.62 77.00 91.88
N GLU A 1233 -54.38 76.99 92.35
CA GLU A 1233 -53.57 78.19 92.60
C GLU A 1233 -52.10 77.85 92.39
N THR A 1234 -51.37 78.71 91.68
CA THR A 1234 -49.94 78.59 91.47
C THR A 1234 -49.28 79.97 91.33
N ASN A 1235 -48.03 80.07 91.77
CA ASN A 1235 -47.14 81.20 91.47
C ASN A 1235 -46.02 80.81 90.50
N ASP A 1236 -46.04 79.56 90.04
CA ASP A 1236 -45.11 79.00 89.07
C ASP A 1236 -45.87 78.81 87.75
N PRO A 1237 -45.46 79.49 86.67
CA PRO A 1237 -46.20 79.50 85.42
C PRO A 1237 -46.12 78.16 84.66
N GLU A 1238 -45.18 77.28 85.01
CA GLU A 1238 -45.04 75.94 84.43
C GLU A 1238 -46.01 74.91 85.06
N ILE A 1239 -46.67 75.26 86.18
CA ILE A 1239 -47.63 74.38 86.83
C ILE A 1239 -49.02 74.61 86.24
N SER A 1240 -49.61 73.54 85.72
CA SER A 1240 -50.93 73.56 85.08
C SER A 1240 -52.00 72.80 85.85
N TRP A 1241 -53.27 73.17 85.60
CA TRP A 1241 -54.42 72.51 86.23
C TRP A 1241 -55.02 71.46 85.30
N ASP A 1242 -55.14 70.22 85.77
CA ASP A 1242 -55.64 69.07 85.01
C ASP A 1242 -57.18 68.89 85.13
N GLY A 1243 -57.89 69.85 85.74
CA GLY A 1243 -59.33 69.77 85.95
C GLY A 1243 -59.76 68.83 87.08
N ASN A 1244 -58.82 68.31 87.89
CA ASN A 1244 -59.09 67.52 89.08
C ASN A 1244 -58.84 68.32 90.37
N ILE A 1245 -59.49 67.94 91.47
CA ILE A 1245 -59.15 68.44 92.82
C ILE A 1245 -58.98 67.23 93.73
N SER A 1246 -57.81 67.09 94.35
CA SER A 1246 -57.48 65.95 95.22
C SER A 1246 -57.79 64.60 94.57
N GLY A 1247 -57.44 64.45 93.28
CA GLY A 1247 -57.65 63.25 92.48
C GLY A 1247 -59.08 63.00 91.99
N HIS A 1248 -60.04 63.86 92.34
CA HIS A 1248 -61.44 63.73 91.91
C HIS A 1248 -61.74 64.65 90.73
N ARG A 1249 -62.33 64.09 89.67
CA ARG A 1249 -62.73 64.83 88.46
C ARG A 1249 -63.76 65.89 88.76
N GLN A 1250 -63.46 67.14 88.42
CA GLN A 1250 -64.42 68.23 88.57
C GLN A 1250 -65.48 68.23 87.47
N ASN A 1251 -66.57 68.96 87.71
CA ASN A 1251 -67.70 69.03 86.78
C ASN A 1251 -67.35 69.85 85.54
N LYS A 1252 -67.94 69.48 84.38
CA LYS A 1252 -67.89 70.26 83.14
C LYS A 1252 -68.63 71.58 83.33
N GLU A 1253 -67.92 72.60 83.77
CA GLU A 1253 -68.47 73.92 84.10
C GLU A 1253 -67.48 75.02 83.73
N VAL A 1254 -67.91 76.27 83.87
CA VAL A 1254 -67.04 77.43 83.70
C VAL A 1254 -66.46 77.82 85.05
N TYR A 1255 -65.13 77.92 85.08
CA TYR A 1255 -64.32 78.38 86.20
C TYR A 1255 -63.81 79.79 85.89
N THR A 1256 -63.55 80.59 86.91
CA THR A 1256 -63.03 81.95 86.74
C THR A 1256 -61.59 82.00 87.23
N TYR A 1257 -60.70 82.68 86.51
CA TYR A 1257 -59.31 82.87 86.92
C TYR A 1257 -58.97 84.34 87.19
N TYR A 1258 -57.92 84.51 87.97
CA TYR A 1258 -57.19 85.75 88.14
C TYR A 1258 -55.69 85.47 87.95
N LEU A 1259 -55.02 86.28 87.13
CA LEU A 1259 -53.59 86.26 86.86
C LEU A 1259 -53.00 87.64 87.15
N LYS A 1260 -51.83 87.67 87.78
CA LYS A 1260 -50.97 88.84 87.87
C LYS A 1260 -49.52 88.43 87.58
N ALA A 1261 -48.84 89.10 86.65
CA ALA A 1261 -47.49 88.73 86.25
C ALA A 1261 -46.59 89.93 85.93
N SER A 1262 -45.30 89.83 86.29
CA SER A 1262 -44.23 90.78 85.93
C SER A 1262 -43.21 90.11 85.01
N PHE A 1263 -42.50 90.84 84.16
CA PHE A 1263 -41.47 90.29 83.24
C PHE A 1263 -40.03 90.53 83.71
N ILE A 1264 -39.09 89.75 83.18
CA ILE A 1264 -37.65 89.78 83.49
C ILE A 1264 -36.98 91.05 82.93
N ASP A 1265 -37.53 91.66 81.87
CA ASP A 1265 -37.00 92.89 81.27
C ASP A 1265 -37.43 94.18 82.01
N GLY A 1266 -38.21 94.05 83.10
CA GLY A 1266 -38.68 95.16 83.92
C GLY A 1266 -39.88 95.92 83.35
N ALA A 1267 -40.55 95.38 82.33
CA ALA A 1267 -41.82 95.94 81.82
C ALA A 1267 -42.94 95.90 82.87
N ASP A 1268 -43.95 96.79 82.71
CA ASP A 1268 -45.06 96.96 83.66
C ASP A 1268 -45.82 95.65 83.96
N GLU A 1269 -46.21 95.46 85.23
CA GLU A 1269 -46.94 94.28 85.70
C GLU A 1269 -48.32 94.17 85.02
N ILE A 1270 -48.66 93.00 84.49
CA ILE A 1270 -49.94 92.71 83.85
C ILE A 1270 -50.88 92.01 84.84
N GLU A 1271 -52.09 92.52 85.02
CA GLU A 1271 -53.20 91.85 85.71
C GLU A 1271 -54.30 91.47 84.72
N GLN A 1272 -54.81 90.23 84.80
CA GLN A 1272 -55.86 89.73 83.94
C GLN A 1272 -56.81 88.80 84.69
N THR A 1273 -58.11 88.95 84.48
CA THR A 1273 -59.13 87.99 84.93
C THR A 1273 -59.92 87.48 83.74
N GLY A 1274 -60.34 86.22 83.78
CA GLY A 1274 -61.15 85.65 82.71
C GLY A 1274 -61.88 84.39 83.14
N ASN A 1275 -62.59 83.79 82.20
CA ASN A 1275 -63.31 82.54 82.41
C ASN A 1275 -62.68 81.43 81.59
N ILE A 1276 -62.68 80.23 82.16
CA ILE A 1276 -62.12 79.02 81.58
C ILE A 1276 -63.19 77.95 81.63
N THR A 1277 -63.52 77.38 80.48
CA THR A 1277 -64.51 76.31 80.40
C THR A 1277 -63.80 74.97 80.49
N LEU A 1278 -64.13 74.17 81.52
CA LEU A 1278 -63.69 72.78 81.60
C LEU A 1278 -64.62 71.92 80.76
N LEU A 1279 -64.09 71.43 79.65
CA LEU A 1279 -64.74 70.46 78.77
C LEU A 1279 -64.19 69.07 79.15
N ARG A 1280 -64.91 67.98 78.94
CA ARG A 1280 -64.33 66.62 78.97
C ARG A 1280 -65.20 65.74 78.09
#